data_AF-A0A0D9QM89-F1
#
_entry.id   AF-A0A0D9QM89-F1
#
_cell.length_a   1.000
_cell.length_b   1.000
_cell.length_c   1.000
_cell.angle_alpha   90.00
_cell.angle_beta   90.00
_cell.angle_gamma   90.00
#
_symmetry.space_group_name_H-M   'P 1'
#
loop_
_entity.id
_entity.type
_entity.pdbx_description
1 polymer ?
#
loop_
_entity_poly.entity_id
_entity_poly.type
_entity_poly.pdbx_seq_one_letter_code
_entity_poly.pdbx_strand_id
1 'polypeptide(L)'
;MARRMNLLNIEKNIQNLWKEHNVYEKEFVDNNESRFTGNFPYPYMNGLLHIGHAFTLSKLEFLIRYKNMTCQNVLLPFAFHCTGTPIVVCADKLKNELKGKVLGKSSEENKSEISDDTQVGENSVAGTSPLEEEGDKTKQTDATVFRSNKSKLQSKGSKKSTQYEIMKQMDISDEEIHQFQKPQYWCYYFSSKAKEHLSSLGLFCDWRRSFITTNMNPYYDKFVNWHFNTLYKKNLIYYGSRITIFSRVNNQACADHERSEGEGVKCQEFTLIKIYVHNYSDFYEIYLKNINKNISSGQEETDNLKNKIMNEKFFSQKKIVLLASTLKPETAYGQNYTFVNPSEYYYVTLGFNKQRLHYGDKNYVNNVMTREEIVETCENVYICSENSLYNLAYQGVIPMLCKSSRVSPKSTGQMSGKDADAAEDISPPPFSDLFILTKIKGEDLVGLRTYTNLSQRKDLYILPMTTIKMNIATAIVPCVSSDSTDDYACLQDIKKKQAYYCEKYNKLKEEYLHNESCSCIQLPDIGANTGKYFYELEKISSYKDAKLQKVKETLYKKQYFEGTMRVEPYQGMKIYNCRKLVKQYIVKNNEGFLYSEPEVLVIDRNNVKCIAALCNQWYINYGNLEFKKDVLIQLKKSNFQTYNEVLQKQLQHVIFWLDDWSCSRAYGLGTHMPDFNALQGGAGDKASTQKGSGEEAAQQGAGAEGEKELIESLSDSTIYMAYYTISHFLQGNVDGSARGLLNIDAADLNDAFFNYVFDISDDTEHISKNISVEKLQKMRKEFQYWYPFDVRISGKDLIFNHLTMSLFNHVAIWGDKTYGSGSGISSKQKEATDEKSILERQAEILHEIDQLDLNAQKTVKYFPKSFFCNGHVLVNKEKMSKSKGNFITLKQSINLYTSDGTRIALADAGDSIEDANFNTDTANSAIMKLYNLINFSIETKNNVYIFRCGEKTFIDSIFENEINYLTNKCKEAYEKLLFRDVLKYGFYDMLLKRDTYRIMCDKIHMHKETVNFFIERICLIINPLIPHVTEHIWTYILKKEDFLVNQKWPSSDNTSYSIVMHKQYNNLLNVVEIFRKSYDKVINKNNKQKGAKGARNGVGNAAKRAPDEGEAVAEQKEEAYKEDDDEGTKFKAIVYVAREYNDTQKKIIDILNRIINNSEDKKLPSNYINLLVQNDYVNKLPKNEKKEILSFATFLVKDNVTLNNNQYELSLPYDEIQLIKNNVEFIRRSLNLGDIHIMENTNKSPIDDTDIYKLAKPGNPSIFMYTTES
;
A
#
# COMPACT_ATOMS: atom_id res chain seq x y z
N MET A 1 17.93 -31.88 3.08
CA MET A 1 16.90 -32.39 2.12
C MET A 1 15.98 -33.44 2.75
N ALA A 2 16.49 -34.56 3.29
CA ALA A 2 15.66 -35.62 3.89
C ALA A 2 14.72 -35.12 5.01
N ARG A 3 15.24 -34.30 5.94
CA ARG A 3 14.44 -33.66 7.01
C ARG A 3 13.23 -32.88 6.48
N ARG A 4 13.43 -32.13 5.39
CA ARG A 4 12.35 -31.38 4.72
C ARG A 4 11.29 -32.30 4.14
N MET A 5 11.69 -33.38 3.48
CA MET A 5 10.74 -34.35 2.91
C MET A 5 9.91 -35.05 3.98
N ASN A 6 10.51 -35.35 5.13
CA ASN A 6 9.77 -35.88 6.28
C ASN A 6 8.68 -34.91 6.75
N LEU A 7 9.03 -33.63 6.97
CA LEU A 7 8.06 -32.60 7.36
C LEU A 7 6.93 -32.40 6.34
N LEU A 8 7.23 -32.38 5.04
CA LEU A 8 6.21 -32.28 3.98
C LEU A 8 5.22 -33.45 4.01
N ASN A 9 5.70 -34.67 4.30
CA ASN A 9 4.83 -35.84 4.45
C ASN A 9 3.95 -35.71 5.69
N ILE A 10 4.50 -35.23 6.82
CA ILE A 10 3.73 -34.96 8.04
C ILE A 10 2.63 -33.93 7.76
N GLU A 11 2.97 -32.81 7.12
CA GLU A 11 2.03 -31.74 6.77
C GLU A 11 0.88 -32.28 5.92
N LYS A 12 1.18 -33.06 4.87
CA LYS A 12 0.16 -33.67 4.01
C LYS A 12 -0.75 -34.64 4.77
N ASN A 13 -0.20 -35.46 5.67
CA ASN A 13 -0.98 -36.40 6.48
C ASN A 13 -1.95 -35.66 7.41
N ILE A 14 -1.48 -34.61 8.08
CA ILE A 14 -2.31 -33.80 8.99
C ILE A 14 -3.38 -33.02 8.22
N GLN A 15 -3.06 -32.48 7.05
CA GLN A 15 -4.04 -31.80 6.20
C GLN A 15 -5.16 -32.73 5.73
N ASN A 16 -4.83 -33.98 5.38
CA ASN A 16 -5.82 -34.99 5.03
C ASN A 16 -6.70 -35.35 6.23
N LEU A 17 -6.09 -35.55 7.41
CA LEU A 17 -6.81 -35.82 8.66
C LEU A 17 -7.84 -34.72 8.96
N TRP A 18 -7.42 -33.45 8.93
CA TRP A 18 -8.32 -32.32 9.16
C TRP A 18 -9.45 -32.22 8.13
N LYS A 19 -9.17 -32.58 6.87
CA LYS A 19 -10.16 -32.60 5.80
C LYS A 19 -11.19 -33.72 5.99
N GLU A 20 -10.76 -34.92 6.40
CA GLU A 20 -11.66 -36.05 6.68
C GLU A 20 -12.62 -35.77 7.83
N HIS A 21 -12.19 -34.96 8.81
CA HIS A 21 -12.98 -34.59 9.99
C HIS A 21 -13.68 -33.21 9.88
N ASN A 22 -13.64 -32.54 8.73
CA ASN A 22 -14.30 -31.24 8.47
C ASN A 22 -14.06 -30.16 9.56
N VAL A 23 -12.86 -30.11 10.13
CA VAL A 23 -12.58 -29.28 11.33
C VAL A 23 -12.75 -27.77 11.13
N TYR A 24 -12.78 -27.31 9.87
CA TYR A 24 -12.91 -25.92 9.48
C TYR A 24 -14.34 -25.46 9.20
N GLU A 25 -15.26 -26.39 9.01
CA GLU A 25 -16.65 -26.07 8.65
C GLU A 25 -17.41 -25.63 9.90
N LYS A 26 -17.92 -24.39 9.90
CA LYS A 26 -18.65 -23.82 11.02
C LYS A 26 -20.05 -23.38 10.61
N GLU A 27 -21.01 -23.61 11.49
CA GLU A 27 -22.39 -23.12 11.41
C GLU A 27 -22.65 -22.18 12.60
N PHE A 28 -23.67 -21.34 12.53
CA PHE A 28 -24.15 -20.63 13.71
C PHE A 28 -24.67 -21.59 14.79
N VAL A 29 -24.62 -21.14 16.04
CA VAL A 29 -25.16 -21.86 17.21
C VAL A 29 -26.15 -20.93 17.90
N ASP A 30 -27.34 -21.41 18.27
CA ASP A 30 -28.41 -20.59 18.88
C ASP A 30 -28.10 -20.11 20.32
N ASN A 31 -26.96 -20.51 20.90
CA ASN A 31 -26.53 -20.13 22.24
C ASN A 31 -25.76 -18.78 22.24
N ASN A 32 -25.76 -18.06 23.37
CA ASN A 32 -24.98 -16.83 23.63
C ASN A 32 -23.46 -17.10 23.72
N GLU A 33 -22.91 -17.79 22.73
CA GLU A 33 -21.52 -18.21 22.69
C GLU A 33 -20.59 -17.09 22.19
N SER A 34 -19.35 -17.13 22.68
CA SER A 34 -18.30 -16.25 22.18
C SER A 34 -17.91 -16.64 20.74
N ARG A 35 -18.10 -15.72 19.79
CA ARG A 35 -17.73 -15.92 18.38
C ARG A 35 -16.63 -14.95 17.92
N PHE A 36 -15.92 -15.34 16.87
CA PHE A 36 -14.96 -14.47 16.20
C PHE A 36 -14.98 -14.66 14.67
N THR A 37 -15.04 -13.57 13.91
CA THR A 37 -15.01 -13.60 12.45
C THR A 37 -13.93 -12.68 11.92
N GLY A 38 -13.04 -13.21 11.11
CA GLY A 38 -11.97 -12.43 10.50
C GLY A 38 -11.95 -12.57 8.98
N ASN A 39 -11.64 -11.47 8.29
CA ASN A 39 -11.70 -11.40 6.83
C ASN A 39 -10.39 -10.86 6.21
N PHE A 40 -10.05 -11.42 5.05
CA PHE A 40 -8.95 -10.97 4.20
C PHE A 40 -9.52 -10.42 2.88
N PRO A 41 -9.03 -9.26 2.38
CA PRO A 41 -9.30 -8.81 1.02
C PRO A 41 -8.93 -9.87 -0.01
N TYR A 42 -9.93 -10.60 -0.48
CA TYR A 42 -9.84 -11.57 -1.55
C TYR A 42 -8.93 -11.08 -2.71
N PRO A 43 -7.92 -11.87 -3.09
CA PRO A 43 -6.89 -11.42 -4.03
C PRO A 43 -7.37 -11.51 -5.49
N TYR A 44 -6.75 -10.71 -6.37
CA TYR A 44 -7.00 -10.78 -7.81
C TYR A 44 -6.48 -12.07 -8.44
N MET A 45 -7.30 -12.72 -9.28
CA MET A 45 -7.00 -13.99 -9.94
C MET A 45 -6.32 -13.83 -11.31
N ASN A 46 -5.34 -12.94 -11.42
CA ASN A 46 -4.55 -12.74 -12.64
C ASN A 46 -3.22 -13.51 -12.63
N GLY A 47 -2.98 -14.35 -11.62
CA GLY A 47 -1.76 -15.13 -11.45
C GLY A 47 -1.73 -15.92 -10.15
N LEU A 48 -0.63 -16.65 -9.91
CA LEU A 48 -0.41 -17.38 -8.67
C LEU A 48 -0.14 -16.45 -7.48
N LEU A 49 -0.63 -16.83 -6.30
CA LEU A 49 -0.34 -16.11 -5.06
C LEU A 49 1.15 -16.21 -4.70
N HIS A 50 1.73 -15.07 -4.28
CA HIS A 50 3.12 -14.96 -3.82
C HIS A 50 3.22 -14.70 -2.32
N ILE A 51 4.45 -14.72 -1.79
CA ILE A 51 4.69 -14.60 -0.35
C ILE A 51 4.16 -13.29 0.27
N GLY A 52 4.08 -12.20 -0.51
CA GLY A 52 3.40 -10.97 -0.08
C GLY A 52 1.92 -11.15 0.30
N HIS A 53 1.16 -11.96 -0.46
CA HIS A 53 -0.22 -12.31 -0.09
C HIS A 53 -0.24 -13.20 1.16
N ALA A 54 0.65 -14.20 1.20
CA ALA A 54 0.76 -15.13 2.31
C ALA A 54 1.09 -14.43 3.64
N PHE A 55 1.95 -13.41 3.62
CA PHE A 55 2.31 -12.63 4.81
C PHE A 55 1.13 -11.88 5.40
N THR A 56 0.38 -11.16 4.56
CA THR A 56 -0.80 -10.41 5.03
C THR A 56 -1.87 -11.38 5.54
N LEU A 57 -2.11 -12.48 4.82
CA LEU A 57 -3.07 -13.50 5.21
C LEU A 57 -2.65 -14.26 6.48
N SER A 58 -1.35 -14.50 6.69
CA SER A 58 -0.87 -15.28 7.83
C SER A 58 -1.17 -14.59 9.16
N LYS A 59 -1.12 -13.25 9.21
CA LYS A 59 -1.52 -12.49 10.41
C LYS A 59 -2.96 -12.79 10.83
N LEU A 60 -3.86 -12.87 9.84
CA LEU A 60 -5.26 -13.21 10.08
C LEU A 60 -5.40 -14.66 10.51
N GLU A 61 -4.72 -15.56 9.81
CA GLU A 61 -4.76 -16.99 10.08
C GLU A 61 -4.26 -17.32 11.50
N PHE A 62 -3.13 -16.73 11.92
CA PHE A 62 -2.55 -16.96 13.25
C PHE A 62 -3.51 -16.50 14.33
N LEU A 63 -4.15 -15.34 14.13
CA LEU A 63 -5.17 -14.82 15.03
C LEU A 63 -6.42 -15.72 15.06
N ILE A 64 -6.87 -16.22 13.90
CA ILE A 64 -8.03 -17.12 13.80
C ILE A 64 -7.79 -18.41 14.58
N ARG A 65 -6.62 -19.05 14.43
CA ARG A 65 -6.28 -20.26 15.18
C ARG A 65 -6.19 -20.00 16.68
N TYR A 66 -5.58 -18.88 17.08
CA TYR A 66 -5.56 -18.47 18.48
C TYR A 66 -6.98 -18.20 19.03
N LYS A 67 -7.84 -17.55 18.24
CA LYS A 67 -9.24 -17.32 18.60
C LYS A 67 -10.03 -18.61 18.66
N ASN A 68 -9.74 -19.63 17.85
CA ASN A 68 -10.39 -20.94 17.95
C ASN A 68 -10.13 -21.63 19.31
N MET A 69 -8.99 -21.33 19.92
CA MET A 69 -8.62 -21.81 21.26
C MET A 69 -9.25 -20.99 22.40
N THR A 70 -9.69 -19.75 22.16
CA THR A 70 -10.18 -18.83 23.21
C THR A 70 -11.68 -18.51 23.10
N CYS A 71 -12.25 -18.62 21.92
CA CYS A 71 -13.68 -18.47 21.63
C CYS A 71 -14.32 -19.84 21.43
N GLN A 72 -15.66 -19.89 21.46
CA GLN A 72 -16.41 -21.12 21.19
C GLN A 72 -16.51 -21.39 19.69
N ASN A 73 -16.71 -20.35 18.88
CA ASN A 73 -16.87 -20.49 17.43
C ASN A 73 -16.07 -19.44 16.65
N VAL A 74 -15.43 -19.85 15.54
CA VAL A 74 -14.57 -18.94 14.76
C VAL A 74 -14.71 -19.19 13.27
N LEU A 75 -14.93 -18.12 12.51
CA LEU A 75 -15.10 -18.18 11.06
C LEU A 75 -14.00 -17.40 10.34
N LEU A 76 -13.33 -18.08 9.41
CA LEU A 76 -12.48 -17.49 8.38
C LEU A 76 -12.97 -17.95 7.01
N PRO A 77 -13.68 -17.08 6.27
CA PRO A 77 -14.07 -17.34 4.90
C PRO A 77 -13.03 -16.76 3.91
N PHE A 78 -13.02 -17.26 2.67
CA PHE A 78 -12.10 -16.78 1.63
C PHE A 78 -12.71 -16.89 0.24
N ALA A 79 -12.63 -15.81 -0.56
CA ALA A 79 -13.10 -15.72 -1.94
C ALA A 79 -11.97 -15.31 -2.90
N PHE A 80 -12.30 -15.16 -4.18
CA PHE A 80 -11.36 -14.90 -5.27
C PHE A 80 -11.86 -13.77 -6.18
N HIS A 81 -11.04 -12.74 -6.37
CA HIS A 81 -11.46 -11.53 -7.07
C HIS A 81 -11.17 -11.65 -8.57
N CYS A 82 -12.22 -11.66 -9.38
CA CYS A 82 -12.13 -11.79 -10.83
C CYS A 82 -12.64 -10.55 -11.58
N THR A 83 -13.34 -9.64 -10.88
CA THR A 83 -13.83 -8.36 -11.42
C THR A 83 -12.66 -7.48 -11.83
N GLY A 84 -12.80 -6.76 -12.95
CA GLY A 84 -11.82 -5.82 -13.47
C GLY A 84 -11.24 -6.21 -14.82
N THR A 85 -10.32 -5.37 -15.30
CA THR A 85 -9.71 -5.46 -16.63
C THR A 85 -8.38 -6.24 -16.72
N PRO A 86 -7.56 -6.43 -15.67
CA PRO A 86 -6.25 -7.08 -15.80
C PRO A 86 -6.30 -8.46 -16.45
N ILE A 87 -7.32 -9.28 -16.13
CA ILE A 87 -7.45 -10.64 -16.64
C ILE A 87 -7.74 -10.63 -18.14
N VAL A 88 -8.72 -9.83 -18.58
CA VAL A 88 -9.10 -9.73 -20.00
C VAL A 88 -7.94 -9.23 -20.85
N VAL A 89 -7.22 -8.22 -20.34
CA VAL A 89 -6.04 -7.66 -21.00
C VAL A 89 -4.93 -8.71 -21.16
N CYS A 90 -4.67 -9.54 -20.13
CA CYS A 90 -3.67 -10.60 -20.25
C CYS A 90 -4.10 -11.68 -21.26
N ALA A 91 -5.40 -12.02 -21.29
CA ALA A 91 -5.96 -12.96 -22.25
C ALA A 91 -5.85 -12.46 -23.71
N ASP A 92 -6.17 -11.19 -23.95
CA ASP A 92 -6.06 -10.56 -25.28
C ASP A 92 -4.61 -10.43 -25.72
N LYS A 93 -3.69 -10.11 -24.80
CA LYS A 93 -2.25 -10.11 -25.10
C LYS A 93 -1.78 -11.49 -25.57
N LEU A 94 -2.15 -12.55 -24.86
CA LEU A 94 -1.81 -13.91 -25.23
C LEU A 94 -2.43 -14.31 -26.58
N LYS A 95 -3.69 -13.93 -26.82
CA LYS A 95 -4.38 -14.15 -28.10
C LYS A 95 -3.64 -13.51 -29.28
N ASN A 96 -3.13 -12.29 -29.10
CA ASN A 96 -2.36 -11.60 -30.13
C ASN A 96 -0.99 -12.24 -30.36
N GLU A 97 -0.27 -12.64 -29.30
CA GLU A 97 1.02 -13.33 -29.40
C GLU A 97 0.90 -14.68 -30.12
N LEU A 98 -0.15 -15.45 -29.84
CA LEU A 98 -0.38 -16.75 -30.49
C LEU A 98 -0.80 -16.62 -31.95
N LYS A 99 -1.56 -15.58 -32.32
CA LYS A 99 -1.86 -15.28 -33.74
C LYS A 99 -0.58 -15.03 -34.57
N GLY A 100 0.38 -14.30 -34.01
CA GLY A 100 1.68 -14.06 -34.65
C GLY A 100 2.49 -15.34 -34.89
N LYS A 101 2.39 -16.34 -34.00
CA LYS A 101 3.06 -17.64 -34.17
C LYS A 101 2.40 -18.56 -35.21
N VAL A 102 1.11 -18.41 -35.47
CA VAL A 102 0.40 -19.20 -36.51
C VAL A 102 0.68 -18.67 -37.91
N LEU A 103 0.88 -17.36 -38.06
CA LEU A 103 1.29 -16.72 -39.33
C LEU A 103 2.79 -16.86 -39.65
N GLY A 104 3.63 -17.19 -38.66
CA GLY A 104 5.07 -17.40 -38.83
C GLY A 104 5.49 -18.83 -39.20
N LYS A 105 4.55 -19.78 -39.36
CA LYS A 105 4.86 -21.18 -39.72
C LYS A 105 5.08 -21.44 -41.21
N SER A 106 5.15 -20.40 -42.05
CA SER A 106 5.51 -20.51 -43.48
C SER A 106 6.77 -19.72 -43.83
N SER A 107 7.75 -19.67 -42.93
CA SER A 107 9.05 -19.04 -43.20
C SER A 107 10.18 -19.64 -42.34
N GLU A 108 10.29 -20.98 -42.30
CA GLU A 108 11.47 -21.67 -41.76
C GLU A 108 12.12 -22.53 -42.84
N GLU A 109 12.63 -21.88 -43.89
CA GLU A 109 13.72 -22.42 -44.72
C GLU A 109 14.68 -21.27 -45.03
N ASN A 110 15.63 -21.04 -44.12
CA ASN A 110 16.95 -20.49 -44.42
C ASN A 110 17.83 -20.63 -43.17
N LYS A 111 18.30 -21.87 -42.95
CA LYS A 111 19.53 -22.12 -42.21
C LYS A 111 20.69 -22.14 -43.22
N SER A 112 21.58 -21.17 -43.13
CA SER A 112 23.01 -21.33 -43.43
C SER A 112 23.76 -20.31 -42.57
N GLU A 113 24.50 -20.84 -41.59
CA GLU A 113 25.96 -20.73 -41.49
C GLU A 113 26.45 -19.34 -41.05
N ILE A 114 27.05 -19.27 -39.86
CA ILE A 114 28.49 -18.98 -39.69
C ILE A 114 28.87 -19.25 -38.22
N SER A 115 30.09 -19.74 -38.11
CA SER A 115 30.78 -20.45 -37.05
C SER A 115 31.12 -19.66 -35.79
N ASP A 116 31.33 -20.43 -34.72
CA ASP A 116 32.25 -20.13 -33.62
C ASP A 116 33.57 -19.56 -34.15
N ASP A 117 34.04 -18.47 -33.54
CA ASP A 117 35.48 -18.34 -33.29
C ASP A 117 35.74 -17.52 -32.02
N THR A 118 36.45 -18.19 -31.14
CA THR A 118 37.03 -17.69 -29.90
C THR A 118 38.27 -16.89 -30.23
N GLN A 119 38.39 -15.63 -29.81
CA GLN A 119 39.71 -15.03 -29.58
C GLN A 119 39.77 -14.17 -28.31
N VAL A 120 40.72 -14.59 -27.49
CA VAL A 120 41.29 -13.95 -26.31
C VAL A 120 42.01 -12.65 -26.72
N GLY A 121 41.87 -11.60 -25.91
CA GLY A 121 42.63 -10.37 -26.03
C GLY A 121 42.61 -9.58 -24.72
N GLU A 122 43.65 -9.77 -23.91
CA GLU A 122 43.96 -8.98 -22.72
C GLU A 122 44.19 -7.51 -23.09
N ASN A 123 43.71 -6.59 -22.25
CA ASN A 123 44.49 -5.43 -21.84
C ASN A 123 43.92 -4.83 -20.56
N SER A 124 44.74 -4.90 -19.52
CA SER A 124 44.64 -4.24 -18.24
C SER A 124 45.00 -2.76 -18.37
N VAL A 125 44.26 -1.87 -17.69
CA VAL A 125 44.85 -0.72 -16.96
C VAL A 125 43.93 -0.36 -15.79
N ALA A 126 44.48 -0.46 -14.59
CA ALA A 126 43.91 0.00 -13.33
C ALA A 126 44.07 1.52 -13.17
N GLY A 127 43.15 2.15 -12.43
CA GLY A 127 43.39 3.52 -11.96
C GLY A 127 42.20 4.25 -11.34
N THR A 128 41.98 3.98 -10.05
CA THR A 128 41.81 4.97 -8.98
C THR A 128 40.40 5.51 -8.68
N SER A 129 39.91 5.05 -7.53
CA SER A 129 38.90 5.70 -6.69
C SER A 129 39.42 6.99 -6.07
N PRO A 130 38.51 7.91 -5.71
CA PRO A 130 38.62 8.64 -4.46
C PRO A 130 37.56 8.18 -3.46
N LEU A 131 38.04 7.96 -2.23
CA LEU A 131 37.28 7.82 -0.99
C LEU A 131 36.71 9.17 -0.53
N GLU A 132 35.89 9.09 0.53
CA GLU A 132 35.38 10.14 1.44
C GLU A 132 33.99 10.71 1.05
N GLU A 133 32.98 10.77 1.92
CA GLU A 133 32.99 10.89 3.39
C GLU A 133 31.62 10.49 3.98
N GLU A 134 31.62 9.83 5.14
CA GLU A 134 30.44 9.58 5.98
C GLU A 134 29.96 10.87 6.66
N GLY A 135 28.67 11.19 6.53
CA GLY A 135 28.04 12.33 7.18
C GLY A 135 26.61 12.01 7.60
N ASP A 136 26.46 11.64 8.86
CA ASP A 136 25.20 11.42 9.57
C ASP A 136 24.38 12.73 9.65
N LYS A 137 23.20 12.75 9.01
CA LYS A 137 22.16 13.78 9.22
C LYS A 137 20.77 13.14 9.20
N THR A 138 20.28 12.87 10.40
CA THR A 138 18.88 12.62 10.72
C THR A 138 18.00 13.76 10.20
N LYS A 139 17.23 13.51 9.13
CA LYS A 139 16.12 14.37 8.72
C LYS A 139 14.87 13.96 9.48
N GLN A 140 14.43 14.79 10.43
CA GLN A 140 13.04 14.78 10.88
C GLN A 140 12.15 15.14 9.70
N THR A 141 11.43 14.16 9.17
CA THR A 141 10.41 14.36 8.14
C THR A 141 9.08 14.69 8.82
N ASP A 142 8.55 15.87 8.51
CA ASP A 142 7.22 16.32 8.91
C ASP A 142 6.14 15.38 8.35
N ALA A 143 5.40 14.73 9.24
CA ALA A 143 4.46 13.64 8.93
C ALA A 143 3.13 14.11 8.31
N THR A 144 3.01 15.39 7.94
CA THR A 144 1.76 15.99 7.44
C THR A 144 1.77 16.33 5.95
N VAL A 145 2.92 16.23 5.26
CA VAL A 145 3.04 16.59 3.84
C VAL A 145 3.27 15.37 2.96
N PHE A 146 2.19 14.86 2.37
CA PHE A 146 2.23 13.70 1.47
C PHE A 146 2.29 14.12 0.00
N ARG A 147 3.43 13.84 -0.66
CA ARG A 147 3.48 13.56 -2.10
C ARG A 147 3.47 12.04 -2.27
N SER A 148 2.57 11.52 -3.09
CA SER A 148 2.59 10.13 -3.53
C SER A 148 3.81 9.90 -4.44
N ASN A 149 4.99 9.73 -3.85
CA ASN A 149 6.16 9.26 -4.58
C ASN A 149 6.00 7.76 -4.89
N LYS A 150 5.11 7.41 -5.82
CA LYS A 150 5.26 6.17 -6.59
C LYS A 150 6.40 6.38 -7.60
N SER A 151 7.64 6.54 -7.13
CA SER A 151 8.80 6.52 -8.01
C SER A 151 9.13 5.08 -8.36
N LYS A 152 8.52 4.56 -9.43
CA LYS A 152 9.25 3.59 -10.26
C LYS A 152 10.35 4.41 -10.91
N LEU A 153 11.57 4.32 -10.37
CA LEU A 153 12.78 4.69 -11.09
C LEU A 153 12.68 4.05 -12.48
N GLN A 154 12.77 4.88 -13.52
CA GLN A 154 12.82 4.45 -14.91
C GLN A 154 13.98 3.46 -15.06
N SER A 155 13.68 2.16 -15.02
CA SER A 155 14.62 1.13 -15.41
C SER A 155 14.75 1.20 -16.94
N LYS A 156 15.86 1.78 -17.41
CA LYS A 156 16.23 1.72 -18.83
C LYS A 156 16.31 0.25 -19.27
N GLY A 157 15.51 -0.10 -20.29
CA GLY A 157 15.88 -1.09 -21.30
C GLY A 157 15.88 -2.59 -20.95
N SER A 158 14.98 -3.11 -20.11
CA SER A 158 14.75 -4.58 -20.09
C SER A 158 13.78 -4.99 -21.19
N LYS A 159 14.17 -5.91 -22.08
CA LYS A 159 13.29 -6.57 -23.08
C LYS A 159 12.00 -7.03 -22.37
N LYS A 160 10.83 -6.48 -22.73
CA LYS A 160 9.54 -6.85 -22.10
C LYS A 160 9.25 -8.33 -22.44
N SER A 161 9.19 -9.19 -21.43
CA SER A 161 8.84 -10.61 -21.62
C SER A 161 7.43 -10.77 -22.20
N THR A 162 7.26 -11.73 -23.09
CA THR A 162 5.94 -12.06 -23.67
C THR A 162 5.00 -12.62 -22.60
N GLN A 163 3.68 -12.51 -22.80
CA GLN A 163 2.71 -13.13 -21.88
C GLN A 163 2.87 -14.65 -21.88
N TYR A 164 3.14 -15.24 -23.04
CA TYR A 164 3.47 -16.65 -23.19
C TYR A 164 4.69 -17.08 -22.34
N GLU A 165 5.78 -16.32 -22.35
CA GLU A 165 6.96 -16.57 -21.49
C GLU A 165 6.61 -16.48 -20.00
N ILE A 166 5.81 -15.49 -19.60
CA ILE A 166 5.37 -15.33 -18.20
C ILE A 166 4.57 -16.55 -17.74
N MET A 167 3.73 -17.11 -18.61
CA MET A 167 2.95 -18.31 -18.28
C MET A 167 3.84 -19.56 -18.16
N LYS A 168 4.86 -19.70 -19.02
CA LYS A 168 5.88 -20.75 -18.85
C LYS A 168 6.66 -20.63 -17.54
N GLN A 169 7.01 -19.42 -17.14
CA GLN A 169 7.67 -19.17 -15.84
C GLN A 169 6.78 -19.52 -14.64
N MET A 170 5.46 -19.60 -14.82
CA MET A 170 4.51 -20.07 -13.81
C MET A 170 4.32 -21.59 -13.81
N ASP A 171 5.11 -22.33 -14.58
CA ASP A 171 5.04 -23.80 -14.71
C ASP A 171 3.71 -24.29 -15.30
N ILE A 172 3.13 -23.49 -16.21
CA ILE A 172 1.92 -23.86 -16.98
C ILE A 172 2.36 -24.54 -18.28
N SER A 173 1.80 -25.71 -18.57
CA SER A 173 2.17 -26.51 -19.75
C SER A 173 1.76 -25.84 -21.06
N ASP A 174 2.51 -26.11 -22.14
CA ASP A 174 2.21 -25.57 -23.47
C ASP A 174 0.81 -25.97 -23.98
N GLU A 175 0.35 -27.16 -23.58
CA GLU A 175 -0.97 -27.68 -23.90
C GLU A 175 -2.09 -26.94 -23.18
N GLU A 176 -1.86 -26.32 -22.02
CA GLU A 176 -2.88 -25.56 -21.29
C GLU A 176 -2.88 -24.07 -21.66
N ILE A 177 -1.72 -23.49 -22.03
CA ILE A 177 -1.56 -22.05 -22.28
C ILE A 177 -2.60 -21.52 -23.29
N HIS A 178 -2.92 -22.27 -24.35
CA HIS A 178 -3.86 -21.82 -25.37
C HIS A 178 -5.29 -21.54 -24.83
N GLN A 179 -5.70 -22.18 -23.73
CA GLN A 179 -7.01 -22.01 -23.10
C GLN A 179 -7.16 -20.64 -22.43
N PHE A 180 -6.04 -20.03 -22.01
CA PHE A 180 -5.98 -18.69 -21.42
C PHE A 180 -6.22 -17.56 -22.43
N GLN A 181 -6.54 -17.84 -23.69
CA GLN A 181 -7.12 -16.84 -24.59
C GLN A 181 -8.54 -16.44 -24.16
N LYS A 182 -9.22 -17.26 -23.35
CA LYS A 182 -10.54 -16.99 -22.77
C LYS A 182 -10.39 -16.46 -21.34
N PRO A 183 -10.81 -15.22 -21.02
CA PRO A 183 -10.70 -14.65 -19.67
C PRO A 183 -11.35 -15.49 -18.57
N GLN A 184 -12.43 -16.21 -18.89
CA GLN A 184 -13.13 -17.07 -17.94
C GLN A 184 -12.22 -18.19 -17.41
N TYR A 185 -11.39 -18.77 -18.28
CA TYR A 185 -10.48 -19.86 -17.89
C TYR A 185 -9.45 -19.42 -16.84
N TRP A 186 -8.99 -18.17 -16.89
CA TRP A 186 -8.12 -17.60 -15.87
C TRP A 186 -8.76 -17.65 -14.49
N CYS A 187 -10.03 -17.24 -14.42
CA CYS A 187 -10.77 -17.13 -13.19
C CYS A 187 -10.90 -18.50 -12.51
N TYR A 188 -11.23 -19.54 -13.29
CA TYR A 188 -11.30 -20.92 -12.80
C TYR A 188 -9.93 -21.50 -12.44
N TYR A 189 -8.94 -21.37 -13.31
CA TYR A 189 -7.61 -21.95 -13.11
C TYR A 189 -6.91 -21.35 -11.88
N PHE A 190 -6.82 -20.03 -11.80
CA PHE A 190 -6.09 -19.37 -10.72
C PHE A 190 -6.84 -19.43 -9.39
N SER A 191 -8.17 -19.40 -9.36
CA SER A 191 -8.92 -19.62 -8.11
C SER A 191 -8.74 -21.04 -7.58
N SER A 192 -8.77 -22.05 -8.46
CA SER A 192 -8.50 -23.44 -8.10
C SER A 192 -7.09 -23.62 -7.55
N LYS A 193 -6.06 -23.09 -8.23
CA LYS A 193 -4.67 -23.14 -7.76
C LYS A 193 -4.45 -22.35 -6.48
N ALA A 194 -5.09 -21.19 -6.32
CA ALA A 194 -5.04 -20.43 -5.07
C ALA A 194 -5.62 -21.24 -3.91
N LYS A 195 -6.79 -21.87 -4.08
CA LYS A 195 -7.38 -22.78 -3.09
C LYS A 195 -6.46 -23.95 -2.75
N GLU A 196 -5.87 -24.60 -3.76
CA GLU A 196 -4.91 -25.71 -3.58
C GLU A 196 -3.68 -25.27 -2.76
N HIS A 197 -3.07 -24.14 -3.12
CA HIS A 197 -1.86 -23.64 -2.47
C HIS A 197 -2.13 -23.15 -1.05
N LEU A 198 -3.26 -22.50 -0.81
CA LEU A 198 -3.68 -22.07 0.53
C LEU A 198 -4.06 -23.25 1.42
N SER A 199 -4.70 -24.28 0.87
CA SER A 199 -4.95 -25.54 1.59
C SER A 199 -3.64 -26.23 1.95
N SER A 200 -2.65 -26.21 1.05
CA SER A 200 -1.31 -26.76 1.30
C SER A 200 -0.51 -25.98 2.36
N LEU A 201 -0.84 -24.70 2.59
CA LEU A 201 -0.30 -23.89 3.70
C LEU A 201 -1.01 -24.20 5.05
N GLY A 202 -2.09 -25.00 5.02
CA GLY A 202 -2.92 -25.30 6.18
C GLY A 202 -3.79 -24.11 6.63
N LEU A 203 -4.33 -23.33 5.69
CA LEU A 203 -5.25 -22.23 6.02
C LEU A 203 -6.50 -22.77 6.74
N PHE A 204 -6.83 -22.21 7.91
CA PHE A 204 -8.02 -22.55 8.70
C PHE A 204 -9.30 -21.96 8.06
N CYS A 205 -9.66 -22.37 6.85
CA CYS A 205 -10.72 -21.74 6.04
C CYS A 205 -11.92 -22.66 5.82
N ASP A 206 -13.14 -22.12 5.97
CA ASP A 206 -14.36 -22.78 5.53
C ASP A 206 -14.55 -22.57 4.02
N TRP A 207 -14.08 -23.55 3.24
CA TRP A 207 -14.09 -23.50 1.78
C TRP A 207 -15.49 -23.61 1.15
N ARG A 208 -16.53 -23.97 1.91
CA ARG A 208 -17.92 -23.99 1.41
C ARG A 208 -18.42 -22.58 1.10
N ARG A 209 -17.81 -21.57 1.73
CA ARG A 209 -18.17 -20.16 1.59
C ARG A 209 -17.39 -19.44 0.49
N SER A 210 -16.52 -20.16 -0.23
CA SER A 210 -15.68 -19.59 -1.28
C SER A 210 -16.46 -19.35 -2.56
N PHE A 211 -16.18 -18.21 -3.19
CA PHE A 211 -16.76 -17.82 -4.47
C PHE A 211 -15.78 -17.03 -5.33
N ILE A 212 -16.02 -16.99 -6.63
CA ILE A 212 -15.46 -15.99 -7.54
C ILE A 212 -16.47 -14.85 -7.72
N THR A 213 -15.95 -13.65 -8.02
CA THR A 213 -16.80 -12.52 -8.40
C THR A 213 -17.08 -12.50 -9.90
N THR A 214 -17.80 -11.46 -10.34
CA THR A 214 -18.34 -11.23 -11.69
C THR A 214 -19.70 -11.89 -11.94
N ASN A 215 -20.32 -11.54 -13.07
CA ASN A 215 -21.52 -12.16 -13.60
C ASN A 215 -21.41 -13.66 -13.91
N MET A 216 -20.21 -14.25 -13.85
CA MET A 216 -20.03 -15.71 -13.95
C MET A 216 -20.65 -16.43 -12.74
N ASN A 217 -20.66 -15.77 -11.58
CA ASN A 217 -21.36 -16.26 -10.41
C ASN A 217 -22.74 -15.58 -10.29
N PRO A 218 -23.84 -16.26 -10.65
CA PRO A 218 -25.15 -15.63 -10.71
C PRO A 218 -25.65 -15.16 -9.32
N TYR A 219 -25.26 -15.83 -8.23
CA TYR A 219 -25.65 -15.45 -6.88
C TYR A 219 -24.92 -14.17 -6.42
N TYR A 220 -23.61 -14.10 -6.67
CA TYR A 220 -22.82 -12.91 -6.36
C TYR A 220 -23.25 -11.72 -7.23
N ASP A 221 -23.58 -11.96 -8.49
CA ASP A 221 -24.10 -10.94 -9.40
C ASP A 221 -25.39 -10.29 -8.86
N LYS A 222 -26.33 -11.11 -8.37
CA LYS A 222 -27.56 -10.63 -7.72
C LYS A 222 -27.28 -9.84 -6.45
N PHE A 223 -26.31 -10.27 -5.64
CA PHE A 223 -25.87 -9.55 -4.44
C PHE A 223 -25.31 -8.16 -4.78
N VAL A 224 -24.44 -8.06 -5.79
CA VAL A 224 -23.86 -6.77 -6.22
C VAL A 224 -24.93 -5.85 -6.81
N ASN A 225 -25.87 -6.39 -7.59
CA ASN A 225 -27.01 -5.62 -8.10
C ASN A 225 -27.85 -5.02 -6.96
N TRP A 226 -28.19 -5.82 -5.93
CA TRP A 226 -28.91 -5.34 -4.74
C TRP A 226 -28.13 -4.23 -4.00
N HIS A 227 -26.82 -4.41 -3.84
CA HIS A 227 -25.94 -3.42 -3.22
C HIS A 227 -26.03 -2.08 -3.95
N PHE A 228 -25.89 -2.07 -5.28
CA PHE A 228 -25.95 -0.86 -6.10
C PHE A 228 -27.36 -0.26 -6.16
N ASN A 229 -28.42 -1.08 -6.25
CA ASN A 229 -29.80 -0.63 -6.15
C ASN A 229 -30.05 0.12 -4.84
N THR A 230 -29.49 -0.37 -3.73
CA THR A 230 -29.65 0.24 -2.41
C THR A 230 -28.90 1.57 -2.30
N LEU A 231 -27.68 1.66 -2.85
CA LEU A 231 -26.94 2.93 -2.92
C LEU A 231 -27.68 3.97 -3.77
N TYR A 232 -28.26 3.55 -4.90
CA TYR A 232 -29.05 4.42 -5.76
C TYR A 232 -30.31 4.94 -5.06
N LYS A 233 -31.06 4.08 -4.36
CA LYS A 233 -32.23 4.47 -3.54
C LYS A 233 -31.86 5.49 -2.43
N LYS A 234 -30.59 5.52 -2.00
CA LYS A 234 -30.05 6.49 -1.03
C LYS A 234 -29.47 7.76 -1.66
N ASN A 235 -29.64 7.96 -2.97
CA ASN A 235 -29.11 9.08 -3.75
C ASN A 235 -27.57 9.20 -3.70
N LEU A 236 -26.89 8.07 -3.47
CA LEU A 236 -25.42 8.01 -3.44
C LEU A 236 -24.81 7.64 -4.80
N ILE A 237 -25.62 7.15 -5.75
CA ILE A 237 -25.19 6.90 -7.13
C ILE A 237 -25.81 7.95 -8.03
N TYR A 238 -24.98 8.57 -8.88
CA TYR A 238 -25.44 9.51 -9.89
C TYR A 238 -24.67 9.34 -11.20
N TYR A 239 -25.29 9.73 -12.31
CA TYR A 239 -24.68 9.74 -13.63
C TYR A 239 -24.22 11.17 -13.94
N GLY A 240 -22.97 11.33 -14.35
CA GLY A 240 -22.40 12.67 -14.59
C GLY A 240 -21.20 12.65 -15.51
N SER A 241 -20.82 13.83 -15.99
CA SER A 241 -19.64 13.99 -16.84
C SER A 241 -18.43 14.42 -16.02
N ARG A 242 -17.32 13.67 -16.09
CA ARG A 242 -16.03 14.11 -15.54
C ARG A 242 -14.89 13.84 -16.51
N ILE A 243 -13.82 14.60 -16.33
CA ILE A 243 -12.56 14.41 -17.05
C ILE A 243 -11.88 13.15 -16.51
N THR A 244 -11.57 12.22 -17.42
CA THR A 244 -10.91 10.96 -17.10
C THR A 244 -9.77 10.69 -18.08
N ILE A 245 -8.75 9.96 -17.64
CA ILE A 245 -7.73 9.44 -18.55
C ILE A 245 -8.42 8.42 -19.46
N PHE A 246 -8.20 8.51 -20.75
CA PHE A 246 -8.98 7.82 -21.78
C PHE A 246 -8.06 7.20 -22.83
N SER A 247 -8.35 5.94 -23.19
CA SER A 247 -7.72 5.24 -24.30
C SER A 247 -8.57 5.42 -25.56
N ARG A 248 -7.99 6.05 -26.58
CA ARG A 248 -8.65 6.26 -27.88
C ARG A 248 -8.81 4.97 -28.69
N VAL A 249 -8.03 3.93 -28.38
CA VAL A 249 -8.15 2.64 -29.06
C VAL A 249 -9.31 1.85 -28.48
N ASN A 250 -9.40 1.82 -27.14
CA ASN A 250 -10.45 1.09 -26.44
C ASN A 250 -11.76 1.89 -26.34
N ASN A 251 -11.75 3.17 -26.72
CA ASN A 251 -12.87 4.11 -26.61
C ASN A 251 -13.49 4.14 -25.21
N GLN A 252 -12.66 4.06 -24.16
CA GLN A 252 -13.08 4.08 -22.78
C GLN A 252 -12.09 4.80 -21.86
N ALA A 253 -12.54 5.12 -20.64
CA ALA A 253 -11.64 5.56 -19.58
C ALA A 253 -10.61 4.47 -19.24
N CYS A 254 -9.34 4.86 -19.24
CA CYS A 254 -8.20 4.00 -19.00
C CYS A 254 -7.82 4.01 -17.51
N ALA A 255 -8.25 2.95 -16.82
CA ALA A 255 -7.95 2.73 -15.41
C ALA A 255 -6.45 2.46 -15.18
N ASP A 256 -6.00 2.61 -13.93
CA ASP A 256 -4.58 2.44 -13.58
C ASP A 256 -3.98 1.11 -14.04
N HIS A 257 -4.73 0.01 -13.91
CA HIS A 257 -4.23 -1.30 -14.32
C HIS A 257 -4.24 -1.53 -15.84
N GLU A 258 -4.92 -0.69 -16.62
CA GLU A 258 -4.93 -0.74 -18.09
C GLU A 258 -3.75 0.02 -18.70
N ARG A 259 -2.99 0.74 -17.88
CA ARG A 259 -1.83 1.52 -18.29
C ARG A 259 -0.60 0.62 -18.34
N SER A 260 0.20 0.77 -19.39
CA SER A 260 1.53 0.19 -19.47
C SER A 260 2.57 1.12 -18.82
N GLU A 261 2.34 2.43 -18.89
CA GLU A 261 3.14 3.49 -18.27
C GLU A 261 2.22 4.56 -17.67
N GLY A 262 2.58 5.12 -16.52
CA GLY A 262 1.78 6.18 -15.87
C GLY A 262 0.66 5.68 -14.93
N GLU A 263 0.87 4.56 -14.23
CA GLU A 263 -0.03 4.07 -13.18
C GLU A 263 -0.09 5.07 -12.01
N GLY A 264 -1.30 5.49 -11.62
CA GLY A 264 -1.52 6.50 -10.57
C GLY A 264 -1.41 7.95 -11.04
N VAL A 265 -1.09 8.18 -12.32
CA VAL A 265 -1.11 9.52 -12.93
C VAL A 265 -2.54 10.05 -12.95
N LYS A 266 -2.70 11.33 -12.61
CA LYS A 266 -3.99 12.03 -12.69
C LYS A 266 -4.02 12.99 -13.88
N CYS A 267 -5.20 13.48 -14.20
CA CYS A 267 -5.34 14.62 -15.11
C CYS A 267 -4.88 15.90 -14.39
N GLN A 268 -4.01 16.66 -15.04
CA GLN A 268 -3.65 18.02 -14.67
C GLN A 268 -4.54 18.99 -15.44
N GLU A 269 -5.23 19.86 -14.72
CA GLU A 269 -6.06 20.92 -15.29
C GLU A 269 -5.24 22.19 -15.52
N PHE A 270 -5.32 22.74 -16.73
CA PHE A 270 -4.83 24.04 -17.16
C PHE A 270 -5.99 24.95 -17.55
N THR A 271 -5.77 26.25 -17.48
CA THR A 271 -6.66 27.25 -18.08
C THR A 271 -6.07 27.67 -19.43
N LEU A 272 -6.83 27.49 -20.51
CA LEU A 272 -6.48 28.01 -21.83
C LEU A 272 -7.06 29.41 -21.97
N ILE A 273 -6.21 30.39 -22.24
CA ILE A 273 -6.59 31.77 -22.54
C ILE A 273 -6.60 31.94 -24.06
N LYS A 274 -7.68 32.52 -24.59
CA LYS A 274 -7.77 32.89 -26.00
C LYS A 274 -6.96 34.16 -26.23
N ILE A 275 -5.97 34.05 -27.12
CA ILE A 275 -5.16 35.18 -27.59
C ILE A 275 -5.46 35.36 -29.08
N TYR A 276 -6.06 36.49 -29.42
CA TYR A 276 -6.53 36.79 -30.77
C TYR A 276 -5.41 37.45 -31.58
N VAL A 277 -5.29 37.09 -32.86
CA VAL A 277 -4.46 37.84 -33.81
C VAL A 277 -5.20 39.11 -34.23
N HIS A 278 -4.50 40.25 -34.24
CA HIS A 278 -5.11 41.55 -34.57
C HIS A 278 -5.56 41.65 -36.04
N ASN A 279 -4.66 41.30 -36.96
CA ASN A 279 -4.90 41.39 -38.39
C ASN A 279 -4.89 39.99 -39.01
N TYR A 280 -6.01 39.58 -39.61
CA TYR A 280 -6.11 38.26 -40.24
C TYR A 280 -5.19 38.14 -41.47
N SER A 281 -4.93 39.25 -42.19
CA SER A 281 -4.09 39.25 -43.39
C SER A 281 -2.65 38.81 -43.08
N ASP A 282 -2.08 39.28 -41.96
CA ASP A 282 -0.71 38.93 -41.54
C ASP A 282 -0.55 37.42 -41.30
N PHE A 283 -1.60 36.78 -40.80
CA PHE A 283 -1.63 35.33 -40.59
C PHE A 283 -1.94 34.57 -41.89
N TYR A 284 -2.83 35.09 -42.74
CA TYR A 284 -3.15 34.51 -44.03
C TYR A 284 -1.92 34.41 -44.94
N GLU A 285 -1.04 35.41 -44.94
CA GLU A 285 0.25 35.33 -45.64
C GLU A 285 1.13 34.17 -45.14
N ILE A 286 1.18 33.97 -43.82
CA ILE A 286 1.94 32.86 -43.21
C ILE A 286 1.32 31.52 -43.61
N TYR A 287 -0.01 31.45 -43.62
CA TYR A 287 -0.77 30.28 -44.04
C TYR A 287 -0.47 29.91 -45.50
N LEU A 288 -0.53 30.86 -46.43
CA LEU A 288 -0.21 30.64 -47.84
C LEU A 288 1.24 30.19 -48.05
N LYS A 289 2.20 30.81 -47.36
CA LYS A 289 3.63 30.45 -47.42
C LYS A 289 3.86 28.98 -47.04
N ASN A 290 3.12 28.47 -46.06
CA ASN A 290 3.30 27.11 -45.53
C ASN A 290 2.54 26.04 -46.33
N ILE A 291 1.49 26.40 -47.06
CA ILE A 291 0.77 25.48 -47.97
C ILE A 291 1.57 25.19 -49.24
N ASN A 292 2.20 26.21 -49.84
CA ASN A 292 2.95 26.09 -51.09
C ASN A 292 4.19 25.18 -50.98
N LYS A 293 4.60 24.76 -49.78
CA LYS A 293 5.71 23.82 -49.56
C LYS A 293 5.31 22.34 -49.56
N ASN A 294 4.01 22.00 -49.53
CA ASN A 294 3.52 20.63 -49.25
C ASN A 294 2.68 19.99 -50.38
N ILE A 295 2.67 20.53 -51.59
CA ILE A 295 1.88 19.96 -52.70
C ILE A 295 2.74 19.00 -53.52
N SER A 296 2.61 17.70 -53.23
CA SER A 296 2.86 16.61 -54.18
C SER A 296 1.52 15.99 -54.56
N SER A 297 1.31 15.85 -55.87
CA SER A 297 0.15 15.43 -56.66
C SER A 297 -0.82 14.38 -56.08
N GLY A 298 -2.13 14.63 -56.26
CA GLY A 298 -3.14 13.58 -56.55
C GLY A 298 -4.48 13.67 -55.81
N GLN A 299 -5.56 13.92 -56.58
CA GLN A 299 -6.97 13.47 -56.45
C GLN A 299 -8.04 14.59 -56.55
N GLU A 300 -8.82 14.51 -57.64
CA GLU A 300 -9.73 15.50 -58.25
C GLU A 300 -11.12 15.65 -57.60
N GLU A 301 -11.38 15.08 -56.41
CA GLU A 301 -12.66 15.30 -55.70
C GLU A 301 -12.60 16.39 -54.59
N THR A 302 -11.48 17.13 -54.48
CA THR A 302 -11.22 18.08 -53.39
C THR A 302 -11.15 19.56 -53.79
N ASP A 303 -11.52 19.92 -55.02
CA ASP A 303 -11.23 21.28 -55.52
C ASP A 303 -12.17 22.37 -54.99
N ASN A 304 -13.45 22.09 -54.78
CA ASN A 304 -14.38 23.14 -54.32
C ASN A 304 -14.15 23.58 -52.86
N LEU A 305 -13.91 22.63 -51.95
CA LEU A 305 -13.69 22.95 -50.53
C LEU A 305 -12.27 23.53 -50.30
N LYS A 306 -11.25 23.01 -51.01
CA LYS A 306 -9.91 23.61 -51.00
C LYS A 306 -9.96 25.05 -51.50
N ASN A 307 -10.66 25.33 -52.60
CA ASN A 307 -10.84 26.68 -53.12
C ASN A 307 -11.62 27.59 -52.15
N LYS A 308 -12.58 27.05 -51.37
CA LYS A 308 -13.32 27.80 -50.33
C LYS A 308 -12.42 28.18 -49.14
N ILE A 309 -11.53 27.29 -48.71
CA ILE A 309 -10.62 27.50 -47.57
C ILE A 309 -9.39 28.34 -47.95
N MET A 310 -8.88 28.19 -49.18
CA MET A 310 -7.76 28.99 -49.71
C MET A 310 -8.15 30.43 -50.09
N ASN A 311 -9.42 30.82 -49.88
CA ASN A 311 -9.89 32.17 -50.16
C ASN A 311 -9.66 33.09 -48.96
N GLU A 312 -9.11 34.28 -49.18
CA GLU A 312 -8.93 35.31 -48.15
C GLU A 312 -10.24 35.65 -47.41
N LYS A 313 -11.39 35.61 -48.11
CA LYS A 313 -12.72 35.83 -47.51
C LYS A 313 -13.08 34.81 -46.42
N PHE A 314 -12.46 33.63 -46.41
CA PHE A 314 -12.67 32.64 -45.35
C PHE A 314 -12.05 33.12 -44.03
N PHE A 315 -10.79 33.56 -44.06
CA PHE A 315 -10.09 34.02 -42.86
C PHE A 315 -10.63 35.35 -42.33
N SER A 316 -11.17 36.21 -43.19
CA SER A 316 -11.81 37.47 -42.75
C SER A 316 -13.11 37.25 -41.96
N GLN A 317 -13.76 36.10 -42.12
CA GLN A 317 -15.00 35.73 -41.42
C GLN A 317 -14.76 34.93 -40.13
N LYS A 318 -13.52 34.54 -39.83
CA LYS A 318 -13.17 33.70 -38.67
C LYS A 318 -12.24 34.46 -37.72
N LYS A 319 -12.26 34.12 -36.44
CA LYS A 319 -11.28 34.65 -35.47
C LYS A 319 -10.07 33.73 -35.39
N ILE A 320 -8.87 34.26 -35.59
CA ILE A 320 -7.62 33.49 -35.46
C ILE A 320 -7.12 33.60 -34.03
N VAL A 321 -6.98 32.45 -33.35
CA VAL A 321 -6.78 32.37 -31.91
C VAL A 321 -5.64 31.41 -31.56
N LEU A 322 -4.68 31.91 -30.79
CA LEU A 322 -3.68 31.12 -30.10
C LEU A 322 -4.25 30.69 -28.75
N LEU A 323 -4.27 29.39 -28.50
CA LEU A 323 -4.73 28.83 -27.21
C LEU A 323 -3.54 28.77 -26.25
N ALA A 324 -3.38 29.78 -25.40
CA ALA A 324 -2.26 29.86 -24.46
C ALA A 324 -2.59 29.19 -23.12
N SER A 325 -1.76 28.25 -22.67
CA SER A 325 -2.00 27.47 -21.45
C SER A 325 -1.32 28.06 -20.22
N THR A 326 -2.03 28.13 -19.09
CA THR A 326 -1.46 28.56 -17.79
C THR A 326 -2.06 27.79 -16.61
N LEU A 327 -1.25 27.61 -15.55
CA LEU A 327 -1.69 27.14 -14.23
C LEU A 327 -2.03 28.30 -13.27
N LYS A 328 -1.70 29.53 -13.67
CA LYS A 328 -1.91 30.77 -12.92
C LYS A 328 -2.85 31.70 -13.71
N PRO A 329 -4.14 31.38 -13.84
CA PRO A 329 -5.06 32.21 -14.60
C PRO A 329 -5.19 33.62 -14.01
N GLU A 330 -4.97 33.80 -12.70
CA GLU A 330 -4.99 35.10 -12.03
C GLU A 330 -3.93 36.08 -12.54
N THR A 331 -2.84 35.60 -13.15
CA THR A 331 -1.79 36.48 -13.69
C THR A 331 -2.08 36.94 -15.13
N ALA A 332 -3.17 36.47 -15.75
CA ALA A 332 -3.53 36.84 -17.12
C ALA A 332 -3.75 38.35 -17.29
N TYR A 333 -4.20 39.04 -16.24
CA TYR A 333 -4.40 40.50 -16.24
C TYR A 333 -3.10 41.29 -16.48
N GLY A 334 -1.95 40.71 -16.14
CA GLY A 334 -0.62 41.30 -16.24
C GLY A 334 0.16 40.93 -17.50
N GLN A 335 -0.46 40.18 -18.41
CA GLN A 335 0.21 39.64 -19.59
C GLN A 335 0.72 40.75 -20.51
N ASN A 336 2.00 40.69 -20.91
CA ASN A 336 2.65 41.67 -21.80
C ASN A 336 3.09 41.12 -23.16
N TYR A 337 3.26 39.80 -23.29
CA TYR A 337 3.59 39.12 -24.55
C TYR A 337 3.00 37.70 -24.62
N THR A 338 3.26 37.01 -25.72
CA THR A 338 3.01 35.56 -25.88
C THR A 338 4.29 34.87 -26.31
N PHE A 339 4.66 33.76 -25.67
CA PHE A 339 5.83 32.99 -26.08
C PHE A 339 5.46 31.75 -26.90
N VAL A 340 6.25 31.50 -27.94
CA VAL A 340 6.21 30.28 -28.76
C VAL A 340 7.62 29.73 -28.97
N ASN A 341 7.75 28.44 -29.22
CA ASN A 341 9.03 27.84 -29.57
C ASN A 341 9.29 28.03 -31.08
N PRO A 342 10.30 28.81 -31.49
CA PRO A 342 10.52 29.12 -32.91
C PRO A 342 10.99 27.92 -33.74
N SER A 343 11.64 26.93 -33.10
CA SER A 343 12.23 25.78 -33.78
C SER A 343 11.23 24.65 -34.05
N GLU A 344 10.06 24.70 -33.42
CA GLU A 344 9.07 23.64 -33.41
C GLU A 344 7.87 23.99 -34.31
N TYR A 345 6.98 23.02 -34.53
CA TYR A 345 5.81 23.19 -35.37
C TYR A 345 4.50 23.21 -34.57
N TYR A 346 3.57 24.03 -35.05
CA TYR A 346 2.21 24.18 -34.53
C TYR A 346 1.20 23.79 -35.61
N TYR A 347 0.07 23.25 -35.18
CA TYR A 347 -1.01 22.79 -36.05
C TYR A 347 -2.13 23.83 -36.08
N VAL A 348 -2.67 24.06 -37.27
CA VAL A 348 -3.81 24.96 -37.50
C VAL A 348 -5.05 24.12 -37.74
N THR A 349 -6.09 24.34 -36.95
CA THR A 349 -7.36 23.63 -37.03
C THR A 349 -8.54 24.58 -36.82
N LEU A 350 -9.76 24.11 -37.08
CA LEU A 350 -10.98 24.85 -36.80
C LEU A 350 -11.57 24.38 -35.47
N GLY A 351 -12.18 25.28 -34.73
CA GLY A 351 -12.84 24.92 -33.47
C GLY A 351 -13.95 25.86 -33.06
N PHE A 352 -14.67 25.43 -32.03
CA PHE A 352 -15.86 26.12 -31.54
C PHE A 352 -15.48 27.27 -30.62
N ASN A 353 -16.29 28.34 -30.61
CA ASN A 353 -16.12 29.43 -29.67
C ASN A 353 -16.52 29.06 -28.23
N LYS A 354 -17.51 28.17 -28.07
CA LYS A 354 -17.90 27.55 -26.80
C LYS A 354 -17.65 26.05 -26.88
N GLN A 355 -17.31 25.44 -25.75
CA GLN A 355 -17.21 24.01 -25.64
C GLN A 355 -18.57 23.40 -26.03
N ARG A 356 -18.58 22.49 -27.00
CA ARG A 356 -19.78 21.73 -27.40
C ARG A 356 -19.63 20.31 -26.89
N LEU A 357 -20.61 19.83 -26.14
CA LEU A 357 -20.57 18.52 -25.50
C LEU A 357 -21.62 17.60 -26.13
N HIS A 358 -21.37 17.18 -27.37
CA HIS A 358 -22.16 16.12 -28.00
C HIS A 358 -21.52 14.76 -27.68
N TYR A 359 -22.33 13.80 -27.23
CA TYR A 359 -21.89 12.45 -26.86
C TYR A 359 -22.38 11.37 -27.86
N GLY A 360 -23.41 11.66 -28.67
CA GLY A 360 -24.01 10.69 -29.60
C GLY A 360 -24.40 9.40 -28.87
N ASP A 361 -24.10 8.25 -29.48
CA ASP A 361 -24.29 6.91 -28.87
C ASP A 361 -23.09 6.47 -28.00
N LYS A 362 -22.20 7.39 -27.60
CA LYS A 362 -20.98 7.10 -26.85
C LYS A 362 -21.02 7.78 -25.48
N ASN A 363 -20.24 7.26 -24.55
CA ASN A 363 -20.14 7.80 -23.19
C ASN A 363 -19.02 8.85 -23.04
N TYR A 364 -18.56 9.44 -24.15
CA TYR A 364 -17.53 10.48 -24.17
C TYR A 364 -17.82 11.49 -25.27
N VAL A 365 -17.30 12.71 -25.10
CA VAL A 365 -17.53 13.79 -26.08
C VAL A 365 -17.00 13.41 -27.45
N ASN A 366 -17.87 13.43 -28.45
CA ASN A 366 -17.60 13.05 -29.82
C ASN A 366 -18.33 13.95 -30.83
N ASN A 367 -17.99 15.25 -30.87
CA ASN A 367 -18.52 16.16 -31.89
C ASN A 367 -18.01 15.77 -33.29
N VAL A 368 -18.59 14.73 -33.90
CA VAL A 368 -18.25 14.21 -35.22
C VAL A 368 -19.04 14.99 -36.27
N MET A 369 -18.33 15.56 -37.23
CA MET A 369 -18.90 16.44 -38.26
C MET A 369 -18.22 16.17 -39.61
N THR A 370 -18.92 16.48 -40.70
CA THR A 370 -18.33 16.48 -42.06
C THR A 370 -17.41 17.68 -42.26
N ARG A 371 -16.56 17.66 -43.29
CA ARG A 371 -15.62 18.77 -43.54
C ARG A 371 -16.35 20.08 -43.82
N GLU A 372 -17.45 20.00 -44.55
CA GLU A 372 -18.31 21.12 -44.93
C GLU A 372 -18.96 21.74 -43.69
N GLU A 373 -19.53 20.90 -42.81
CA GLU A 373 -20.14 21.33 -41.55
C GLU A 373 -19.13 22.01 -40.61
N ILE A 374 -17.89 21.48 -40.52
CA ILE A 374 -16.82 22.08 -39.69
C ILE A 374 -16.48 23.49 -40.19
N VAL A 375 -16.33 23.66 -41.51
CA VAL A 375 -16.00 24.95 -42.13
C VAL A 375 -17.11 25.99 -41.86
N GLU A 376 -18.37 25.57 -41.83
CA GLU A 376 -19.52 26.45 -41.61
C GLU A 376 -19.74 26.77 -40.13
N THR A 377 -19.68 25.76 -39.25
CA THR A 377 -20.07 25.89 -37.83
C THR A 377 -18.96 26.38 -36.91
N CYS A 378 -17.68 26.10 -37.20
CA CYS A 378 -16.59 26.54 -36.33
C CYS A 378 -16.30 28.02 -36.55
N GLU A 379 -16.42 28.84 -35.51
CA GLU A 379 -16.22 30.30 -35.63
C GLU A 379 -14.73 30.71 -35.57
N ASN A 380 -13.86 29.83 -35.06
CA ASN A 380 -12.47 30.16 -34.75
C ASN A 380 -11.48 29.25 -35.51
N VAL A 381 -10.33 29.84 -35.86
CA VAL A 381 -9.12 29.14 -36.31
C VAL A 381 -8.18 29.04 -35.11
N TYR A 382 -7.88 27.82 -34.66
CA TYR A 382 -6.99 27.56 -33.53
C TYR A 382 -5.58 27.16 -33.96
N ILE A 383 -4.60 27.70 -33.25
CA ILE A 383 -3.18 27.34 -33.36
C ILE A 383 -2.76 26.69 -32.05
N CYS A 384 -2.26 25.46 -32.11
CA CYS A 384 -1.86 24.69 -30.92
C CYS A 384 -0.82 23.60 -31.24
N SER A 385 -0.28 22.97 -30.20
CA SER A 385 0.67 21.86 -30.32
C SER A 385 -0.01 20.56 -30.74
N GLU A 386 0.77 19.65 -31.33
CA GLU A 386 0.33 18.29 -31.66
C GLU A 386 -0.26 17.54 -30.45
N ASN A 387 0.39 17.69 -29.29
CA ASN A 387 0.03 17.04 -28.04
C ASN A 387 -1.41 17.38 -27.59
N SER A 388 -1.83 18.62 -27.83
CA SER A 388 -3.11 19.13 -27.34
C SER A 388 -4.31 18.74 -28.22
N LEU A 389 -4.11 18.41 -29.50
CA LEU A 389 -5.20 18.22 -30.46
C LEU A 389 -6.26 17.20 -30.01
N TYR A 390 -5.85 15.98 -29.65
CA TYR A 390 -6.80 14.97 -29.20
C TYR A 390 -7.43 15.31 -27.85
N ASN A 391 -6.68 15.92 -26.92
CA ASN A 391 -7.25 16.38 -25.65
C ASN A 391 -8.34 17.45 -25.88
N LEU A 392 -8.09 18.39 -26.80
CA LEU A 392 -9.07 19.42 -27.20
C LEU A 392 -10.32 18.82 -27.86
N ALA A 393 -10.16 17.81 -28.71
CA ALA A 393 -11.27 17.17 -29.41
C ALA A 393 -12.19 16.42 -28.45
N TYR A 394 -11.62 15.57 -27.58
CA TYR A 394 -12.35 14.77 -26.60
C TYR A 394 -12.84 15.55 -25.37
N GLN A 395 -12.52 16.85 -25.31
CA GLN A 395 -13.10 17.80 -24.38
C GLN A 395 -14.02 18.78 -25.12
N GLY A 396 -14.32 18.61 -26.40
CA GLY A 396 -15.34 19.39 -27.12
C GLY A 396 -14.94 20.81 -27.49
N VAL A 397 -13.65 21.11 -27.57
CA VAL A 397 -13.14 22.41 -28.04
C VAL A 397 -13.00 22.44 -29.57
N ILE A 398 -12.60 21.30 -30.17
CA ILE A 398 -12.52 21.12 -31.63
C ILE A 398 -13.35 19.91 -32.08
N PRO A 399 -13.88 19.88 -33.32
CA PRO A 399 -14.63 18.75 -33.86
C PRO A 399 -13.71 17.61 -34.32
N MET A 400 -14.29 16.42 -34.44
CA MET A 400 -13.70 15.24 -35.09
C MET A 400 -14.31 15.04 -36.48
N LEU A 401 -13.54 14.45 -37.40
CA LEU A 401 -14.01 14.16 -38.76
C LEU A 401 -14.84 12.88 -38.80
N CYS A 402 -15.95 12.91 -39.54
CA CYS A 402 -16.70 11.71 -39.88
C CYS A 402 -15.88 10.82 -40.82
N LYS A 403 -15.66 9.55 -40.44
CA LYS A 403 -15.07 8.54 -41.33
C LYS A 403 -16.12 8.11 -42.35
N SER A 404 -15.82 8.18 -43.65
CA SER A 404 -16.76 7.65 -44.65
C SER A 404 -17.00 6.16 -44.39
N SER A 405 -18.26 5.78 -44.26
CA SER A 405 -18.68 4.40 -44.05
C SER A 405 -18.17 3.54 -45.21
N ARG A 406 -17.32 2.56 -44.93
CA ARG A 406 -17.13 1.43 -45.85
C ARG A 406 -18.50 0.78 -46.03
N VAL A 407 -19.04 0.90 -47.24
CA VAL A 407 -20.25 0.20 -47.68
C VAL A 407 -20.06 -1.28 -47.35
N SER A 408 -21.00 -1.83 -46.58
CA SER A 408 -21.15 -3.26 -46.34
C SER A 408 -21.10 -4.02 -47.67
N PRO A 409 -20.20 -5.01 -47.87
CA PRO A 409 -20.22 -5.78 -49.09
C PRO A 409 -21.47 -6.66 -49.08
N LYS A 410 -22.41 -6.35 -49.99
CA LYS A 410 -23.45 -7.28 -50.40
C LYS A 410 -22.79 -8.52 -50.97
N SER A 411 -23.35 -9.67 -50.60
CA SER A 411 -23.12 -10.97 -51.20
C SER A 411 -23.11 -10.93 -52.72
N THR A 412 -22.06 -11.49 -53.35
CA THR A 412 -22.07 -12.49 -54.45
C THR A 412 -20.79 -12.39 -55.30
N GLY A 413 -20.20 -13.54 -55.65
CA GLY A 413 -19.36 -13.68 -56.85
C GLY A 413 -17.90 -14.05 -56.60
N GLN A 414 -17.55 -15.31 -56.87
CA GLN A 414 -16.18 -15.79 -57.06
C GLN A 414 -15.48 -14.98 -58.17
N MET A 415 -14.20 -14.62 -57.97
CA MET A 415 -13.23 -14.53 -59.06
C MET A 415 -11.81 -14.77 -58.55
N SER A 416 -11.05 -15.43 -59.42
CA SER A 416 -9.74 -16.04 -59.26
C SER A 416 -8.58 -15.10 -59.56
N GLY A 417 -7.44 -15.33 -58.89
CA GLY A 417 -6.12 -15.37 -59.52
C GLY A 417 -5.34 -14.06 -59.68
N LYS A 418 -4.22 -14.01 -58.95
CA LYS A 418 -2.96 -13.31 -59.25
C LYS A 418 -3.02 -11.79 -59.43
N ASP A 419 -2.72 -11.09 -58.34
CA ASP A 419 -1.86 -9.89 -58.25
C ASP A 419 -2.04 -9.31 -56.84
N ALA A 420 -1.28 -9.84 -55.87
CA ALA A 420 -1.35 -9.41 -54.47
C ALA A 420 0.01 -9.49 -53.78
N ASP A 421 1.05 -8.97 -54.44
CA ASP A 421 2.38 -8.78 -53.85
C ASP A 421 2.85 -7.33 -54.07
N ALA A 422 2.15 -6.38 -53.43
CA ALA A 422 2.59 -5.00 -53.17
C ALA A 422 1.58 -4.28 -52.25
N ALA A 423 1.35 -4.79 -51.05
CA ALA A 423 0.68 -4.02 -49.99
C ALA A 423 1.74 -3.67 -48.95
N GLU A 424 2.48 -2.59 -49.22
CA GLU A 424 3.27 -1.92 -48.19
C GLU A 424 2.36 -1.55 -47.02
N ASP A 425 2.95 -1.69 -45.83
CA ASP A 425 2.42 -1.38 -44.51
C ASP A 425 2.16 0.15 -44.40
N ILE A 426 1.13 0.66 -45.08
CA ILE A 426 0.72 2.06 -44.98
C ILE A 426 -0.11 2.20 -43.71
N SER A 427 0.57 2.40 -42.58
CA SER A 427 -0.05 3.00 -41.40
C SER A 427 -0.80 4.28 -41.83
N PRO A 428 -2.08 4.48 -41.46
CA PRO A 428 -2.82 5.66 -41.87
C PRO A 428 -2.08 6.93 -41.40
N PRO A 429 -2.10 8.01 -42.19
CA PRO A 429 -1.39 9.24 -41.83
C PRO A 429 -1.82 9.73 -40.44
N PRO A 430 -0.89 10.31 -39.65
CA PRO A 430 -1.20 10.81 -38.32
C PRO A 430 -2.33 11.84 -38.41
N PHE A 431 -3.32 11.75 -37.51
CA PHE A 431 -4.50 12.63 -37.43
C PHE A 431 -5.54 12.51 -38.55
N SER A 432 -5.67 11.34 -39.20
CA SER A 432 -6.74 11.06 -40.18
C SER A 432 -8.16 11.39 -39.68
N ASP A 433 -8.38 11.40 -38.36
CA ASP A 433 -9.68 11.60 -37.72
C ASP A 433 -9.93 13.06 -37.28
N LEU A 434 -8.98 13.99 -37.51
CA LEU A 434 -9.10 15.41 -37.15
C LEU A 434 -8.94 16.32 -38.36
N PHE A 435 -9.64 17.47 -38.35
CA PHE A 435 -9.57 18.43 -39.45
C PHE A 435 -8.39 19.40 -39.27
N ILE A 436 -7.26 19.10 -39.90
CA ILE A 436 -6.06 19.92 -39.89
C ILE A 436 -5.96 20.72 -41.19
N LEU A 437 -5.84 22.05 -41.09
CA LEU A 437 -5.71 22.95 -42.23
C LEU A 437 -4.27 22.97 -42.77
N THR A 438 -3.29 23.14 -41.87
CA THR A 438 -1.86 23.14 -42.20
C THR A 438 -1.00 23.03 -40.94
N LYS A 439 0.31 22.92 -41.12
CA LYS A 439 1.34 22.94 -40.07
C LYS A 439 2.25 24.15 -40.30
N ILE A 440 2.45 24.97 -39.27
CA ILE A 440 3.23 26.21 -39.33
C ILE A 440 4.42 26.10 -38.38
N LYS A 441 5.59 26.56 -38.81
CA LYS A 441 6.78 26.61 -37.93
C LYS A 441 6.70 27.83 -37.02
N GLY A 442 7.02 27.66 -35.73
CA GLY A 442 6.87 28.70 -34.72
C GLY A 442 7.62 30.00 -35.05
N GLU A 443 8.74 29.92 -35.78
CA GLU A 443 9.50 31.08 -36.26
C GLU A 443 8.66 32.05 -37.11
N ASP A 444 7.71 31.53 -37.90
CA ASP A 444 6.86 32.36 -38.76
C ASP A 444 5.82 33.17 -37.95
N LEU A 445 5.52 32.73 -36.72
CA LEU A 445 4.57 33.42 -35.83
C LEU A 445 5.22 34.56 -35.04
N VAL A 446 6.55 34.56 -34.91
CA VAL A 446 7.29 35.56 -34.12
C VAL A 446 7.11 36.95 -34.73
N GLY A 447 6.75 37.93 -33.90
CA GLY A 447 6.48 39.31 -34.30
C GLY A 447 5.03 39.62 -34.68
N LEU A 448 4.13 38.62 -34.74
CA LEU A 448 2.71 38.88 -34.95
C LEU A 448 2.11 39.68 -33.79
N ARG A 449 1.26 40.66 -34.12
CA ARG A 449 0.49 41.46 -33.15
C ARG A 449 -0.74 40.70 -32.69
N THR A 450 -0.91 40.57 -31.39
CA THR A 450 -1.98 39.81 -30.75
C THR A 450 -2.62 40.59 -29.59
N TYR A 451 -3.79 40.15 -29.12
CA TYR A 451 -4.45 40.71 -27.94
C TYR A 451 -5.23 39.66 -27.16
N THR A 452 -5.54 39.96 -25.90
CA THR A 452 -6.52 39.22 -25.11
C THR A 452 -7.42 40.19 -24.36
N ASN A 453 -8.69 39.81 -24.13
CA ASN A 453 -9.61 40.67 -23.40
C ASN A 453 -9.30 40.72 -21.90
N LEU A 454 -8.50 39.78 -21.37
CA LEU A 454 -8.13 39.71 -19.96
C LEU A 454 -7.03 40.69 -19.55
N SER A 455 -5.99 40.84 -20.38
CA SER A 455 -4.87 41.72 -20.07
C SER A 455 -5.30 43.19 -20.04
N GLN A 456 -4.73 43.96 -19.11
CA GLN A 456 -4.86 45.42 -19.10
C GLN A 456 -4.27 46.03 -20.38
N ARG A 457 -3.22 45.40 -20.93
CA ARG A 457 -2.60 45.82 -22.19
C ARG A 457 -3.22 45.04 -23.35
N LYS A 458 -3.75 45.76 -24.33
CA LYS A 458 -4.36 45.13 -25.52
C LYS A 458 -3.33 44.78 -26.58
N ASP A 459 -2.34 45.64 -26.81
CA ASP A 459 -1.30 45.39 -27.81
C ASP A 459 -0.20 44.47 -27.29
N LEU A 460 -0.29 43.19 -27.64
CA LEU A 460 0.70 42.15 -27.34
C LEU A 460 1.41 41.69 -28.61
N TYR A 461 2.56 41.04 -28.44
CA TYR A 461 3.34 40.48 -29.55
C TYR A 461 3.85 39.08 -29.23
N ILE A 462 4.05 38.27 -30.26
CA ILE A 462 4.63 36.94 -30.13
C ILE A 462 6.16 37.02 -30.10
N LEU A 463 6.76 36.47 -29.04
CA LEU A 463 8.20 36.41 -28.82
C LEU A 463 8.73 34.95 -28.82
N PRO A 464 10.00 34.72 -29.18
CA PRO A 464 10.58 33.39 -29.22
C PRO A 464 11.08 32.92 -27.85
N MET A 465 10.73 31.68 -27.45
CA MET A 465 11.27 31.02 -26.26
C MET A 465 11.57 29.54 -26.54
N THR A 466 12.84 29.18 -26.65
CA THR A 466 13.26 27.83 -27.07
C THR A 466 13.12 26.75 -26.00
N THR A 467 12.89 27.13 -24.73
CA THR A 467 12.79 26.19 -23.60
C THR A 467 11.37 25.65 -23.40
N ILE A 468 10.40 26.11 -24.19
CA ILE A 468 9.03 25.60 -24.15
C ILE A 468 9.02 24.14 -24.62
N LYS A 469 8.44 23.27 -23.79
CA LYS A 469 8.29 21.84 -24.05
C LYS A 469 7.02 21.58 -24.86
N MET A 470 7.15 20.98 -26.04
CA MET A 470 6.01 20.72 -26.95
C MET A 470 5.06 19.62 -26.46
N ASN A 471 5.48 18.81 -25.48
CA ASN A 471 4.70 17.71 -24.92
C ASN A 471 3.86 18.10 -23.70
N ILE A 472 3.77 19.39 -23.36
CA ILE A 472 2.96 19.91 -22.25
C ILE A 472 1.95 20.92 -22.82
N ALA A 473 0.68 20.69 -22.54
CA ALA A 473 -0.47 21.48 -22.95
C ALA A 473 -0.38 21.88 -24.44
N THR A 474 -0.72 23.14 -24.76
CA THR A 474 -0.75 23.67 -26.12
C THR A 474 0.59 24.21 -26.62
N ALA A 475 1.63 24.20 -25.78
CA ALA A 475 2.96 24.77 -26.04
C ALA A 475 2.96 26.25 -26.47
N ILE A 476 1.93 26.99 -26.09
CA ILE A 476 1.83 28.46 -26.23
C ILE A 476 1.70 29.01 -24.82
N VAL A 477 2.61 29.92 -24.44
CA VAL A 477 2.72 30.38 -23.05
C VAL A 477 2.40 31.87 -22.97
N PRO A 478 1.46 32.32 -22.12
CA PRO A 478 1.26 33.74 -21.86
C PRO A 478 2.45 34.28 -21.04
N CYS A 479 3.06 35.38 -21.49
CA CYS A 479 4.19 35.99 -20.79
C CYS A 479 3.68 37.00 -19.76
N VAL A 480 4.02 36.78 -18.48
CA VAL A 480 3.74 37.68 -17.37
C VAL A 480 5.04 37.95 -16.61
N SER A 481 5.89 38.82 -17.19
CA SER A 481 7.24 39.05 -16.69
C SER A 481 7.30 39.69 -15.28
N SER A 482 6.21 40.25 -14.77
CA SER A 482 6.14 40.77 -13.40
C SER A 482 6.14 39.67 -12.34
N ASP A 483 5.43 38.57 -12.60
CA ASP A 483 5.07 37.55 -11.59
C ASP A 483 5.64 36.15 -11.92
N SER A 484 6.40 36.02 -13.02
CA SER A 484 7.14 34.82 -13.44
C SER A 484 8.62 35.15 -13.69
N THR A 485 9.51 34.45 -13.00
CA THR A 485 10.96 34.63 -13.14
C THR A 485 11.48 34.09 -14.48
N ASP A 486 10.95 32.98 -14.98
CA ASP A 486 11.28 32.42 -16.29
C ASP A 486 10.98 33.43 -17.41
N ASP A 487 9.79 34.03 -17.36
CA ASP A 487 9.31 34.99 -18.36
C ASP A 487 10.16 36.27 -18.33
N TYR A 488 10.47 36.76 -17.12
CA TYR A 488 11.35 37.91 -16.93
C TYR A 488 12.75 37.64 -17.49
N ALA A 489 13.35 36.49 -17.16
CA ALA A 489 14.68 36.12 -17.64
C ALA A 489 14.74 36.05 -19.17
N CYS A 490 13.70 35.48 -19.81
CA CYS A 490 13.63 35.37 -21.27
C CYS A 490 13.48 36.75 -21.92
N LEU A 491 12.58 37.59 -21.39
CA LEU A 491 12.39 38.95 -21.88
C LEU A 491 13.65 39.80 -21.74
N GLN A 492 14.41 39.65 -20.65
CA GLN A 492 15.68 40.36 -20.46
C GLN A 492 16.76 39.91 -21.44
N ASP A 493 16.85 38.62 -21.77
CA ASP A 493 17.78 38.15 -22.82
C ASP A 493 17.42 38.72 -24.19
N ILE A 494 16.13 38.74 -24.53
CA ILE A 494 15.64 39.31 -25.80
C ILE A 494 15.94 40.82 -25.87
N LYS A 495 15.66 41.57 -24.80
CA LYS A 495 15.97 43.02 -24.73
C LYS A 495 17.47 43.30 -24.85
N LYS A 496 18.32 42.53 -24.16
CA LYS A 496 19.79 42.67 -24.24
C LYS A 496 20.34 42.38 -25.64
N LYS A 497 19.69 41.48 -26.38
CA LYS A 497 20.10 41.06 -27.74
C LYS A 497 19.08 41.47 -28.80
N GLN A 498 18.41 42.62 -28.62
CA GLN A 498 17.28 43.01 -29.48
C GLN A 498 17.65 43.06 -30.97
N ALA A 499 18.83 43.58 -31.31
CA ALA A 499 19.30 43.65 -32.70
C ALA A 499 19.39 42.26 -33.36
N TYR A 500 19.97 41.28 -32.65
CA TYR A 500 20.06 39.89 -33.13
C TYR A 500 18.67 39.26 -33.35
N TYR A 501 17.74 39.44 -32.41
CA TYR A 501 16.41 38.86 -32.52
C TYR A 501 15.58 39.54 -33.62
N CYS A 502 15.71 40.86 -33.83
CA CYS A 502 15.03 41.57 -34.91
C CYS A 502 15.60 41.20 -36.29
N GLU A 503 16.93 41.03 -36.41
CA GLU A 503 17.56 40.57 -37.66
C GLU A 503 17.18 39.13 -37.99
N LYS A 504 17.12 38.25 -36.98
CA LYS A 504 16.77 36.85 -37.17
C LYS A 504 15.30 36.63 -37.53
N TYR A 505 14.40 37.42 -36.95
CA TYR A 505 12.96 37.29 -37.14
C TYR A 505 12.42 38.55 -37.82
N ASN A 506 12.37 38.56 -39.15
CA ASN A 506 12.02 39.72 -39.99
C ASN A 506 10.75 40.50 -39.60
N LYS A 507 9.79 39.88 -38.88
CA LYS A 507 8.54 40.53 -38.43
C LYS A 507 8.65 41.15 -37.03
N LEU A 508 9.70 40.88 -36.26
CA LEU A 508 9.93 41.43 -34.92
C LEU A 508 10.68 42.77 -35.03
N LYS A 509 10.09 43.84 -34.48
CA LYS A 509 10.69 45.17 -34.45
C LYS A 509 11.09 45.56 -33.04
N GLU A 510 12.10 46.43 -32.91
CA GLU A 510 12.57 46.93 -31.62
C GLU A 510 11.47 47.64 -30.82
N GLU A 511 10.61 48.41 -31.50
CA GLU A 511 9.49 49.15 -30.89
C GLU A 511 8.50 48.23 -30.16
N TYR A 512 8.42 46.96 -30.53
CA TYR A 512 7.52 45.98 -29.91
C TYR A 512 8.02 45.51 -28.54
N LEU A 513 9.30 45.68 -28.22
CA LEU A 513 9.93 45.14 -27.00
C LEU A 513 9.75 46.05 -25.76
N HIS A 514 9.05 47.17 -25.89
CA HIS A 514 8.84 48.14 -24.80
C HIS A 514 7.61 47.84 -23.92
N ASN A 515 6.86 46.76 -24.16
CA ASN A 515 5.74 46.42 -23.29
C ASN A 515 6.20 45.97 -21.90
N GLU A 516 5.75 46.69 -20.87
CA GLU A 516 5.91 46.32 -19.46
C GLU A 516 4.70 45.53 -18.95
N SER A 517 4.97 44.61 -18.02
CA SER A 517 3.97 43.75 -17.38
C SER A 517 3.42 44.40 -16.12
N CYS A 518 2.10 44.36 -15.93
CA CYS A 518 1.48 44.82 -14.70
C CYS A 518 1.56 43.71 -13.64
N SER A 519 2.19 43.99 -12.50
CA SER A 519 2.28 43.03 -11.39
C SER A 519 0.91 42.81 -10.75
N CYS A 520 0.40 41.60 -10.93
CA CYS A 520 -0.92 41.18 -10.45
C CYS A 520 -0.90 40.78 -8.98
N ILE A 521 0.24 40.28 -8.49
CA ILE A 521 0.37 39.68 -7.17
C ILE A 521 1.31 40.53 -6.30
N GLN A 522 0.89 40.75 -5.06
CA GLN A 522 1.71 41.36 -4.02
C GLN A 522 1.98 40.33 -2.92
N LEU A 523 3.27 40.17 -2.56
CA LEU A 523 3.69 39.37 -1.41
C LEU A 523 3.95 40.27 -0.19
N PRO A 524 3.61 39.86 1.04
CA PRO A 524 3.80 40.68 2.25
C PRO A 524 5.25 41.15 2.46
N ASP A 525 6.22 40.24 2.33
CA ASP A 525 7.64 40.54 2.64
C ASP A 525 8.43 41.11 1.45
N ILE A 526 7.92 40.96 0.22
CA ILE A 526 8.67 41.27 -1.02
C ILE A 526 8.05 42.45 -1.78
N GLY A 527 6.73 42.65 -1.69
CA GLY A 527 6.00 43.63 -2.50
C GLY A 527 5.62 43.10 -3.89
N ALA A 528 5.58 44.00 -4.88
CA ALA A 528 5.22 43.72 -6.27
C ALA A 528 6.43 43.32 -7.13
N ASN A 529 6.20 42.87 -8.36
CA ASN A 529 7.24 42.47 -9.34
C ASN A 529 8.14 41.33 -8.83
N THR A 530 7.53 40.30 -8.24
CA THR A 530 8.24 39.18 -7.62
C THR A 530 9.14 38.43 -8.61
N GLY A 531 8.80 38.40 -9.91
CA GLY A 531 9.61 37.79 -10.96
C GLY A 531 11.00 38.42 -11.07
N LYS A 532 11.08 39.75 -11.06
CA LYS A 532 12.32 40.52 -11.06
C LYS A 532 13.12 40.33 -9.77
N TYR A 533 12.44 40.40 -8.63
CA TYR A 533 13.08 40.24 -7.31
C TYR A 533 13.85 38.91 -7.21
N PHE A 534 13.21 37.79 -7.56
CA PHE A 534 13.86 36.47 -7.52
C PHE A 534 14.95 36.29 -8.58
N TYR A 535 14.82 36.95 -9.74
CA TYR A 535 15.87 36.97 -10.76
C TYR A 535 17.16 37.60 -10.23
N GLU A 536 17.04 38.74 -9.52
CA GLU A 536 18.17 39.47 -8.94
C GLU A 536 18.73 38.76 -7.70
N LEU A 537 17.86 38.24 -6.81
CA LEU A 537 18.24 37.54 -5.59
C LEU A 537 19.10 36.30 -5.89
N GLU A 538 18.66 35.47 -6.84
CA GLU A 538 19.33 34.21 -7.19
C GLU A 538 20.43 34.39 -8.24
N LYS A 539 20.67 35.64 -8.68
CA LYS A 539 21.67 36.04 -9.67
C LYS A 539 21.58 35.24 -10.96
N ILE A 540 20.37 35.17 -11.52
CA ILE A 540 20.10 34.38 -12.73
C ILE A 540 20.73 35.07 -13.94
N SER A 541 21.55 34.36 -14.71
CA SER A 541 22.26 34.93 -15.86
C SER A 541 21.53 34.71 -17.19
N SER A 542 20.74 33.64 -17.31
CA SER A 542 20.05 33.22 -18.53
C SER A 542 18.71 32.55 -18.22
N TYR A 543 17.75 32.63 -19.15
CA TYR A 543 16.49 31.88 -19.08
C TYR A 543 16.65 30.35 -19.25
N LYS A 544 17.88 29.88 -19.53
CA LYS A 544 18.24 28.45 -19.60
C LYS A 544 18.90 27.94 -18.31
N ASP A 545 19.01 28.77 -17.28
CA ASP A 545 19.64 28.40 -16.01
C ASP A 545 18.83 27.30 -15.28
N ALA A 546 19.50 26.23 -14.85
CA ALA A 546 18.87 25.14 -14.12
C ALA A 546 18.27 25.58 -12.76
N LYS A 547 18.74 26.70 -12.19
CA LYS A 547 18.18 27.27 -10.95
C LYS A 547 16.73 27.71 -11.09
N LEU A 548 16.29 28.10 -12.30
CA LEU A 548 14.94 28.63 -12.55
C LEU A 548 13.84 27.65 -12.13
N GLN A 549 14.03 26.35 -12.32
CA GLN A 549 13.03 25.34 -11.92
C GLN A 549 12.74 25.38 -10.41
N LYS A 550 13.79 25.47 -9.59
CA LYS A 550 13.67 25.55 -8.12
C LYS A 550 13.03 26.88 -7.67
N VAL A 551 13.41 27.98 -8.33
CA VAL A 551 12.85 29.31 -8.07
C VAL A 551 11.37 29.36 -8.42
N LYS A 552 10.99 28.83 -9.59
CA LYS A 552 9.60 28.74 -10.05
C LYS A 552 8.72 27.98 -9.06
N GLU A 553 9.17 26.84 -8.56
CA GLU A 553 8.42 26.06 -7.57
C GLU A 553 8.25 26.80 -6.24
N THR A 554 9.29 27.50 -5.80
CA THR A 554 9.29 28.27 -4.55
C THR A 554 8.38 29.49 -4.66
N LEU A 555 8.53 30.26 -5.73
CA LEU A 555 7.74 31.46 -6.02
C LEU A 555 6.25 31.10 -6.21
N TYR A 556 5.95 30.02 -6.94
CA TYR A 556 4.57 29.56 -7.14
C TYR A 556 3.86 29.27 -5.82
N LYS A 557 4.53 28.56 -4.89
CA LYS A 557 3.95 28.25 -3.57
C LYS A 557 3.75 29.51 -2.74
N LYS A 558 4.75 30.39 -2.66
CA LYS A 558 4.63 31.66 -1.93
C LYS A 558 3.49 32.51 -2.46
N GLN A 559 3.42 32.72 -3.78
CA GLN A 559 2.34 33.48 -4.40
C GLN A 559 0.96 32.89 -4.13
N TYR A 560 0.83 31.56 -4.10
CA TYR A 560 -0.45 30.90 -3.88
C TYR A 560 -0.99 31.05 -2.45
N PHE A 561 -0.13 30.85 -1.43
CA PHE A 561 -0.55 30.86 -0.03
C PHE A 561 -0.50 32.25 0.61
N GLU A 562 0.53 33.04 0.31
CA GLU A 562 0.78 34.32 0.98
C GLU A 562 0.28 35.51 0.16
N GLY A 563 0.22 35.36 -1.17
CA GLY A 563 -0.05 36.44 -2.10
C GLY A 563 -1.45 37.02 -2.04
N THR A 564 -1.53 38.32 -2.34
CA THR A 564 -2.77 39.09 -2.48
C THR A 564 -2.84 39.73 -3.87
N MET A 565 -4.02 39.76 -4.47
CA MET A 565 -4.26 40.41 -5.75
C MET A 565 -4.16 41.93 -5.65
N ARG A 566 -3.53 42.56 -6.64
CA ARG A 566 -3.38 44.02 -6.75
C ARG A 566 -4.28 44.66 -7.81
N VAL A 567 -4.87 43.85 -8.68
CA VAL A 567 -5.60 44.30 -9.87
C VAL A 567 -7.10 44.06 -9.70
N GLU A 568 -7.92 45.05 -10.06
CA GLU A 568 -9.38 44.95 -10.16
C GLU A 568 -9.81 43.85 -11.16
N PRO A 569 -10.91 43.11 -10.92
CA PRO A 569 -11.94 43.32 -9.89
C PRO A 569 -11.67 42.61 -8.55
N TYR A 570 -10.50 41.97 -8.38
CA TYR A 570 -10.21 41.10 -7.23
C TYR A 570 -9.20 41.71 -6.25
N GLN A 571 -9.02 43.03 -6.29
CA GLN A 571 -8.01 43.72 -5.49
C GLN A 571 -8.19 43.44 -3.99
N GLY A 572 -7.09 43.12 -3.30
CA GLY A 572 -7.11 42.81 -1.86
C GLY A 572 -7.48 41.35 -1.51
N MET A 573 -7.94 40.54 -2.48
CA MET A 573 -8.25 39.13 -2.24
C MET A 573 -7.00 38.25 -2.22
N LYS A 574 -7.01 37.19 -1.39
CA LYS A 574 -5.97 36.16 -1.38
C LYS A 574 -5.97 35.35 -2.69
N ILE A 575 -4.78 35.02 -3.19
CA ILE A 575 -4.61 34.34 -4.49
C ILE A 575 -5.31 32.99 -4.55
N TYR A 576 -5.26 32.20 -3.47
CA TYR A 576 -5.97 30.92 -3.35
C TYR A 576 -7.48 31.05 -3.68
N ASN A 577 -8.15 32.07 -3.13
CA ASN A 577 -9.58 32.32 -3.38
C ASN A 577 -9.81 32.91 -4.78
N CYS A 578 -9.00 33.90 -5.16
CA CYS A 578 -9.10 34.59 -6.45
C CYS A 578 -8.98 33.62 -7.64
N ARG A 579 -8.05 32.66 -7.58
CA ARG A 579 -7.80 31.72 -8.70
C ARG A 579 -9.06 30.99 -9.14
N LYS A 580 -9.92 30.54 -8.21
CA LYS A 580 -11.18 29.86 -8.53
C LYS A 580 -12.15 30.80 -9.27
N LEU A 581 -12.29 32.04 -8.78
CA LEU A 581 -13.17 33.05 -9.39
C LEU A 581 -12.69 33.48 -10.78
N VAL A 582 -11.39 33.70 -10.96
CA VAL A 582 -10.82 34.05 -12.27
C VAL A 582 -11.04 32.93 -13.28
N LYS A 583 -10.84 31.67 -12.90
CA LYS A 583 -11.16 30.52 -13.78
C LYS A 583 -12.61 30.55 -14.24
N GLN A 584 -13.55 30.73 -13.30
CA GLN A 584 -14.98 30.80 -13.62
C GLN A 584 -15.30 31.99 -14.54
N TYR A 585 -14.68 33.14 -14.29
CA TYR A 585 -14.84 34.34 -15.13
C TYR A 585 -14.37 34.08 -16.57
N ILE A 586 -13.19 33.48 -16.74
CA ILE A 586 -12.62 33.18 -18.07
C ILE A 586 -13.55 32.28 -18.88
N VAL A 587 -14.10 31.24 -18.25
CA VAL A 587 -15.02 30.30 -18.92
C VAL A 587 -16.38 30.97 -19.19
N LYS A 588 -16.97 31.65 -18.20
CA LYS A 588 -18.30 32.27 -18.31
C LYS A 588 -18.35 33.35 -19.39
N ASN A 589 -17.29 34.13 -19.53
CA ASN A 589 -17.19 35.21 -20.52
C ASN A 589 -16.58 34.78 -21.85
N ASN A 590 -16.38 33.46 -22.07
CA ASN A 590 -15.83 32.94 -23.32
C ASN A 590 -14.40 33.38 -23.66
N GLU A 591 -13.63 33.81 -22.66
CA GLU A 591 -12.24 34.27 -22.83
C GLU A 591 -11.23 33.12 -22.82
N GLY A 592 -11.71 31.90 -22.58
CA GLY A 592 -10.87 30.71 -22.47
C GLY A 592 -11.65 29.42 -22.25
N PHE A 593 -10.91 28.33 -22.05
CA PHE A 593 -11.45 27.01 -21.75
C PHE A 593 -10.72 26.39 -20.56
N LEU A 594 -11.39 25.48 -19.85
CA LEU A 594 -10.68 24.51 -19.01
C LEU A 594 -10.19 23.38 -19.90
N TYR A 595 -8.91 23.06 -19.76
CA TYR A 595 -8.24 22.00 -20.52
C TYR A 595 -7.57 21.09 -19.53
N SER A 596 -7.70 19.79 -19.72
CA SER A 596 -6.94 18.82 -18.95
C SER A 596 -6.09 17.95 -19.84
N GLU A 597 -5.00 17.43 -19.29
CA GLU A 597 -4.21 16.36 -19.90
C GLU A 597 -3.61 15.49 -18.80
N PRO A 598 -3.12 14.28 -19.11
CA PRO A 598 -2.36 13.51 -18.13
C PRO A 598 -1.12 14.28 -17.65
N GLU A 599 -0.90 14.36 -16.33
CA GLU A 599 0.22 15.11 -15.72
C GLU A 599 1.60 14.64 -16.25
N VAL A 600 1.70 13.34 -16.53
CA VAL A 600 2.86 12.69 -17.13
C VAL A 600 2.36 11.83 -18.28
N LEU A 601 3.23 11.50 -19.24
CA LEU A 601 2.91 10.57 -20.32
C LEU A 601 2.28 9.28 -19.76
N VAL A 602 1.05 9.00 -20.20
CA VAL A 602 0.35 7.75 -19.92
C VAL A 602 0.21 7.01 -21.23
N ILE A 603 0.64 5.75 -21.23
CA ILE A 603 0.52 4.85 -22.37
C ILE A 603 -0.41 3.72 -21.94
N ASP A 604 -1.43 3.43 -22.74
CA ASP A 604 -2.24 2.22 -22.53
C ASP A 604 -1.44 0.96 -22.87
N ARG A 605 -2.03 -0.21 -22.66
CA ARG A 605 -1.37 -1.48 -22.99
C ARG A 605 -1.35 -1.82 -24.48
N ASN A 606 -2.10 -1.08 -25.31
CA ASN A 606 -2.01 -1.15 -26.77
C ASN A 606 -0.88 -0.27 -27.32
N ASN A 607 -0.03 0.27 -26.44
CA ASN A 607 1.08 1.16 -26.77
C ASN A 607 0.61 2.49 -27.39
N VAL A 608 -0.61 2.93 -27.06
CA VAL A 608 -1.16 4.21 -27.50
C VAL A 608 -1.18 5.21 -26.36
N LYS A 609 -0.76 6.44 -26.67
CA LYS A 609 -0.80 7.56 -25.74
C LYS A 609 -2.23 7.87 -25.34
N CYS A 610 -2.50 7.76 -24.04
CA CYS A 610 -3.76 8.16 -23.44
C CYS A 610 -3.92 9.68 -23.41
N ILE A 611 -5.16 10.13 -23.38
CA ILE A 611 -5.55 11.53 -23.32
C ILE A 611 -6.46 11.76 -22.12
N ALA A 612 -6.82 13.02 -21.85
CA ALA A 612 -7.92 13.35 -20.95
C ALA A 612 -9.19 13.60 -21.80
N ALA A 613 -10.24 12.84 -21.53
CA ALA A 613 -11.53 12.97 -22.21
C ALA A 613 -12.63 13.28 -21.19
N LEU A 614 -13.63 14.04 -21.61
CA LEU A 614 -14.83 14.26 -20.82
C LEU A 614 -15.80 13.11 -21.08
N CYS A 615 -16.03 12.29 -20.05
CA CYS A 615 -16.80 11.05 -20.15
C CYS A 615 -17.99 11.07 -19.21
N ASN A 616 -19.15 10.60 -19.68
CA ASN A 616 -20.31 10.33 -18.85
C ASN A 616 -20.17 8.94 -18.22
N GLN A 617 -20.23 8.85 -16.90
CA GLN A 617 -20.05 7.61 -16.15
C GLN A 617 -20.92 7.63 -14.89
N TRP A 618 -21.12 6.46 -14.29
CA TRP A 618 -21.71 6.36 -12.96
C TRP A 618 -20.67 6.62 -11.88
N TYR A 619 -21.07 7.37 -10.86
CA TYR A 619 -20.25 7.73 -9.73
C TYR A 619 -20.93 7.36 -8.42
N ILE A 620 -20.12 6.98 -7.42
CA ILE A 620 -20.52 6.94 -6.02
C ILE A 620 -20.11 8.25 -5.36
N ASN A 621 -21.07 8.96 -4.76
CA ASN A 621 -20.91 10.25 -4.11
C ASN A 621 -20.28 10.14 -2.71
N TYR A 622 -19.01 9.71 -2.65
CA TYR A 622 -18.23 9.78 -1.41
C TYR A 622 -17.86 11.23 -1.04
N GLY A 623 -17.97 12.19 -1.97
CA GLY A 623 -17.69 13.60 -1.75
C GLY A 623 -18.67 14.28 -0.78
N ASN A 624 -19.87 13.73 -0.59
CA ASN A 624 -20.89 14.28 0.30
C ASN A 624 -20.38 14.47 1.74
N LEU A 625 -20.40 15.73 2.23
CA LEU A 625 -19.87 16.09 3.54
C LEU A 625 -20.66 15.51 4.71
N GLU A 626 -21.99 15.36 4.59
CA GLU A 626 -22.81 14.72 5.62
C GLU A 626 -22.49 13.23 5.72
N PHE A 627 -22.31 12.57 4.57
CA PHE A 627 -21.92 11.17 4.53
C PHE A 627 -20.53 10.94 5.17
N LYS A 628 -19.55 11.80 4.85
CA LYS A 628 -18.23 11.80 5.52
C LYS A 628 -18.34 11.97 7.02
N LYS A 629 -19.17 12.92 7.48
CA LYS A 629 -19.42 13.18 8.90
C LYS A 629 -20.00 11.95 9.60
N ASP A 630 -20.98 11.29 8.98
CA ASP A 630 -21.60 10.08 9.53
C ASP A 630 -20.61 8.92 9.66
N VAL A 631 -19.73 8.70 8.68
CA VAL A 631 -18.66 7.68 8.78
C VAL A 631 -17.70 7.99 9.93
N LEU A 632 -17.29 9.26 10.11
CA LEU A 632 -16.41 9.66 11.21
C LEU A 632 -17.07 9.50 12.58
N ILE A 633 -18.38 9.78 12.68
CA ILE A 633 -19.16 9.53 13.90
C ILE A 633 -19.16 8.04 14.24
N GLN A 634 -19.40 7.15 13.26
CA GLN A 634 -19.37 5.70 13.51
C GLN A 634 -17.96 5.20 13.90
N LEU A 635 -16.89 5.76 13.31
CA LEU A 635 -15.52 5.42 13.73
C LEU A 635 -15.25 5.73 15.20
N LYS A 636 -15.77 6.84 15.73
CA LYS A 636 -15.65 7.18 17.16
C LYS A 636 -16.61 6.39 18.04
N LYS A 637 -17.87 6.22 17.61
CA LYS A 637 -18.94 5.63 18.42
C LYS A 637 -18.84 4.10 18.53
N SER A 638 -18.46 3.42 17.46
CA SER A 638 -18.53 1.95 17.38
C SER A 638 -17.35 1.23 18.06
N ASN A 639 -16.54 1.93 18.86
CA ASN A 639 -15.28 1.42 19.43
C ASN A 639 -14.37 0.77 18.36
N PHE A 640 -14.30 1.39 17.18
CA PHE A 640 -13.54 0.87 16.05
C PHE A 640 -12.05 0.82 16.38
N GLN A 641 -11.42 -0.36 16.25
CA GLN A 641 -10.02 -0.56 16.61
C GLN A 641 -9.13 -0.62 15.37
N THR A 642 -8.02 0.14 15.37
CA THR A 642 -7.02 0.12 14.27
C THR A 642 -5.71 -0.57 14.63
N TYR A 643 -5.54 -1.01 15.89
CA TYR A 643 -4.31 -1.57 16.50
C TYR A 643 -3.04 -0.69 16.37
N ASN A 644 -3.11 0.42 15.63
CA ASN A 644 -2.06 1.36 15.34
C ASN A 644 -2.68 2.76 15.18
N GLU A 645 -2.17 3.75 15.92
CA GLU A 645 -2.64 5.14 15.86
C GLU A 645 -2.40 5.78 14.48
N VAL A 646 -1.35 5.36 13.77
CA VAL A 646 -1.02 5.86 12.42
C VAL A 646 -2.15 5.51 11.45
N LEU A 647 -2.69 4.29 11.54
CA LEU A 647 -3.80 3.85 10.68
C LEU A 647 -5.07 4.67 10.93
N GLN A 648 -5.38 5.00 12.18
CA GLN A 648 -6.55 5.82 12.51
C GLN A 648 -6.47 7.22 11.88
N LYS A 649 -5.30 7.88 12.00
CA LYS A 649 -5.06 9.20 11.39
C LYS A 649 -5.11 9.13 9.86
N GLN A 650 -4.57 8.06 9.27
CA GLN A 650 -4.62 7.84 7.83
C GLN A 650 -6.06 7.66 7.33
N LEU A 651 -6.89 6.86 8.01
CA LEU A 651 -8.30 6.68 7.64
C LEU A 651 -9.06 8.01 7.70
N GLN A 652 -8.88 8.81 8.76
CA GLN A 652 -9.51 10.14 8.88
C GLN A 652 -9.12 11.07 7.73
N HIS A 653 -7.83 11.12 7.38
CA HIS A 653 -7.37 11.91 6.24
C HIS A 653 -8.00 11.41 4.93
N VAL A 654 -7.96 10.10 4.67
CA VAL A 654 -8.49 9.53 3.42
C VAL A 654 -10.00 9.77 3.29
N ILE A 655 -10.77 9.69 4.37
CA ILE A 655 -12.22 9.99 4.36
C ILE A 655 -12.50 11.40 3.83
N PHE A 656 -11.70 12.39 4.24
CA PHE A 656 -11.86 13.75 3.73
C PHE A 656 -11.32 13.94 2.32
N TRP A 657 -10.23 13.26 1.97
CA TRP A 657 -9.62 13.29 0.64
C TRP A 657 -10.47 12.62 -0.43
N LEU A 658 -11.21 11.56 -0.08
CA LEU A 658 -12.02 10.79 -1.01
C LEU A 658 -13.15 11.68 -1.57
N ASP A 659 -13.18 11.82 -2.89
CA ASP A 659 -14.22 12.52 -3.63
C ASP A 659 -15.05 11.50 -4.41
N ASP A 660 -15.98 11.97 -5.25
CA ASP A 660 -16.82 11.10 -6.07
C ASP A 660 -15.99 10.10 -6.89
N TRP A 661 -16.38 8.83 -6.81
CA TRP A 661 -15.62 7.72 -7.37
C TRP A 661 -16.33 7.13 -8.57
N SER A 662 -15.65 7.09 -9.73
CA SER A 662 -16.18 6.45 -10.94
C SER A 662 -16.28 4.94 -10.76
N CYS A 663 -17.51 4.45 -10.71
CA CYS A 663 -17.82 3.04 -10.43
C CYS A 663 -18.20 2.22 -11.67
N SER A 664 -18.32 2.81 -12.88
CA SER A 664 -18.67 2.08 -14.11
C SER A 664 -17.55 2.00 -15.15
N ARG A 665 -17.50 0.91 -15.92
CA ARG A 665 -16.52 0.62 -16.99
C ARG A 665 -17.22 0.02 -18.20
N ALA A 666 -16.71 0.28 -19.41
CA ALA A 666 -17.27 -0.29 -20.63
C ALA A 666 -16.72 -1.69 -20.97
N TYR A 667 -15.48 -1.97 -20.58
CA TYR A 667 -14.79 -3.22 -20.88
C TYR A 667 -14.13 -3.83 -19.64
N GLY A 668 -14.17 -5.15 -19.52
CA GLY A 668 -13.63 -5.91 -18.40
C GLY A 668 -14.46 -7.15 -18.05
N LEU A 669 -14.15 -7.78 -16.91
CA LEU A 669 -15.04 -8.72 -16.24
C LEU A 669 -15.72 -8.02 -15.07
N GLY A 670 -16.96 -8.38 -14.76
CA GLY A 670 -17.66 -7.82 -13.60
C GLY A 670 -19.15 -8.12 -13.61
N THR A 671 -19.87 -7.51 -12.68
CA THR A 671 -21.32 -7.44 -12.70
C THR A 671 -21.76 -6.26 -13.55
N HIS A 672 -22.81 -6.42 -14.33
CA HIS A 672 -23.38 -5.32 -15.11
C HIS A 672 -24.02 -4.28 -14.19
N MET A 673 -23.93 -3.01 -14.56
CA MET A 673 -24.63 -1.94 -13.84
C MET A 673 -26.15 -2.20 -13.89
N PRO A 674 -26.88 -2.06 -12.76
CA PRO A 674 -28.32 -2.21 -12.75
C PRO A 674 -29.03 -1.21 -13.67
N ASP A 675 -30.17 -1.61 -14.22
CA ASP A 675 -31.07 -0.68 -14.90
C ASP A 675 -31.87 0.11 -13.86
N PHE A 676 -31.37 1.30 -13.52
CA PHE A 676 -32.03 2.17 -12.55
C PHE A 676 -33.36 2.76 -13.03
N ASN A 677 -33.64 2.77 -14.35
CA ASN A 677 -34.91 3.28 -14.87
C ASN A 677 -36.06 2.33 -14.57
N ALA A 678 -35.82 1.01 -14.61
CA ALA A 678 -36.79 0.00 -14.22
C ALA A 678 -37.24 0.14 -12.74
N LEU A 679 -36.42 0.75 -11.88
CA LEU A 679 -36.74 0.99 -10.47
C LEU A 679 -37.64 2.22 -10.24
N GLN A 680 -37.67 3.19 -11.17
CA GLN A 680 -38.52 4.39 -11.05
C GLN A 680 -40.00 4.13 -11.38
N GLY A 681 -40.32 3.05 -12.11
CA GLY A 681 -41.69 2.72 -12.52
C GLY A 681 -42.59 2.07 -11.46
N GLY A 682 -42.10 1.87 -10.22
CA GLY A 682 -42.77 1.06 -9.19
C GLY A 682 -43.50 1.81 -8.07
N ALA A 683 -43.41 3.14 -7.98
CA ALA A 683 -44.06 3.91 -6.91
C ALA A 683 -45.19 4.77 -7.48
N GLY A 684 -46.42 4.27 -7.40
CA GLY A 684 -47.60 5.09 -7.63
C GLY A 684 -47.83 6.02 -6.45
N ASP A 685 -47.77 7.34 -6.68
CA ASP A 685 -48.76 8.26 -6.12
C ASP A 685 -48.82 9.58 -6.89
N LYS A 686 -50.06 10.00 -7.16
CA LYS A 686 -50.41 11.21 -7.92
C LYS A 686 -50.12 12.45 -7.08
N ALA A 687 -49.16 13.27 -7.50
CA ALA A 687 -49.07 14.67 -7.08
C ALA A 687 -49.05 15.59 -8.31
N SER A 688 -50.07 16.45 -8.35
CA SER A 688 -50.41 17.40 -9.40
C SER A 688 -49.36 18.49 -9.63
N THR A 689 -48.94 18.62 -10.89
CA THR A 689 -48.68 19.86 -11.65
C THR A 689 -48.51 21.18 -10.87
N GLN A 690 -47.27 21.67 -10.81
CA GLN A 690 -46.98 23.10 -11.01
C GLN A 690 -45.81 23.25 -12.00
N LYS A 691 -46.13 23.83 -13.15
CA LYS A 691 -45.20 24.15 -14.24
C LYS A 691 -44.30 25.33 -13.84
N GLY A 692 -42.99 25.11 -13.87
CA GLY A 692 -41.95 26.14 -13.83
C GLY A 692 -40.77 25.69 -14.68
N SER A 693 -40.36 26.53 -15.63
CA SER A 693 -39.40 26.27 -16.71
C SER A 693 -38.10 25.59 -16.27
N GLY A 694 -37.95 24.32 -16.63
CA GLY A 694 -36.74 23.50 -16.45
C GLY A 694 -36.74 22.24 -17.35
N GLU A 695 -37.49 22.27 -18.45
CA GLU A 695 -37.57 21.19 -19.43
C GLU A 695 -36.45 21.33 -20.47
N GLU A 696 -35.22 20.94 -20.11
CA GLU A 696 -34.17 20.67 -21.11
C GLU A 696 -33.12 19.63 -20.65
N ALA A 697 -33.17 19.16 -19.39
CA ALA A 697 -32.20 18.18 -18.86
C ALA A 697 -32.74 16.73 -18.71
N ALA A 698 -34.01 16.47 -19.04
CA ALA A 698 -34.65 15.17 -18.80
C ALA A 698 -35.05 14.39 -20.08
N GLN A 699 -34.70 14.90 -21.27
CA GLN A 699 -35.04 14.27 -22.56
C GLN A 699 -33.80 13.96 -23.41
N GLN A 700 -32.84 13.21 -22.87
CA GLN A 700 -31.79 12.54 -23.68
C GLN A 700 -31.44 11.15 -23.12
N GLY A 701 -32.42 10.42 -22.60
CA GLY A 701 -32.29 9.03 -22.15
C GLY A 701 -32.99 8.01 -23.05
N ALA A 702 -33.27 8.35 -24.31
CA ALA A 702 -34.00 7.48 -25.23
C ALA A 702 -33.24 7.36 -26.56
N GLY A 703 -32.65 6.20 -26.78
CA GLY A 703 -32.07 5.82 -28.08
C GLY A 703 -30.99 4.75 -27.96
N ALA A 704 -31.25 3.59 -28.58
CA ALA A 704 -30.36 2.45 -28.81
C ALA A 704 -30.14 1.46 -27.64
N GLU A 705 -30.23 0.17 -27.96
CA GLU A 705 -29.80 -0.97 -27.14
C GLU A 705 -28.29 -0.84 -26.82
N GLY A 706 -27.97 -0.02 -25.82
CA GLY A 706 -26.60 0.33 -25.46
C GLY A 706 -25.89 -0.81 -24.72
N GLU A 707 -24.61 -1.01 -25.03
CA GLU A 707 -23.72 -1.93 -24.31
C GLU A 707 -23.81 -1.69 -22.80
N LYS A 708 -24.18 -2.73 -22.03
CA LYS A 708 -24.35 -2.62 -20.57
C LYS A 708 -23.00 -2.38 -19.89
N GLU A 709 -22.83 -1.20 -19.29
CA GLU A 709 -21.66 -0.87 -18.47
C GLU A 709 -21.48 -1.90 -17.32
N LEU A 710 -20.24 -2.07 -16.85
CA LEU A 710 -19.82 -2.98 -15.80
C LEU A 710 -19.43 -2.21 -14.55
N ILE A 711 -19.71 -2.78 -13.38
CA ILE A 711 -19.23 -2.27 -12.10
C ILE A 711 -17.74 -2.58 -11.95
N GLU A 712 -16.97 -1.58 -11.51
CA GLU A 712 -15.53 -1.72 -11.30
C GLU A 712 -15.18 -2.41 -9.97
N SER A 713 -14.00 -3.02 -9.95
CA SER A 713 -13.53 -3.93 -8.91
C SER A 713 -13.36 -3.34 -7.50
N LEU A 714 -13.11 -2.04 -7.33
CA LEU A 714 -13.04 -1.41 -6.00
C LEU A 714 -14.42 -1.05 -5.44
N SER A 715 -15.48 -1.12 -6.27
CA SER A 715 -16.84 -0.74 -5.89
C SER A 715 -17.72 -1.96 -5.57
N ASP A 716 -17.58 -3.08 -6.28
CA ASP A 716 -18.25 -4.35 -5.95
C ASP A 716 -17.63 -5.10 -4.76
N SER A 717 -16.48 -4.63 -4.25
CA SER A 717 -15.67 -5.27 -3.22
C SER A 717 -15.84 -4.68 -1.81
N THR A 718 -16.86 -3.87 -1.57
CA THR A 718 -16.94 -3.06 -0.34
C THR A 718 -17.70 -3.73 0.82
N ILE A 719 -18.69 -4.59 0.53
CA ILE A 719 -19.56 -5.23 1.54
C ILE A 719 -19.71 -6.76 1.38
N TYR A 720 -18.94 -7.40 0.50
CA TYR A 720 -19.02 -8.85 0.25
C TYR A 720 -18.79 -9.74 1.49
N MET A 721 -18.29 -9.18 2.60
CA MET A 721 -18.17 -9.94 3.84
C MET A 721 -19.54 -10.37 4.39
N ALA A 722 -20.60 -9.62 4.10
CA ALA A 722 -21.97 -10.05 4.40
C ALA A 722 -22.34 -11.29 3.57
N TYR A 723 -21.94 -11.33 2.30
CA TYR A 723 -22.19 -12.47 1.41
C TYR A 723 -21.47 -13.75 1.86
N TYR A 724 -20.29 -13.67 2.48
CA TYR A 724 -19.63 -14.84 3.09
C TYR A 724 -20.51 -15.59 4.10
N THR A 725 -21.38 -14.87 4.81
CA THR A 725 -22.24 -15.50 5.83
C THR A 725 -23.26 -16.44 5.20
N ILE A 726 -23.75 -16.14 3.99
CA ILE A 726 -24.84 -16.90 3.35
C ILE A 726 -24.40 -17.70 2.10
N SER A 727 -23.18 -17.50 1.60
CA SER A 727 -22.73 -18.08 0.33
C SER A 727 -22.86 -19.61 0.27
N HIS A 728 -22.43 -20.33 1.30
CA HIS A 728 -22.54 -21.80 1.37
C HIS A 728 -23.99 -22.35 1.32
N PHE A 729 -24.99 -21.54 1.69
CA PHE A 729 -26.40 -21.92 1.53
C PHE A 729 -26.89 -21.76 0.09
N LEU A 730 -26.33 -20.77 -0.63
CA LEU A 730 -26.74 -20.39 -1.98
C LEU A 730 -25.99 -21.17 -3.07
N GLN A 731 -24.67 -21.32 -2.93
CA GLN A 731 -23.80 -21.93 -3.94
C GLN A 731 -22.98 -23.11 -3.39
N GLY A 732 -22.81 -24.15 -4.22
CA GLY A 732 -22.07 -25.37 -3.89
C GLY A 732 -20.63 -25.41 -4.43
N ASN A 733 -20.30 -24.52 -5.37
CA ASN A 733 -18.98 -24.38 -5.96
C ASN A 733 -18.60 -22.90 -6.12
N VAL A 734 -17.34 -22.63 -6.45
CA VAL A 734 -16.80 -21.27 -6.45
C VAL A 734 -17.46 -20.34 -7.47
N ASP A 735 -17.89 -20.87 -8.61
CA ASP A 735 -18.57 -20.13 -9.67
C ASP A 735 -20.10 -20.10 -9.54
N GLY A 736 -20.67 -20.74 -8.52
CA GLY A 736 -22.12 -20.74 -8.33
C GLY A 736 -22.89 -21.48 -9.43
N SER A 737 -22.23 -22.33 -10.22
CA SER A 737 -22.92 -23.19 -11.19
C SER A 737 -23.65 -24.37 -10.53
N ALA A 738 -23.23 -24.75 -9.32
CA ALA A 738 -23.93 -25.71 -8.47
C ALA A 738 -24.69 -24.99 -7.35
N ARG A 739 -25.90 -25.47 -7.03
CA ARG A 739 -26.70 -24.97 -5.91
C ARG A 739 -26.08 -25.37 -4.57
N GLY A 740 -26.22 -24.50 -3.58
CA GLY A 740 -25.72 -24.71 -2.22
C GLY A 740 -26.63 -25.58 -1.35
N LEU A 741 -26.35 -25.58 -0.04
CA LEU A 741 -26.99 -26.47 0.94
C LEU A 741 -28.52 -26.32 1.05
N LEU A 742 -29.07 -25.14 0.74
CA LEU A 742 -30.52 -24.90 0.82
C LEU A 742 -31.25 -25.08 -0.52
N ASN A 743 -30.54 -25.45 -1.59
CA ASN A 743 -31.09 -25.69 -2.92
C ASN A 743 -32.00 -24.55 -3.42
N ILE A 744 -31.52 -23.31 -3.34
CA ILE A 744 -32.20 -22.10 -3.81
C ILE A 744 -31.69 -21.76 -5.20
N ASP A 745 -32.56 -21.39 -6.13
CA ASP A 745 -32.16 -20.94 -7.47
C ASP A 745 -31.75 -19.46 -7.46
N ALA A 746 -30.71 -19.09 -8.21
CA ALA A 746 -30.29 -17.69 -8.33
C ALA A 746 -31.38 -16.78 -8.93
N ALA A 747 -32.30 -17.34 -9.73
CA ALA A 747 -33.44 -16.61 -10.29
C ALA A 747 -34.46 -16.17 -9.22
N ASP A 748 -34.51 -16.84 -8.06
CA ASP A 748 -35.42 -16.53 -6.96
C ASP A 748 -34.93 -15.36 -6.08
N LEU A 749 -33.70 -14.88 -6.30
CA LEU A 749 -33.08 -13.81 -5.50
C LEU A 749 -33.42 -12.42 -6.05
N ASN A 750 -33.94 -11.55 -5.18
CA ASN A 750 -34.29 -10.17 -5.49
C ASN A 750 -33.90 -9.21 -4.34
N ASP A 751 -34.13 -7.91 -4.51
CA ASP A 751 -33.78 -6.91 -3.49
C ASP A 751 -34.47 -7.17 -2.13
N ALA A 752 -35.73 -7.62 -2.12
CA ALA A 752 -36.48 -7.90 -0.91
C ALA A 752 -35.87 -9.08 -0.13
N PHE A 753 -35.39 -10.11 -0.83
CA PHE A 753 -34.67 -11.23 -0.24
C PHE A 753 -33.45 -10.77 0.55
N PHE A 754 -32.59 -9.94 -0.07
CA PHE A 754 -31.37 -9.46 0.59
C PHE A 754 -31.68 -8.49 1.73
N ASN A 755 -32.70 -7.63 1.57
CA ASN A 755 -33.16 -6.75 2.66
C ASN A 755 -33.59 -7.55 3.89
N TYR A 756 -34.30 -8.67 3.71
CA TYR A 756 -34.67 -9.56 4.81
C TYR A 756 -33.47 -10.27 5.42
N VAL A 757 -32.67 -10.94 4.59
CA VAL A 757 -31.53 -11.77 5.05
C VAL A 757 -30.47 -10.92 5.75
N PHE A 758 -30.22 -9.69 5.31
CA PHE A 758 -29.25 -8.78 5.90
C PHE A 758 -29.83 -7.83 6.96
N ASP A 759 -30.99 -8.17 7.52
CA ASP A 759 -31.57 -7.50 8.68
C ASP A 759 -31.88 -6.01 8.45
N ILE A 760 -32.32 -5.66 7.24
CA ILE A 760 -32.71 -4.30 6.85
C ILE A 760 -34.24 -4.14 6.91
N SER A 761 -34.99 -5.19 6.54
CA SER A 761 -36.45 -5.20 6.55
C SER A 761 -36.99 -6.51 7.11
N ASP A 762 -38.17 -6.46 7.75
CA ASP A 762 -38.93 -7.64 8.13
C ASP A 762 -39.96 -8.06 7.07
N ASP A 763 -40.10 -7.29 6.00
CA ASP A 763 -41.03 -7.55 4.90
C ASP A 763 -40.61 -8.77 4.07
N THR A 764 -41.53 -9.72 3.93
CA THR A 764 -41.39 -10.93 3.11
C THR A 764 -42.36 -11.00 1.92
N GLU A 765 -43.25 -10.02 1.75
CA GLU A 765 -44.32 -10.05 0.73
C GLU A 765 -43.78 -10.13 -0.69
N HIS A 766 -42.66 -9.44 -0.94
CA HIS A 766 -42.02 -9.35 -2.24
C HIS A 766 -40.90 -10.38 -2.47
N ILE A 767 -40.72 -11.36 -1.58
CA ILE A 767 -39.74 -12.43 -1.73
C ILE A 767 -40.32 -13.58 -2.56
N SER A 768 -39.50 -14.27 -3.37
CA SER A 768 -39.95 -15.44 -4.14
C SER A 768 -40.58 -16.50 -3.24
N LYS A 769 -41.79 -16.96 -3.60
CA LYS A 769 -42.53 -18.02 -2.89
C LYS A 769 -41.83 -19.38 -2.93
N ASN A 770 -40.83 -19.54 -3.79
CA ASN A 770 -40.01 -20.76 -3.88
C ASN A 770 -39.04 -20.90 -2.69
N ILE A 771 -38.83 -19.83 -1.91
CA ILE A 771 -37.97 -19.82 -0.73
C ILE A 771 -38.85 -19.89 0.51
N SER A 772 -38.76 -20.98 1.27
CA SER A 772 -39.53 -21.13 2.51
C SER A 772 -39.05 -20.15 3.59
N VAL A 773 -39.97 -19.76 4.48
CA VAL A 773 -39.68 -18.87 5.62
C VAL A 773 -38.58 -19.44 6.52
N GLU A 774 -38.55 -20.76 6.72
CA GLU A 774 -37.49 -21.44 7.49
C GLU A 774 -36.11 -21.23 6.88
N LYS A 775 -35.97 -21.30 5.55
CA LYS A 775 -34.70 -21.05 4.85
C LYS A 775 -34.27 -19.59 5.03
N LEU A 776 -35.20 -18.65 4.89
CA LEU A 776 -34.95 -17.21 5.08
C LEU A 776 -34.47 -16.92 6.50
N GLN A 777 -35.19 -17.44 7.51
CA GLN A 777 -34.83 -17.29 8.91
C GLN A 777 -33.46 -17.88 9.22
N LYS A 778 -33.15 -19.06 8.67
CA LYS A 778 -31.82 -19.68 8.84
C LYS A 778 -30.70 -18.79 8.31
N MET A 779 -30.85 -18.23 7.10
CA MET A 779 -29.86 -17.33 6.51
C MET A 779 -29.72 -16.01 7.28
N ARG A 780 -30.84 -15.44 7.75
CA ARG A 780 -30.84 -14.22 8.56
C ARG A 780 -30.13 -14.43 9.89
N LYS A 781 -30.40 -15.55 10.58
CA LYS A 781 -29.71 -15.93 11.83
C LYS A 781 -28.20 -16.09 11.62
N GLU A 782 -27.80 -16.77 10.55
CA GLU A 782 -26.39 -16.96 10.19
C GLU A 782 -25.69 -15.61 9.97
N PHE A 783 -26.32 -14.68 9.24
CA PHE A 783 -25.80 -13.32 9.07
C PHE A 783 -25.72 -12.57 10.41
N GLN A 784 -26.80 -12.56 11.21
CA GLN A 784 -26.84 -11.89 12.50
C GLN A 784 -25.81 -12.43 13.49
N TYR A 785 -25.49 -13.72 13.42
CA TYR A 785 -24.50 -14.37 14.28
C TYR A 785 -23.07 -13.94 13.90
N TRP A 786 -22.70 -14.04 12.63
CA TRP A 786 -21.33 -13.76 12.17
C TRP A 786 -21.03 -12.29 11.84
N TYR A 787 -22.06 -11.45 11.66
CA TYR A 787 -21.92 -10.04 11.29
C TYR A 787 -22.33 -9.10 12.44
N PRO A 788 -21.64 -7.96 12.66
CA PRO A 788 -20.46 -7.45 11.94
C PRO A 788 -19.23 -8.31 12.17
N PHE A 789 -18.29 -8.33 11.22
CA PHE A 789 -17.02 -9.04 11.42
C PHE A 789 -16.14 -8.35 12.47
N ASP A 790 -15.30 -9.14 13.15
CA ASP A 790 -14.48 -8.67 14.26
C ASP A 790 -13.18 -8.04 13.79
N VAL A 791 -12.52 -8.60 12.77
CA VAL A 791 -11.25 -8.07 12.25
C VAL A 791 -11.15 -8.18 10.73
N ARG A 792 -10.53 -7.18 10.11
CA ARG A 792 -10.11 -7.24 8.71
C ARG A 792 -8.64 -6.89 8.58
N ILE A 793 -7.87 -7.77 7.96
CA ILE A 793 -6.42 -7.63 7.83
C ILE A 793 -6.04 -7.38 6.36
N SER A 794 -5.22 -6.35 6.11
CA SER A 794 -4.87 -5.93 4.75
C SER A 794 -3.48 -5.29 4.66
N GLY A 795 -2.98 -5.10 3.44
CA GLY A 795 -1.82 -4.25 3.17
C GLY A 795 -2.18 -2.76 3.26
N LYS A 796 -1.20 -1.92 3.59
CA LYS A 796 -1.37 -0.46 3.71
C LYS A 796 -1.81 0.25 2.43
N ASP A 797 -1.64 -0.39 1.27
CA ASP A 797 -2.05 0.14 -0.04
C ASP A 797 -3.57 0.27 -0.18
N LEU A 798 -4.35 -0.54 0.54
CA LEU A 798 -5.81 -0.51 0.46
C LEU A 798 -6.48 0.53 1.38
N ILE A 799 -5.72 1.23 2.21
CA ILE A 799 -6.22 2.29 3.11
C ILE A 799 -6.85 3.42 2.29
N PHE A 800 -6.19 3.82 1.20
CA PHE A 800 -6.57 4.97 0.37
C PHE A 800 -7.81 4.73 -0.52
N ASN A 801 -8.32 3.50 -0.56
CA ASN A 801 -9.42 3.10 -1.42
C ASN A 801 -10.36 2.11 -0.70
N HIS A 802 -10.20 0.82 -0.95
CA HIS A 802 -11.09 -0.27 -0.59
C HIS A 802 -11.44 -0.35 0.90
N LEU A 803 -10.48 -0.17 1.83
CA LEU A 803 -10.79 -0.18 3.26
C LEU A 803 -11.68 1.00 3.65
N THR A 804 -11.36 2.19 3.16
CA THR A 804 -12.15 3.40 3.42
C THR A 804 -13.53 3.29 2.77
N MET A 805 -13.61 2.91 1.49
CA MET A 805 -14.86 2.69 0.76
C MET A 805 -15.74 1.63 1.44
N SER A 806 -15.14 0.59 2.04
CA SER A 806 -15.88 -0.38 2.84
C SER A 806 -16.60 0.30 4.01
N LEU A 807 -15.95 1.19 4.76
CA LEU A 807 -16.60 1.93 5.86
C LEU A 807 -17.80 2.77 5.36
N PHE A 808 -17.64 3.50 4.26
CA PHE A 808 -18.73 4.26 3.64
C PHE A 808 -19.91 3.36 3.28
N ASN A 809 -19.67 2.26 2.58
CA ASN A 809 -20.75 1.37 2.15
C ASN A 809 -21.45 0.68 3.32
N HIS A 810 -20.76 0.37 4.42
CA HIS A 810 -21.41 -0.15 5.62
C HIS A 810 -22.36 0.88 6.24
N VAL A 811 -21.97 2.15 6.29
CA VAL A 811 -22.84 3.24 6.76
C VAL A 811 -24.00 3.46 5.79
N ALA A 812 -23.77 3.36 4.49
CA ALA A 812 -24.83 3.49 3.50
C ALA A 812 -25.88 2.39 3.62
N ILE A 813 -25.48 1.13 3.74
CA ILE A 813 -26.41 -0.02 3.69
C ILE A 813 -27.19 -0.18 4.99
N TRP A 814 -26.52 -0.11 6.15
CA TRP A 814 -27.15 -0.37 7.45
C TRP A 814 -27.42 0.91 8.27
N GLY A 815 -27.22 2.10 7.69
CA GLY A 815 -27.67 3.37 8.24
C GLY A 815 -29.00 3.80 7.62
N ASP A 816 -29.85 4.50 8.38
CA ASP A 816 -31.19 4.86 7.88
C ASP A 816 -31.20 6.08 6.96
N LYS A 817 -30.16 6.92 7.04
CA LYS A 817 -30.13 8.20 6.32
C LYS A 817 -30.12 8.02 4.81
N THR A 818 -30.79 8.93 4.12
CA THR A 818 -30.76 9.13 2.67
C THR A 818 -30.08 10.46 2.39
N TYR A 819 -29.14 10.50 1.45
CA TYR A 819 -28.33 11.69 1.20
C TYR A 819 -28.90 12.39 -0.03
N GLY A 820 -29.83 13.33 0.15
CA GLY A 820 -30.54 13.98 -0.95
C GLY A 820 -29.59 14.51 -2.04
N SER A 821 -30.02 14.41 -3.30
CA SER A 821 -29.41 15.08 -4.46
C SER A 821 -29.66 16.59 -4.38
N GLY A 822 -29.08 17.23 -3.35
CA GLY A 822 -29.23 18.66 -3.07
C GLY A 822 -30.24 18.98 -1.96
N SER A 823 -29.87 18.75 -0.70
CA SER A 823 -30.47 19.43 0.47
C SER A 823 -29.54 19.31 1.68
N GLY A 824 -29.10 20.35 2.38
CA GLY A 824 -29.51 21.74 2.38
C GLY A 824 -28.35 22.71 2.63
N ILE A 825 -27.98 23.42 1.58
CA ILE A 825 -27.62 24.83 1.70
C ILE A 825 -28.75 25.52 0.95
N SER A 826 -29.60 26.25 1.67
CA SER A 826 -30.66 27.04 1.04
C SER A 826 -30.03 27.91 -0.05
N SER A 827 -30.77 28.18 -1.12
CA SER A 827 -30.34 29.07 -2.21
C SER A 827 -29.85 30.45 -1.72
N LYS A 828 -30.18 30.87 -0.48
CA LYS A 828 -29.67 32.08 0.18
C LYS A 828 -28.31 31.94 0.86
N GLN A 829 -27.85 30.72 1.18
CA GLN A 829 -26.51 30.49 1.75
C GLN A 829 -25.46 30.15 0.69
N LYS A 830 -25.85 29.74 -0.53
CA LYS A 830 -24.91 29.45 -1.62
C LYS A 830 -24.06 30.66 -2.01
N GLU A 831 -24.56 31.87 -1.76
CA GLU A 831 -23.84 33.14 -1.97
C GLU A 831 -22.92 33.53 -0.80
N ALA A 832 -23.01 32.87 0.37
CA ALA A 832 -22.20 33.17 1.56
C ALA A 832 -21.23 32.03 1.96
N THR A 833 -21.41 30.81 1.43
CA THR A 833 -20.62 29.61 1.82
C THR A 833 -19.36 29.35 0.99
N ASP A 834 -19.07 30.17 -0.02
CA ASP A 834 -17.96 29.94 -0.97
C ASP A 834 -16.60 30.52 -0.50
N GLU A 835 -16.51 31.07 0.72
CA GLU A 835 -15.30 31.77 1.23
C GLU A 835 -14.36 30.94 2.12
N LYS A 836 -14.80 29.78 2.66
CA LYS A 836 -13.98 28.98 3.59
C LYS A 836 -13.21 27.86 2.90
N SER A 837 -11.96 27.64 3.32
CA SER A 837 -11.11 26.61 2.75
C SER A 837 -11.58 25.19 3.10
N ILE A 838 -11.29 24.20 2.25
CA ILE A 838 -11.60 22.79 2.52
C ILE A 838 -10.97 22.34 3.85
N LEU A 839 -9.78 22.85 4.17
CA LEU A 839 -9.06 22.55 5.42
C LEU A 839 -9.76 23.16 6.65
N GLU A 840 -10.27 24.39 6.54
CA GLU A 840 -11.08 25.00 7.61
C GLU A 840 -12.35 24.19 7.85
N ARG A 841 -13.03 23.74 6.79
CA ARG A 841 -14.25 22.94 6.93
C ARG A 841 -13.97 21.55 7.51
N GLN A 842 -12.82 20.95 7.21
CA GLN A 842 -12.37 19.72 7.85
C GLN A 842 -12.16 19.92 9.35
N ALA A 843 -11.47 20.99 9.74
CA ALA A 843 -11.24 21.33 11.15
C ALA A 843 -12.56 21.61 11.88
N GLU A 844 -13.48 22.33 11.26
CA GLU A 844 -14.83 22.57 11.80
C GLU A 844 -15.60 21.27 12.02
N ILE A 845 -15.66 20.37 11.02
CA ILE A 845 -16.36 19.10 11.16
C ILE A 845 -15.74 18.24 12.26
N LEU A 846 -14.42 18.18 12.34
CA LEU A 846 -13.73 17.43 13.40
C LEU A 846 -14.05 18.03 14.79
N HIS A 847 -14.03 19.36 14.91
CA HIS A 847 -14.38 20.06 16.14
C HIS A 847 -15.84 19.85 16.53
N GLU A 848 -16.77 19.91 15.57
CA GLU A 848 -18.18 19.58 15.77
C GLU A 848 -18.32 18.15 16.31
N ILE A 849 -17.62 17.18 15.70
CA ILE A 849 -17.68 15.78 16.15
C ILE A 849 -17.10 15.63 17.56
N ASP A 850 -16.04 16.37 17.92
CA ASP A 850 -15.47 16.34 19.27
C ASP A 850 -16.41 16.93 20.34
N GLN A 851 -17.32 17.83 19.95
CA GLN A 851 -18.33 18.42 20.84
C GLN A 851 -19.68 17.68 20.81
N LEU A 852 -19.88 16.74 19.90
CA LEU A 852 -21.12 15.98 19.79
C LEU A 852 -21.27 15.00 20.96
N ASP A 853 -22.48 14.95 21.53
CA ASP A 853 -22.87 13.85 22.39
C ASP A 853 -23.03 12.57 21.56
N LEU A 854 -21.99 11.72 21.60
CA LEU A 854 -21.97 10.44 20.88
C LEU A 854 -23.12 9.53 21.32
N ASN A 855 -23.65 9.65 22.54
CA ASN A 855 -24.75 8.80 23.01
C ASN A 855 -26.05 9.10 22.26
N ALA A 856 -26.29 10.34 21.84
CA ALA A 856 -27.48 10.77 21.11
C ALA A 856 -27.52 10.33 19.63
N GLN A 857 -26.39 9.94 19.03
CA GLN A 857 -26.34 9.52 17.62
C GLN A 857 -26.77 8.06 17.44
N LYS A 858 -27.41 7.66 16.34
CA LYS A 858 -27.72 6.23 16.11
C LYS A 858 -26.46 5.45 15.70
N THR A 859 -26.20 4.30 16.33
CA THR A 859 -25.09 3.40 15.94
C THR A 859 -25.53 2.54 14.76
N VAL A 860 -24.67 2.40 13.75
CA VAL A 860 -24.87 1.45 12.65
C VAL A 860 -24.56 0.04 13.18
N LYS A 861 -25.61 -0.79 13.31
CA LYS A 861 -25.55 -2.13 13.96
C LYS A 861 -24.45 -3.03 13.40
N TYR A 862 -24.25 -2.99 12.08
CA TYR A 862 -23.35 -3.87 11.35
C TYR A 862 -22.07 -3.17 10.87
N PHE A 863 -21.66 -2.10 11.55
CA PHE A 863 -20.40 -1.42 11.25
C PHE A 863 -19.19 -2.33 11.57
N PRO A 864 -18.13 -2.33 10.76
CA PRO A 864 -16.90 -3.09 11.03
C PRO A 864 -16.35 -2.81 12.43
N LYS A 865 -15.83 -3.83 13.13
CA LYS A 865 -15.26 -3.63 14.48
C LYS A 865 -13.80 -3.22 14.49
N SER A 866 -12.97 -3.79 13.61
CA SER A 866 -11.54 -3.45 13.58
C SER A 866 -10.85 -3.70 12.25
N PHE A 867 -9.85 -2.88 11.93
CA PHE A 867 -8.91 -3.07 10.83
C PHE A 867 -7.47 -3.21 11.35
N PHE A 868 -6.68 -4.04 10.69
CA PHE A 868 -5.24 -4.13 10.89
C PHE A 868 -4.53 -4.03 9.54
N CYS A 869 -3.49 -3.20 9.47
CA CYS A 869 -2.71 -3.01 8.24
C CYS A 869 -1.22 -3.29 8.45
N ASN A 870 -0.64 -4.07 7.54
CA ASN A 870 0.80 -4.32 7.48
C ASN A 870 1.45 -3.64 6.26
N GLY A 871 2.78 -3.45 6.31
CA GLY A 871 3.55 -3.00 5.16
C GLY A 871 3.72 -4.06 4.08
N HIS A 872 4.42 -3.70 3.00
CA HIS A 872 4.74 -4.63 1.92
C HIS A 872 5.87 -5.58 2.34
N VAL A 873 5.99 -6.71 1.66
CA VAL A 873 7.03 -7.69 1.94
C VAL A 873 8.23 -7.51 1.02
N LEU A 874 9.40 -7.40 1.63
CA LEU A 874 10.71 -7.55 1.02
C LEU A 874 11.16 -9.02 1.15
N VAL A 875 11.96 -9.50 0.20
CA VAL A 875 12.62 -10.80 0.29
C VAL A 875 14.10 -10.54 0.43
N ASN A 876 14.71 -10.98 1.54
CA ASN A 876 16.12 -10.73 1.84
C ASN A 876 16.52 -9.24 1.72
N LYS A 877 15.67 -8.36 2.26
CA LYS A 877 15.78 -6.89 2.27
C LYS A 877 15.66 -6.23 0.89
N GLU A 878 15.29 -6.97 -0.14
CA GLU A 878 15.06 -6.43 -1.48
C GLU A 878 13.57 -6.41 -1.85
N LYS A 879 13.19 -5.42 -2.66
CA LYS A 879 11.84 -5.37 -3.23
C LYS A 879 11.66 -6.55 -4.19
N MET A 880 10.59 -7.31 -3.97
CA MET A 880 10.24 -8.45 -4.81
C MET A 880 9.91 -7.99 -6.23
N SER A 881 10.60 -8.57 -7.21
CA SER A 881 10.38 -8.32 -8.64
C SER A 881 10.66 -9.57 -9.46
N LYS A 882 9.76 -9.88 -10.39
CA LYS A 882 9.97 -10.96 -11.36
C LYS A 882 11.24 -10.74 -12.19
N SER A 883 11.55 -9.48 -12.54
CA SER A 883 12.75 -9.14 -13.33
C SER A 883 14.06 -9.34 -12.58
N LYS A 884 14.04 -9.29 -11.24
CA LYS A 884 15.23 -9.52 -10.40
C LYS A 884 15.42 -10.99 -10.04
N GLY A 885 14.49 -11.87 -10.40
CA GLY A 885 14.52 -13.29 -10.04
C GLY A 885 14.22 -13.60 -8.57
N ASN A 886 13.98 -12.59 -7.71
CA ASN A 886 13.70 -12.75 -6.28
C ASN A 886 12.20 -12.90 -5.95
N PHE A 887 11.39 -13.30 -6.93
CA PHE A 887 9.95 -13.49 -6.78
C PHE A 887 9.62 -14.92 -6.35
N ILE A 888 9.03 -15.09 -5.17
CA ILE A 888 8.72 -16.40 -4.59
C ILE A 888 7.20 -16.59 -4.53
N THR A 889 6.69 -17.57 -5.28
CA THR A 889 5.28 -18.00 -5.16
C THR A 889 5.04 -18.76 -3.86
N LEU A 890 3.78 -18.81 -3.41
CA LEU A 890 3.42 -19.56 -2.20
C LEU A 890 3.80 -21.05 -2.32
N LYS A 891 3.51 -21.69 -3.47
CA LYS A 891 3.83 -23.10 -3.70
C LYS A 891 5.33 -23.36 -3.67
N GLN A 892 6.13 -22.50 -4.30
CA GLN A 892 7.59 -22.60 -4.26
C GLN A 892 8.11 -22.46 -2.82
N SER A 893 7.57 -21.51 -2.04
CA SER A 893 7.97 -21.35 -0.64
C SER A 893 7.70 -22.61 0.19
N ILE A 894 6.50 -23.20 0.08
CA ILE A 894 6.16 -24.45 0.78
C ILE A 894 7.09 -25.59 0.35
N ASN A 895 7.35 -25.76 -0.95
CA ASN A 895 8.24 -26.82 -1.43
C ASN A 895 9.70 -26.65 -0.93
N LEU A 896 10.16 -25.39 -0.79
CA LEU A 896 11.51 -25.09 -0.33
C LEU A 896 11.66 -25.19 1.18
N TYR A 897 10.68 -24.69 1.94
CA TYR A 897 10.78 -24.44 3.38
C TYR A 897 9.75 -25.19 4.24
N THR A 898 8.86 -25.98 3.63
CA THR A 898 7.65 -26.57 4.25
C THR A 898 6.61 -25.53 4.64
N SER A 899 5.37 -25.96 4.87
CA SER A 899 4.30 -25.06 5.29
C SER A 899 4.63 -24.39 6.64
N ASP A 900 5.02 -25.18 7.63
CA ASP A 900 5.33 -24.66 8.97
C ASP A 900 6.61 -23.80 8.99
N GLY A 901 7.64 -24.16 8.20
CA GLY A 901 8.84 -23.32 8.07
C GLY A 901 8.56 -21.98 7.38
N THR A 902 7.72 -21.96 6.33
CA THR A 902 7.25 -20.73 5.71
C THR A 902 6.46 -19.87 6.71
N ARG A 903 5.55 -20.46 7.50
CA ARG A 903 4.75 -19.74 8.50
C ARG A 903 5.60 -19.10 9.59
N ILE A 904 6.64 -19.79 10.08
CA ILE A 904 7.62 -19.23 11.03
C ILE A 904 8.29 -17.99 10.46
N ALA A 905 8.76 -18.05 9.21
CA ALA A 905 9.40 -16.90 8.57
C ALA A 905 8.41 -15.73 8.33
N LEU A 906 7.13 -16.00 8.09
CA LEU A 906 6.09 -14.96 7.97
C LEU A 906 5.76 -14.31 9.32
N ALA A 907 5.76 -15.08 10.40
CA ALA A 907 5.60 -14.55 11.76
C ALA A 907 6.78 -13.62 12.12
N ASP A 908 8.01 -14.04 11.81
CA ASP A 908 9.22 -13.27 12.08
C ASP A 908 9.40 -12.02 11.19
N ALA A 909 8.77 -11.98 10.01
CA ALA A 909 9.02 -10.94 9.01
C ALA A 909 8.72 -9.50 9.47
N GLY A 910 7.70 -9.31 10.32
CA GLY A 910 7.31 -8.01 10.87
C GLY A 910 5.83 -7.91 11.22
N ASP A 911 5.49 -7.03 12.18
CA ASP A 911 4.12 -6.86 12.71
C ASP A 911 3.61 -5.41 12.62
N SER A 912 4.36 -4.50 11.99
CA SER A 912 4.01 -3.09 11.87
C SER A 912 3.49 -2.71 10.47
N ILE A 913 3.11 -1.44 10.30
CA ILE A 913 2.74 -0.86 9.00
C ILE A 913 3.96 -0.57 8.09
N GLU A 914 5.16 -0.69 8.65
CA GLU A 914 6.40 -0.61 7.89
C GLU A 914 6.61 -1.87 7.06
N ASP A 915 7.44 -1.78 6.04
CA ASP A 915 7.70 -2.92 5.16
C ASP A 915 8.39 -4.06 5.93
N ALA A 916 7.83 -5.25 5.80
CA ALA A 916 8.30 -6.46 6.46
C ALA A 916 9.36 -7.17 5.61
N ASN A 917 10.18 -8.02 6.24
CA ASN A 917 11.24 -8.74 5.53
C ASN A 917 11.11 -10.25 5.69
N PHE A 918 10.78 -10.95 4.61
CA PHE A 918 10.84 -12.40 4.56
C PHE A 918 12.30 -12.84 4.36
N ASN A 919 12.89 -13.44 5.39
CA ASN A 919 14.26 -13.96 5.37
C ASN A 919 14.27 -15.47 5.08
N THR A 920 14.91 -15.86 3.98
CA THR A 920 15.01 -17.27 3.57
C THR A 920 15.85 -18.11 4.53
N ASP A 921 16.83 -17.50 5.21
CA ASP A 921 17.68 -18.19 6.18
C ASP A 921 16.91 -18.54 7.45
N THR A 922 16.03 -17.63 7.89
CA THR A 922 15.09 -17.91 8.98
C THR A 922 14.21 -19.11 8.62
N ALA A 923 13.65 -19.14 7.42
CA ALA A 923 12.82 -20.25 6.94
C ALA A 923 13.59 -21.59 6.88
N ASN A 924 14.84 -21.56 6.40
CA ASN A 924 15.72 -22.75 6.38
C ASN A 924 16.06 -23.23 7.80
N SER A 925 16.39 -22.32 8.71
CA SER A 925 16.73 -22.66 10.09
C SER A 925 15.54 -23.27 10.85
N ALA A 926 14.31 -22.91 10.46
CA ALA A 926 13.09 -23.41 11.06
C ALA A 926 12.93 -24.93 10.84
N ILE A 927 13.24 -25.44 9.64
CA ILE A 927 13.19 -26.88 9.32
C ILE A 927 13.97 -27.70 10.35
N MET A 928 15.18 -27.22 10.68
CA MET A 928 16.07 -27.90 11.63
C MET A 928 15.47 -27.92 13.04
N LYS A 929 14.92 -26.78 13.50
CA LYS A 929 14.32 -26.68 14.84
C LYS A 929 13.05 -27.52 14.97
N LEU A 930 12.20 -27.54 13.94
CA LEU A 930 11.00 -28.37 13.89
C LEU A 930 11.32 -29.87 13.93
N TYR A 931 12.28 -30.31 13.12
CA TYR A 931 12.72 -31.70 13.10
C TYR A 931 13.30 -32.14 14.45
N ASN A 932 14.11 -31.28 15.08
CA ASN A 932 14.67 -31.56 16.41
C ASN A 932 13.59 -31.62 17.50
N LEU A 933 12.52 -30.81 17.40
CA LEU A 933 11.40 -30.88 18.33
C LEU A 933 10.62 -32.21 18.20
N ILE A 934 10.41 -32.69 16.97
CA ILE A 934 9.80 -33.99 16.72
C ILE A 934 10.65 -35.11 17.32
N ASN A 935 11.96 -35.14 17.01
CA ASN A 935 12.85 -36.18 17.52
C ASN A 935 12.91 -36.18 19.04
N PHE A 936 13.03 -35.00 19.65
CA PHE A 936 13.01 -34.87 21.11
C PHE A 936 11.73 -35.47 21.71
N SER A 937 10.58 -35.27 21.06
CA SER A 937 9.30 -35.83 21.49
C SER A 937 9.24 -37.36 21.32
N ILE A 938 9.75 -37.89 20.21
CA ILE A 938 9.85 -39.34 19.95
C ILE A 938 10.77 -40.01 20.98
N GLU A 939 11.97 -39.47 21.18
CA GLU A 939 12.97 -39.97 22.12
C GLU A 939 12.45 -39.95 23.56
N THR A 940 11.73 -38.87 23.94
CA THR A 940 11.06 -38.78 25.24
C THR A 940 10.00 -39.86 25.40
N LYS A 941 9.13 -40.06 24.40
CA LYS A 941 8.06 -41.06 24.44
C LYS A 941 8.59 -42.49 24.49
N ASN A 942 9.66 -42.76 23.74
CA ASN A 942 10.35 -44.06 23.71
C ASN A 942 11.24 -44.31 24.94
N ASN A 943 11.27 -43.38 25.91
CA ASN A 943 12.12 -43.42 27.09
C ASN A 943 13.61 -43.63 26.75
N VAL A 944 14.09 -43.00 25.67
CA VAL A 944 15.53 -42.98 25.31
C VAL A 944 16.33 -42.25 26.38
N TYR A 945 15.75 -41.19 26.95
CA TYR A 945 16.32 -40.49 28.08
C TYR A 945 15.97 -41.19 29.40
N ILE A 946 16.92 -41.19 30.34
CA ILE A 946 16.65 -41.58 31.72
C ILE A 946 15.87 -40.44 32.37
N PHE A 947 14.68 -40.74 32.88
CA PHE A 947 13.84 -39.79 33.59
C PHE A 947 13.64 -40.22 35.03
N ARG A 948 13.71 -39.27 35.97
CA ARG A 948 13.27 -39.52 37.33
C ARG A 948 11.76 -39.38 37.46
N CYS A 949 11.21 -40.10 38.44
CA CYS A 949 9.80 -40.10 38.81
C CYS A 949 9.70 -39.91 40.34
N GLY A 950 8.69 -39.17 40.80
CA GLY A 950 8.47 -38.92 42.24
C GLY A 950 8.36 -37.44 42.57
N GLU A 951 8.94 -37.01 43.69
CA GLU A 951 8.84 -35.62 44.14
C GLU A 951 9.58 -34.65 43.19
N LYS A 952 8.94 -33.53 42.88
CA LYS A 952 9.50 -32.46 42.05
C LYS A 952 10.54 -31.68 42.84
N THR A 953 11.70 -31.48 42.23
CA THR A 953 12.77 -30.63 42.77
C THR A 953 12.43 -29.15 42.59
N PHE A 954 13.21 -28.30 43.27
CA PHE A 954 13.12 -26.86 43.09
C PHE A 954 13.35 -26.43 41.62
N ILE A 955 14.26 -27.11 40.91
CA ILE A 955 14.59 -26.83 39.50
C ILE A 955 13.40 -27.15 38.59
N ASP A 956 12.62 -28.21 38.89
CA ASP A 956 11.38 -28.52 38.15
C ASP A 956 10.33 -27.44 38.34
N SER A 957 10.12 -27.06 39.59
CA SER A 957 9.10 -26.07 39.96
C SER A 957 9.40 -24.73 39.31
N ILE A 958 10.69 -24.32 39.29
CA ILE A 958 11.15 -23.14 38.57
C ILE A 958 10.92 -23.28 37.07
N PHE A 959 11.25 -24.42 36.47
CA PHE A 959 11.08 -24.60 35.04
C PHE A 959 9.60 -24.55 34.65
N GLU A 960 8.71 -25.25 35.35
CA GLU A 960 7.25 -25.18 35.12
C GLU A 960 6.72 -23.74 35.29
N ASN A 961 7.23 -23.00 36.29
CA ASN A 961 6.93 -21.60 36.50
C ASN A 961 7.33 -20.72 35.31
N GLU A 962 8.52 -20.93 34.74
CA GLU A 962 9.00 -20.20 33.56
C GLU A 962 8.17 -20.49 32.32
N ILE A 963 7.75 -21.76 32.13
CA ILE A 963 6.85 -22.14 31.04
C ILE A 963 5.50 -21.43 31.19
N ASN A 964 4.95 -21.36 32.40
CA ASN A 964 3.71 -20.62 32.67
C ASN A 964 3.88 -19.10 32.45
N TYR A 965 5.00 -18.52 32.87
CA TYR A 965 5.31 -17.12 32.60
C TYR A 965 5.35 -16.81 31.08
N LEU A 966 6.09 -17.61 30.32
CA LEU A 966 6.16 -17.49 28.85
C LEU A 966 4.80 -17.73 28.18
N THR A 967 3.98 -18.63 28.72
CA THR A 967 2.61 -18.88 28.25
C THR A 967 1.76 -17.61 28.32
N ASN A 968 1.79 -16.90 29.46
CA ASN A 968 1.04 -15.65 29.62
C ASN A 968 1.58 -14.53 28.73
N LYS A 969 2.91 -14.40 28.60
CA LYS A 969 3.52 -13.44 27.67
C LYS A 969 3.15 -13.70 26.21
N CYS A 970 3.09 -14.97 25.83
CA CYS A 970 2.64 -15.38 24.51
C CYS A 970 1.16 -15.04 24.28
N LYS A 971 0.31 -15.25 25.28
CA LYS A 971 -1.11 -14.85 25.24
C LYS A 971 -1.27 -13.35 24.98
N GLU A 972 -0.56 -12.51 25.74
CA GLU A 972 -0.56 -11.04 25.55
C GLU A 972 -0.12 -10.64 24.13
N ALA A 973 0.88 -11.34 23.58
CA ALA A 973 1.41 -11.06 22.24
C ALA A 973 0.40 -11.44 21.13
N TYR A 974 -0.31 -12.57 21.26
CA TYR A 974 -1.39 -12.93 20.33
C TYR A 974 -2.54 -11.91 20.35
N GLU A 975 -2.96 -11.46 21.53
CA GLU A 975 -4.04 -10.47 21.68
C GLU A 975 -3.68 -9.11 21.05
N LYS A 976 -2.40 -8.79 20.98
CA LYS A 976 -1.86 -7.56 20.36
C LYS A 976 -1.42 -7.73 18.91
N LEU A 977 -1.56 -8.92 18.32
CA LEU A 977 -1.12 -9.25 16.96
C LEU A 977 0.41 -9.08 16.75
N LEU A 978 1.21 -9.33 17.80
CA LEU A 978 2.67 -9.26 17.77
C LEU A 978 3.27 -10.65 17.57
N PHE A 979 3.20 -11.17 16.34
CA PHE A 979 3.55 -12.56 16.04
C PHE A 979 5.05 -12.86 16.10
N ARG A 980 5.92 -11.85 15.94
CA ARG A 980 7.36 -12.01 16.22
C ARG A 980 7.61 -12.28 17.70
N ASP A 981 6.89 -11.59 18.58
CA ASP A 981 6.98 -11.80 20.03
C ASP A 981 6.35 -13.15 20.44
N VAL A 982 5.26 -13.56 19.79
CA VAL A 982 4.71 -14.92 19.93
C VAL A 982 5.77 -15.97 19.59
N LEU A 983 6.46 -15.84 18.46
CA LEU A 983 7.50 -16.80 18.07
C LEU A 983 8.69 -16.79 19.03
N LYS A 984 9.07 -15.61 19.52
CA LYS A 984 10.09 -15.46 20.56
C LYS A 984 9.71 -16.21 21.84
N TYR A 985 8.58 -15.88 22.45
CA TYR A 985 8.18 -16.43 23.75
C TYR A 985 7.69 -17.88 23.65
N GLY A 986 6.87 -18.19 22.65
CA GLY A 986 6.20 -19.47 22.48
C GLY A 986 7.03 -20.57 21.80
N PHE A 987 8.15 -20.22 21.18
CA PHE A 987 9.02 -21.19 20.49
C PHE A 987 10.48 -21.06 20.90
N TYR A 988 11.14 -19.94 20.63
CA TYR A 988 12.59 -19.83 20.86
C TYR A 988 12.96 -19.85 22.35
N ASP A 989 12.30 -19.02 23.16
CA ASP A 989 12.56 -18.94 24.59
C ASP A 989 12.12 -20.25 25.29
N MET A 990 10.99 -20.85 24.89
CA MET A 990 10.55 -22.17 25.38
C MET A 990 11.61 -23.26 25.16
N LEU A 991 12.16 -23.35 23.96
CA LEU A 991 13.24 -24.31 23.65
C LEU A 991 14.51 -24.00 24.46
N LEU A 992 14.85 -22.72 24.62
CA LEU A 992 15.99 -22.31 25.44
C LEU A 992 15.82 -22.68 26.92
N LYS A 993 14.61 -22.49 27.49
CA LYS A 993 14.29 -22.88 28.87
C LYS A 993 14.41 -24.38 29.05
N ARG A 994 13.94 -25.19 28.08
CA ARG A 994 14.11 -26.65 28.07
C ARG A 994 15.58 -27.04 28.07
N ASP A 995 16.38 -26.45 27.17
CA ASP A 995 17.81 -26.77 27.06
C ASP A 995 18.57 -26.39 28.34
N THR A 996 18.22 -25.25 28.93
CA THR A 996 18.74 -24.80 30.23
C THR A 996 18.37 -25.77 31.35
N TYR A 997 17.10 -26.19 31.41
CA TYR A 997 16.62 -27.18 32.38
C TYR A 997 17.35 -28.53 32.24
N ARG A 998 17.58 -28.98 31.00
CA ARG A 998 18.37 -30.19 30.71
C ARG A 998 19.79 -30.09 31.28
N ILE A 999 20.46 -28.95 31.06
CA ILE A 999 21.82 -28.69 31.59
C ILE A 999 21.80 -28.65 33.13
N MET A 1000 20.78 -28.03 33.74
CA MET A 1000 20.64 -27.98 35.20
C MET A 1000 20.39 -29.37 35.82
N CYS A 1001 19.79 -30.31 35.08
CA CYS A 1001 19.42 -31.63 35.57
C CYS A 1001 20.40 -32.76 35.21
N ASP A 1002 21.56 -32.48 34.60
CA ASP A 1002 22.42 -33.49 33.96
C ASP A 1002 22.69 -34.76 34.82
N LYS A 1003 23.01 -34.61 36.12
CA LYS A 1003 23.25 -35.76 37.03
C LYS A 1003 22.02 -36.29 37.76
N ILE A 1004 21.00 -35.46 37.99
CA ILE A 1004 19.76 -35.85 38.70
C ILE A 1004 18.69 -36.39 37.74
N HIS A 1005 18.95 -36.27 36.44
CA HIS A 1005 18.03 -36.48 35.34
C HIS A 1005 16.78 -35.59 35.38
N MET A 1006 16.19 -35.39 34.20
CA MET A 1006 14.96 -34.60 34.07
C MET A 1006 13.77 -35.36 34.66
N HIS A 1007 12.78 -34.63 35.19
CA HIS A 1007 11.55 -35.22 35.68
C HIS A 1007 10.59 -35.57 34.54
N LYS A 1008 10.05 -36.81 34.55
CA LYS A 1008 9.21 -37.30 33.46
C LYS A 1008 7.97 -36.45 33.23
N GLU A 1009 7.23 -36.11 34.29
CA GLU A 1009 5.99 -35.33 34.17
C GLU A 1009 6.26 -33.90 33.73
N THR A 1010 7.38 -33.32 34.16
CA THR A 1010 7.77 -31.93 33.85
C THR A 1010 8.16 -31.80 32.38
N VAL A 1011 8.84 -32.80 31.82
CA VAL A 1011 9.15 -32.85 30.38
C VAL A 1011 7.87 -33.06 29.56
N ASN A 1012 6.97 -33.94 29.99
CA ASN A 1012 5.67 -34.12 29.32
C ASN A 1012 4.83 -32.84 29.36
N PHE A 1013 4.81 -32.16 30.51
CA PHE A 1013 4.16 -30.85 30.67
C PHE A 1013 4.72 -29.83 29.67
N PHE A 1014 6.04 -29.76 29.51
CA PHE A 1014 6.66 -28.90 28.50
C PHE A 1014 6.23 -29.25 27.07
N ILE A 1015 6.28 -30.53 26.67
CA ILE A 1015 5.91 -30.95 25.31
C ILE A 1015 4.45 -30.62 25.01
N GLU A 1016 3.55 -30.87 25.97
CA GLU A 1016 2.14 -30.52 25.82
C GLU A 1016 1.92 -29.00 25.74
N ARG A 1017 2.60 -28.22 26.61
CA ARG A 1017 2.49 -26.76 26.60
C ARG A 1017 3.00 -26.13 25.31
N ILE A 1018 4.19 -26.53 24.83
CA ILE A 1018 4.75 -25.96 23.60
C ILE A 1018 3.84 -26.28 22.41
N CYS A 1019 3.32 -27.52 22.31
CA CYS A 1019 2.37 -27.88 21.26
C CYS A 1019 1.14 -26.98 21.27
N LEU A 1020 0.52 -26.77 22.43
CA LEU A 1020 -0.67 -25.92 22.55
C LEU A 1020 -0.41 -24.45 22.20
N ILE A 1021 0.68 -23.87 22.68
CA ILE A 1021 0.94 -22.42 22.58
C ILE A 1021 1.36 -22.01 21.16
N ILE A 1022 2.14 -22.86 20.48
CA ILE A 1022 2.68 -22.55 19.15
C ILE A 1022 1.81 -23.10 18.02
N ASN A 1023 0.81 -23.95 18.32
CA ASN A 1023 -0.14 -24.48 17.34
C ASN A 1023 -0.72 -23.42 16.38
N PRO A 1024 -1.10 -22.19 16.81
CA PRO A 1024 -1.56 -21.18 15.87
C PRO A 1024 -0.56 -20.81 14.77
N LEU A 1025 0.75 -20.89 15.02
CA LEU A 1025 1.79 -20.61 14.03
C LEU A 1025 2.27 -21.88 13.31
N ILE A 1026 2.38 -23.00 14.03
CA ILE A 1026 2.98 -24.26 13.59
C ILE A 1026 1.97 -25.41 13.78
N PRO A 1027 0.85 -25.42 13.05
CA PRO A 1027 -0.24 -26.32 13.38
C PRO A 1027 0.03 -27.77 12.96
N HIS A 1028 0.84 -28.02 11.92
CA HIS A 1028 1.01 -29.37 11.40
C HIS A 1028 1.94 -30.21 12.27
N VAL A 1029 3.13 -29.68 12.59
CA VAL A 1029 4.11 -30.38 13.43
C VAL A 1029 3.56 -30.60 14.85
N THR A 1030 2.87 -29.61 15.41
CA THR A 1030 2.31 -29.73 16.76
C THR A 1030 1.15 -30.72 16.82
N GLU A 1031 0.24 -30.73 15.83
CA GLU A 1031 -0.82 -31.74 15.72
C GLU A 1031 -0.22 -33.15 15.52
N HIS A 1032 0.86 -33.29 14.76
CA HIS A 1032 1.54 -34.56 14.61
C HIS A 1032 2.11 -35.09 15.93
N ILE A 1033 2.78 -34.22 16.69
CA ILE A 1033 3.29 -34.58 18.02
C ILE A 1033 2.13 -34.96 18.94
N TRP A 1034 1.06 -34.16 18.96
CA TRP A 1034 -0.10 -34.38 19.82
C TRP A 1034 -0.83 -35.70 19.54
N THR A 1035 -1.14 -35.96 18.27
CA THR A 1035 -2.00 -37.08 17.85
C THR A 1035 -1.22 -38.37 17.69
N TYR A 1036 -0.05 -38.35 17.03
CA TYR A 1036 0.66 -39.60 16.72
C TYR A 1036 1.74 -39.97 17.75
N ILE A 1037 2.42 -38.99 18.35
CA ILE A 1037 3.52 -39.25 19.29
C ILE A 1037 2.99 -39.35 20.73
N LEU A 1038 2.27 -38.32 21.19
CA LEU A 1038 1.68 -38.31 22.53
C LEU A 1038 0.48 -39.26 22.63
N LYS A 1039 -0.23 -39.51 21.50
CA LYS A 1039 -1.45 -40.33 21.41
C LYS A 1039 -2.60 -39.78 22.25
N LYS A 1040 -2.83 -38.48 22.15
CA LYS A 1040 -4.00 -37.82 22.77
C LYS A 1040 -5.27 -38.20 22.00
N GLU A 1041 -6.39 -38.31 22.71
CA GLU A 1041 -7.68 -38.73 22.14
C GLU A 1041 -8.30 -37.64 21.26
N ASP A 1042 -8.25 -36.39 21.70
CA ASP A 1042 -8.79 -35.23 20.98
C ASP A 1042 -7.72 -34.55 20.12
N PHE A 1043 -8.14 -34.02 18.96
CA PHE A 1043 -7.26 -33.22 18.10
C PHE A 1043 -6.82 -31.91 18.75
N LEU A 1044 -5.58 -31.51 18.46
CA LEU A 1044 -5.00 -30.28 18.99
C LEU A 1044 -5.75 -29.03 18.49
N VAL A 1045 -6.23 -29.08 17.24
CA VAL A 1045 -7.05 -28.01 16.66
C VAL A 1045 -8.32 -27.69 17.48
N ASN A 1046 -8.84 -28.64 18.26
CA ASN A 1046 -10.04 -28.44 19.09
C ASN A 1046 -9.72 -28.04 20.54
N GLN A 1047 -8.45 -28.03 20.93
CA GLN A 1047 -8.03 -27.73 22.30
C GLN A 1047 -8.21 -26.25 22.64
N LYS A 1048 -8.63 -25.98 23.88
CA LYS A 1048 -8.74 -24.62 24.40
C LYS A 1048 -7.40 -24.13 24.93
N TRP A 1049 -7.25 -22.81 24.92
CA TRP A 1049 -6.10 -22.16 25.54
C TRP A 1049 -6.09 -22.46 27.05
N PRO A 1050 -4.94 -22.74 27.67
CA PRO A 1050 -4.90 -23.03 29.10
C PRO A 1050 -5.50 -21.92 29.96
N SER A 1051 -6.29 -22.32 30.97
CA SER A 1051 -6.93 -21.41 31.93
C SER A 1051 -5.90 -20.68 32.81
N SER A 1052 -6.30 -19.56 33.40
CA SER A 1052 -5.45 -18.77 34.31
C SER A 1052 -4.90 -19.58 35.49
N ASP A 1053 -5.68 -20.54 36.01
CA ASP A 1053 -5.26 -21.39 37.12
C ASP A 1053 -4.12 -22.33 36.70
N ASN A 1054 -4.17 -22.82 35.45
CA ASN A 1054 -3.15 -23.69 34.87
C ASN A 1054 -1.93 -22.91 34.35
N THR A 1055 -2.03 -21.58 34.22
CA THR A 1055 -0.91 -20.70 33.84
C THR A 1055 -0.45 -19.82 34.98
N SER A 1056 -0.86 -20.11 36.22
CA SER A 1056 -0.40 -19.39 37.40
C SER A 1056 1.12 -19.53 37.54
N TYR A 1057 1.78 -18.41 37.84
CA TYR A 1057 3.22 -18.36 38.05
C TYR A 1057 3.56 -17.45 39.22
N SER A 1058 4.58 -17.84 39.97
CA SER A 1058 5.23 -17.06 41.00
C SER A 1058 6.25 -16.12 40.36
N ILE A 1059 5.98 -14.83 40.50
CA ILE A 1059 6.94 -13.76 40.19
C ILE A 1059 8.23 -13.94 40.99
N VAL A 1060 8.15 -14.43 42.22
CA VAL A 1060 9.32 -14.67 43.08
C VAL A 1060 10.22 -15.76 42.49
N MET A 1061 9.63 -16.86 42.00
CA MET A 1061 10.39 -17.94 41.34
C MET A 1061 11.02 -17.47 40.03
N HIS A 1062 10.33 -16.61 39.27
CA HIS A 1062 10.90 -16.00 38.06
C HIS A 1062 12.15 -15.17 38.38
N LYS A 1063 12.10 -14.37 39.46
CA LYS A 1063 13.26 -13.61 39.94
C LYS A 1063 14.40 -14.52 40.39
N GLN A 1064 14.08 -15.59 41.15
CA GLN A 1064 15.07 -16.58 41.58
C GLN A 1064 15.79 -17.21 40.38
N TYR A 1065 15.05 -17.57 39.33
CA TYR A 1065 15.63 -18.13 38.10
C TYR A 1065 16.56 -17.13 37.40
N ASN A 1066 16.11 -15.90 37.16
CA ASN A 1066 16.93 -14.88 36.48
C ASN A 1066 18.19 -14.56 37.29
N ASN A 1067 18.09 -14.47 38.62
CA ASN A 1067 19.25 -14.27 39.47
C ASN A 1067 20.22 -15.45 39.39
N LEU A 1068 19.72 -16.70 39.43
CA LEU A 1068 20.57 -17.89 39.29
C LEU A 1068 21.37 -17.89 37.98
N LEU A 1069 20.75 -17.52 36.86
CA LEU A 1069 21.47 -17.38 35.58
C LEU A 1069 22.48 -16.23 35.59
N ASN A 1070 22.12 -15.08 36.17
CA ASN A 1070 23.02 -13.94 36.31
C ASN A 1070 24.26 -14.32 37.14
N VAL A 1071 24.06 -15.02 38.26
CA VAL A 1071 25.15 -15.56 39.10
C VAL A 1071 26.10 -16.40 38.26
N VAL A 1072 25.59 -17.36 37.48
CA VAL A 1072 26.42 -18.21 36.60
C VAL A 1072 27.19 -17.37 35.57
N GLU A 1073 26.57 -16.34 35.00
CA GLU A 1073 27.23 -15.43 34.05
C GLU A 1073 28.34 -14.60 34.71
N ILE A 1074 28.11 -14.07 35.90
CA ILE A 1074 29.11 -13.33 36.68
C ILE A 1074 30.28 -14.26 37.01
N PHE A 1075 30.00 -15.49 37.41
CA PHE A 1075 31.03 -16.48 37.62
C PHE A 1075 31.84 -16.73 36.34
N ARG A 1076 31.20 -16.97 35.18
CA ARG A 1076 31.91 -17.14 33.89
C ARG A 1076 32.83 -15.96 33.57
N LYS A 1077 32.32 -14.73 33.69
CA LYS A 1077 33.10 -13.51 33.45
C LYS A 1077 34.29 -13.37 34.40
N SER A 1078 34.10 -13.69 35.67
CA SER A 1078 35.18 -13.67 36.66
C SER A 1078 36.22 -14.76 36.35
N TYR A 1079 35.78 -15.92 35.85
CA TYR A 1079 36.66 -17.04 35.50
C TYR A 1079 37.55 -16.66 34.32
N ASP A 1080 36.95 -16.10 33.25
CA ASP A 1080 37.66 -15.59 32.08
C ASP A 1080 38.68 -14.49 32.44
N LYS A 1081 38.33 -13.60 33.38
CA LYS A 1081 39.26 -12.57 33.87
C LYS A 1081 40.49 -13.17 34.54
N VAL A 1082 40.31 -14.19 35.38
CA VAL A 1082 41.41 -14.86 36.09
C VAL A 1082 42.29 -15.63 35.10
N ILE A 1083 41.71 -16.36 34.15
CA ILE A 1083 42.45 -17.06 33.09
C ILE A 1083 43.27 -16.07 32.25
N ASN A 1084 42.65 -14.97 31.80
CA ASN A 1084 43.34 -13.96 30.99
C ASN A 1084 44.48 -13.28 31.75
N LYS A 1085 44.33 -13.07 33.07
CA LYS A 1085 45.39 -12.53 33.94
C LYS A 1085 46.55 -13.53 34.10
N ASN A 1086 46.25 -14.82 34.29
CA ASN A 1086 47.25 -15.89 34.38
C ASN A 1086 47.99 -16.12 33.04
N ASN A 1087 47.30 -16.01 31.90
CA ASN A 1087 47.91 -16.10 30.57
C ASN A 1087 48.82 -14.90 30.27
N LYS A 1088 48.45 -13.68 30.69
CA LYS A 1088 49.33 -12.49 30.60
C LYS A 1088 50.58 -12.63 31.49
N GLN A 1089 50.46 -13.22 32.68
CA GLN A 1089 51.61 -13.45 33.56
C GLN A 1089 52.54 -14.57 33.07
N LYS A 1090 52.00 -15.63 32.43
CA LYS A 1090 52.81 -16.65 31.75
C LYS A 1090 53.52 -16.08 30.51
N GLY A 1091 52.87 -15.19 29.75
CA GLY A 1091 53.50 -14.47 28.64
C GLY A 1091 54.63 -13.52 29.06
N ALA A 1092 54.53 -12.90 30.25
CA ALA A 1092 55.60 -12.05 30.78
C ALA A 1092 56.80 -12.84 31.34
N LYS A 1093 56.62 -14.08 31.82
CA LYS A 1093 57.72 -14.98 32.24
C LYS A 1093 58.39 -15.72 31.08
N GLY A 1094 57.74 -15.83 29.92
CA GLY A 1094 58.33 -16.39 28.69
C GLY A 1094 59.24 -15.42 27.91
N ALA A 1095 59.20 -14.12 28.20
CA ALA A 1095 59.94 -13.09 27.47
C ALA A 1095 61.34 -12.78 28.05
N ARG A 1096 61.98 -13.75 28.73
CA ARG A 1096 63.37 -13.59 29.25
C ARG A 1096 64.40 -14.58 28.73
N ASN A 1097 64.05 -15.48 27.80
CA ASN A 1097 65.03 -16.32 27.12
C ASN A 1097 64.67 -16.46 25.63
N GLY A 1098 65.61 -16.08 24.75
CA GLY A 1098 65.64 -16.56 23.36
C GLY A 1098 65.27 -15.53 22.30
N VAL A 1099 66.27 -14.81 21.82
CA VAL A 1099 66.29 -14.02 20.59
C VAL A 1099 66.19 -14.94 19.36
N GLY A 1100 65.39 -14.58 18.35
CA GLY A 1100 65.43 -15.25 17.05
C GLY A 1100 64.34 -14.79 16.06
N ASN A 1101 64.79 -14.12 15.00
CA ASN A 1101 64.05 -13.66 13.81
C ASN A 1101 62.92 -14.57 13.29
N ALA A 1102 61.81 -13.98 12.82
CA ALA A 1102 61.51 -13.82 11.38
C ALA A 1102 60.01 -13.68 11.06
N ALA A 1103 59.73 -12.73 10.16
CA ALA A 1103 58.69 -12.72 9.13
C ALA A 1103 57.20 -12.87 9.52
N LYS A 1104 56.49 -11.75 9.39
CA LYS A 1104 55.08 -11.67 9.06
C LYS A 1104 54.79 -12.43 7.74
N ARG A 1105 53.90 -13.42 7.80
CA ARG A 1105 53.07 -13.84 6.66
C ARG A 1105 51.60 -13.75 7.09
N ALA A 1106 50.79 -13.19 6.20
CA ALA A 1106 49.34 -13.09 6.32
C ALA A 1106 48.69 -14.48 6.31
N PRO A 1107 47.47 -14.66 6.87
CA PRO A 1107 46.62 -15.78 6.51
C PRO A 1107 45.71 -15.40 5.35
N ASP A 1108 45.94 -16.09 4.24
CA ASP A 1108 44.99 -16.31 3.16
C ASP A 1108 43.76 -17.08 3.66
N GLU A 1109 42.68 -16.88 2.91
CA GLU A 1109 41.41 -17.58 2.96
C GLU A 1109 41.60 -19.10 2.80
N GLY A 1110 40.88 -19.87 3.61
CA GLY A 1110 40.84 -21.32 3.51
C GLY A 1110 39.74 -21.90 4.40
N GLU A 1111 38.71 -22.45 3.75
CA GLU A 1111 37.62 -23.21 4.35
C GLU A 1111 38.15 -24.29 5.30
N ALA A 1112 37.56 -24.37 6.49
CA ALA A 1112 37.70 -25.53 7.36
C ALA A 1112 36.33 -25.89 7.94
N VAL A 1113 35.80 -26.97 7.40
CA VAL A 1113 34.68 -27.76 7.91
C VAL A 1113 34.99 -28.19 9.35
N ALA A 1114 34.21 -27.72 10.32
CA ALA A 1114 34.23 -28.26 11.67
C ALA A 1114 33.31 -29.48 11.74
N GLU A 1115 33.86 -30.64 11.41
CA GLU A 1115 33.32 -31.92 11.87
C GLU A 1115 33.32 -31.93 13.40
N GLN A 1116 32.14 -32.02 14.00
CA GLN A 1116 31.99 -32.36 15.41
C GLN A 1116 32.40 -33.83 15.57
N LYS A 1117 33.67 -34.05 15.95
CA LYS A 1117 34.08 -35.33 16.50
C LYS A 1117 33.49 -35.46 17.90
N GLU A 1118 32.70 -36.52 18.09
CA GLU A 1118 32.43 -37.10 19.39
C GLU A 1118 33.78 -37.47 20.03
N GLU A 1119 34.22 -36.71 21.01
CA GLU A 1119 35.24 -37.19 21.93
C GLU A 1119 34.56 -38.02 23.01
N ALA A 1120 34.77 -39.33 22.89
CA ALA A 1120 34.46 -40.31 23.91
C ALA A 1120 35.14 -39.90 25.23
N TYR A 1121 34.34 -39.77 26.28
CA TYR A 1121 34.83 -39.66 27.65
C TYR A 1121 35.68 -40.90 27.97
N LYS A 1122 36.99 -40.70 28.08
CA LYS A 1122 37.80 -41.57 28.93
C LYS A 1122 37.55 -41.14 30.38
N GLU A 1123 37.16 -42.10 31.19
CA GLU A 1123 37.26 -42.04 32.64
C GLU A 1123 38.74 -41.87 33.00
N ASP A 1124 39.16 -40.63 33.30
CA ASP A 1124 40.37 -40.37 34.09
C ASP A 1124 39.92 -39.59 35.33
N ASP A 1125 39.88 -40.32 36.44
CA ASP A 1125 39.79 -39.78 37.79
C ASP A 1125 41.01 -38.86 38.08
N ASP A 1126 40.75 -37.74 38.75
CA ASP A 1126 41.68 -37.08 39.68
C ASP A 1126 42.81 -36.13 39.18
N GLU A 1127 42.56 -35.27 38.17
CA GLU A 1127 43.34 -34.02 38.02
C GLU A 1127 42.60 -32.80 38.60
N GLY A 1128 43.13 -32.27 39.71
CA GLY A 1128 42.43 -31.41 40.66
C GLY A 1128 41.87 -30.07 40.14
N THR A 1129 40.67 -29.74 40.64
CA THR A 1129 40.01 -28.44 40.54
C THR A 1129 40.94 -27.29 40.97
N LYS A 1130 41.44 -26.51 40.01
CA LYS A 1130 42.46 -25.45 40.21
C LYS A 1130 41.96 -24.16 40.87
N PHE A 1131 40.66 -23.87 40.84
CA PHE A 1131 40.12 -22.57 41.27
C PHE A 1131 39.01 -22.72 42.30
N LYS A 1132 39.10 -21.99 43.41
CA LYS A 1132 38.07 -21.80 44.43
C LYS A 1132 37.43 -20.42 44.28
N ALA A 1133 36.22 -20.24 44.83
CA ALA A 1133 35.50 -18.98 44.73
C ALA A 1133 34.89 -18.52 46.04
N ILE A 1134 34.84 -17.19 46.25
CA ILE A 1134 34.11 -16.53 47.32
C ILE A 1134 33.02 -15.66 46.70
N VAL A 1135 31.78 -15.86 47.10
CA VAL A 1135 30.61 -15.11 46.64
C VAL A 1135 30.15 -14.19 47.76
N TYR A 1136 30.19 -12.88 47.51
CA TYR A 1136 29.67 -11.88 48.41
C TYR A 1136 28.25 -11.47 48.00
N VAL A 1137 27.31 -11.58 48.93
CA VAL A 1137 25.89 -11.25 48.75
C VAL A 1137 25.51 -10.09 49.66
N ALA A 1138 24.75 -9.11 49.15
CA ALA A 1138 24.23 -7.99 49.94
C ALA A 1138 22.74 -8.22 50.23
N ARG A 1139 22.32 -8.13 51.50
CA ARG A 1139 20.91 -8.32 51.91
C ARG A 1139 20.01 -7.12 51.61
N GLU A 1140 20.56 -5.92 51.69
CA GLU A 1140 19.81 -4.68 51.55
C GLU A 1140 20.41 -3.74 50.51
N TYR A 1141 19.56 -2.98 49.83
CA TYR A 1141 20.00 -1.85 49.02
C TYR A 1141 20.57 -0.75 49.92
N ASN A 1142 21.50 0.05 49.39
CA ASN A 1142 22.03 1.19 50.13
C ASN A 1142 20.97 2.31 50.26
N ASP A 1143 21.18 3.26 51.17
CA ASP A 1143 20.20 4.31 51.50
C ASP A 1143 19.80 5.17 50.29
N THR A 1144 20.76 5.42 49.40
CA THR A 1144 20.53 6.18 48.16
C THR A 1144 19.61 5.40 47.20
N GLN A 1145 19.84 4.10 47.03
CA GLN A 1145 19.03 3.21 46.21
C GLN A 1145 17.60 3.04 46.77
N LYS A 1146 17.47 2.88 48.09
CA LYS A 1146 16.17 2.82 48.77
C LYS A 1146 15.33 4.08 48.53
N LYS A 1147 15.96 5.26 48.59
CA LYS A 1147 15.28 6.54 48.27
C LYS A 1147 14.81 6.62 46.81
N ILE A 1148 15.58 6.08 45.86
CA ILE A 1148 15.21 6.07 44.44
C ILE A 1148 14.03 5.12 44.19
N ILE A 1149 14.03 3.97 44.84
CA ILE A 1149 12.90 3.02 44.80
C ILE A 1149 11.62 3.68 45.33
N ASP A 1150 11.69 4.42 46.45
CA ASP A 1150 10.56 5.18 46.98
C ASP A 1150 10.05 6.25 46.00
N ILE A 1151 10.97 7.00 45.35
CA ILE A 1151 10.59 8.00 44.33
C ILE A 1151 9.90 7.34 43.13
N LEU A 1152 10.42 6.20 42.65
CA LEU A 1152 9.79 5.45 41.55
C LEU A 1152 8.40 4.96 41.94
N ASN A 1153 8.23 4.41 43.15
CA ASN A 1153 6.92 3.98 43.66
C ASN A 1153 5.92 5.14 43.78
N ARG A 1154 6.38 6.34 44.16
CA ARG A 1154 5.52 7.55 44.17
C ARG A 1154 5.09 7.96 42.76
N ILE A 1155 5.99 7.89 41.77
CA ILE A 1155 5.65 8.16 40.36
C ILE A 1155 4.57 7.18 39.88
N ILE A 1156 4.69 5.91 40.25
CA ILE A 1156 3.73 4.86 39.90
C ILE A 1156 2.37 5.13 40.55
N ASN A 1157 2.34 5.43 41.85
CA ASN A 1157 1.09 5.70 42.58
C ASN A 1157 0.34 6.95 42.07
N ASN A 1158 1.05 7.91 41.48
CA ASN A 1158 0.48 9.14 40.91
C ASN A 1158 0.03 9.00 39.45
N SER A 1159 0.23 7.84 38.82
CA SER A 1159 -0.22 7.57 37.43
C SER A 1159 -1.63 6.99 37.40
N GLU A 1160 -2.41 7.32 36.37
CA GLU A 1160 -3.80 6.83 36.20
C GLU A 1160 -3.88 5.29 36.17
N ASP A 1161 -2.93 4.64 35.52
CA ASP A 1161 -2.89 3.18 35.36
C ASP A 1161 -2.15 2.44 36.50
N LYS A 1162 -1.67 3.17 37.52
CA LYS A 1162 -0.74 2.65 38.54
C LYS A 1162 0.46 1.93 37.90
N LYS A 1163 1.04 2.51 36.84
CA LYS A 1163 2.19 1.99 36.09
C LYS A 1163 3.25 3.07 35.94
N LEU A 1164 4.49 2.66 35.74
CA LEU A 1164 5.58 3.61 35.51
C LEU A 1164 5.44 4.25 34.11
N PRO A 1165 5.31 5.59 33.99
CA PRO A 1165 5.15 6.26 32.70
C PRO A 1165 6.38 6.14 31.79
N SER A 1166 6.20 6.21 30.47
CA SER A 1166 7.30 6.15 29.48
C SER A 1166 8.37 7.23 29.67
N ASN A 1167 7.97 8.38 30.26
CA ASN A 1167 8.83 9.52 30.56
C ASN A 1167 9.35 9.53 32.02
N TYR A 1168 9.34 8.39 32.72
CA TYR A 1168 9.74 8.31 34.13
C TYR A 1168 11.15 8.82 34.42
N ILE A 1169 12.09 8.69 33.46
CA ILE A 1169 13.46 9.21 33.63
C ILE A 1169 13.43 10.74 33.79
N ASN A 1170 12.60 11.43 33.01
CA ASN A 1170 12.46 12.88 33.12
C ASN A 1170 11.84 13.26 34.47
N LEU A 1171 10.81 12.53 34.91
CA LEU A 1171 10.16 12.74 36.21
C LEU A 1171 11.14 12.46 37.38
N LEU A 1172 11.97 11.42 37.27
CA LEU A 1172 12.98 11.07 38.25
C LEU A 1172 14.08 12.14 38.33
N VAL A 1173 14.54 12.67 37.19
CA VAL A 1173 15.55 13.74 37.13
C VAL A 1173 15.01 15.08 37.65
N GLN A 1174 13.72 15.35 37.47
CA GLN A 1174 13.04 16.55 37.98
C GLN A 1174 12.80 16.51 39.49
N ASN A 1175 12.90 15.35 40.14
CA ASN A 1175 12.74 15.23 41.57
C ASN A 1175 13.83 15.99 42.34
N ASP A 1176 13.44 16.76 43.37
CA ASP A 1176 14.34 17.62 44.15
C ASP A 1176 15.55 16.89 44.74
N TYR A 1177 15.39 15.62 45.13
CA TYR A 1177 16.48 14.82 45.66
C TYR A 1177 17.52 14.51 44.57
N VAL A 1178 17.06 13.98 43.42
CA VAL A 1178 17.93 13.56 42.31
C VAL A 1178 18.58 14.76 41.61
N ASN A 1179 17.89 15.89 41.56
CA ASN A 1179 18.41 17.10 40.93
C ASN A 1179 19.61 17.69 41.70
N LYS A 1180 19.63 17.55 43.04
CA LYS A 1180 20.69 18.05 43.92
C LYS A 1180 21.94 17.15 44.01
N LEU A 1181 21.92 15.97 43.38
CA LEU A 1181 23.03 15.03 43.47
C LEU A 1181 24.21 15.38 42.55
N PRO A 1182 25.46 15.06 42.95
CA PRO A 1182 26.64 15.19 42.11
C PRO A 1182 26.51 14.41 40.80
N LYS A 1183 27.18 14.89 39.73
CA LYS A 1183 27.06 14.33 38.37
C LYS A 1183 27.38 12.82 38.28
N ASN A 1184 28.35 12.34 39.08
CA ASN A 1184 28.74 10.93 39.12
C ASN A 1184 27.67 10.05 39.79
N GLU A 1185 27.15 10.48 40.95
CA GLU A 1185 26.09 9.77 41.67
C GLU A 1185 24.77 9.76 40.88
N LYS A 1186 24.45 10.87 40.21
CA LYS A 1186 23.28 10.95 39.32
C LYS A 1186 23.37 9.93 38.18
N LYS A 1187 24.57 9.72 37.61
CA LYS A 1187 24.80 8.69 36.57
C LYS A 1187 24.60 7.27 37.12
N GLU A 1188 25.12 7.00 38.32
CA GLU A 1188 24.95 5.69 38.97
C GLU A 1188 23.49 5.39 39.32
N ILE A 1189 22.75 6.40 39.80
CA ILE A 1189 21.33 6.29 40.14
C ILE A 1189 20.47 6.09 38.91
N LEU A 1190 20.71 6.83 37.82
CA LEU A 1190 19.98 6.64 36.58
C LEU A 1190 20.26 5.27 35.97
N SER A 1191 21.51 4.79 36.06
CA SER A 1191 21.88 3.43 35.69
C SER A 1191 21.14 2.40 36.55
N PHE A 1192 21.07 2.61 37.88
CA PHE A 1192 20.33 1.76 38.80
C PHE A 1192 18.82 1.76 38.52
N ALA A 1193 18.19 2.92 38.33
CA ALA A 1193 16.77 3.02 37.98
C ALA A 1193 16.48 2.35 36.63
N THR A 1194 17.33 2.56 35.63
CA THR A 1194 17.21 1.91 34.32
C THR A 1194 17.36 0.39 34.44
N PHE A 1195 18.29 -0.08 35.27
CA PHE A 1195 18.46 -1.51 35.57
C PHE A 1195 17.20 -2.09 36.22
N LEU A 1196 16.69 -1.43 37.25
CA LEU A 1196 15.53 -1.86 38.03
C LEU A 1196 14.24 -1.88 37.18
N VAL A 1197 14.12 -0.95 36.23
CA VAL A 1197 13.04 -0.89 35.23
C VAL A 1197 13.23 -1.93 34.12
N LYS A 1198 14.47 -2.15 33.66
CA LYS A 1198 14.79 -3.14 32.62
C LYS A 1198 14.56 -4.57 33.12
N ASP A 1199 14.79 -4.82 34.41
CA ASP A 1199 14.49 -6.09 35.06
C ASP A 1199 12.96 -6.31 35.19
N ASN A 1200 12.15 -5.26 35.01
CA ASN A 1200 10.73 -5.26 34.61
C ASN A 1200 9.76 -6.10 35.47
N VAL A 1201 10.07 -6.32 36.75
CA VAL A 1201 9.29 -7.25 37.59
C VAL A 1201 8.87 -6.57 38.89
N THR A 1202 7.72 -5.92 38.83
CA THR A 1202 6.98 -5.39 39.98
C THR A 1202 6.05 -6.46 40.57
N LEU A 1203 5.82 -6.43 41.88
CA LEU A 1203 4.80 -7.28 42.53
C LEU A 1203 3.45 -6.53 42.59
N ASN A 1204 2.39 -7.21 43.03
CA ASN A 1204 1.01 -6.71 43.11
C ASN A 1204 0.93 -5.19 43.38
N ASN A 1205 0.28 -4.45 42.46
CA ASN A 1205 0.21 -2.97 42.36
C ASN A 1205 1.41 -2.24 41.73
N ASN A 1206 2.27 -2.95 40.98
CA ASN A 1206 3.39 -2.37 40.24
C ASN A 1206 4.47 -1.67 41.10
N GLN A 1207 4.63 -2.06 42.36
CA GLN A 1207 5.62 -1.44 43.25
C GLN A 1207 6.95 -2.23 43.27
N TYR A 1208 8.04 -1.49 43.46
CA TYR A 1208 9.39 -2.00 43.65
C TYR A 1208 9.69 -2.17 45.15
N GLU A 1209 10.28 -3.30 45.53
CA GLU A 1209 10.60 -3.62 46.93
C GLU A 1209 11.98 -3.07 47.36
N LEU A 1210 12.12 -2.79 48.65
CA LEU A 1210 13.36 -2.29 49.28
C LEU A 1210 14.40 -3.40 49.58
N SER A 1211 14.02 -4.66 49.38
CA SER A 1211 14.86 -5.86 49.53
C SER A 1211 14.42 -6.91 48.50
N LEU A 1212 15.23 -7.94 48.28
CA LEU A 1212 14.79 -9.07 47.45
C LEU A 1212 13.65 -9.85 48.13
N PRO A 1213 12.66 -10.37 47.38
CA PRO A 1213 11.54 -11.13 47.93
C PRO A 1213 11.91 -12.56 48.37
N TYR A 1214 13.20 -12.91 48.35
CA TYR A 1214 13.70 -14.24 48.69
C TYR A 1214 15.13 -14.15 49.23
N ASP A 1215 15.56 -15.18 49.96
CA ASP A 1215 16.92 -15.31 50.47
C ASP A 1215 17.89 -15.72 49.35
N GLU A 1216 18.68 -14.76 48.86
CA GLU A 1216 19.70 -14.97 47.82
C GLU A 1216 20.83 -15.91 48.26
N ILE A 1217 21.21 -15.88 49.54
CA ILE A 1217 22.23 -16.80 50.07
C ILE A 1217 21.71 -18.22 50.01
N GLN A 1218 20.46 -18.44 50.44
CA GLN A 1218 19.86 -19.77 50.39
C GLN A 1218 19.64 -20.26 48.95
N LEU A 1219 19.26 -19.37 48.03
CA LEU A 1219 19.13 -19.68 46.61
C LEU A 1219 20.46 -20.20 46.03
N ILE A 1220 21.57 -19.49 46.29
CA ILE A 1220 22.88 -19.91 45.80
C ILE A 1220 23.29 -21.22 46.48
N LYS A 1221 23.15 -21.34 47.80
CA LYS A 1221 23.45 -22.57 48.57
C LYS A 1221 22.76 -23.80 47.99
N ASN A 1222 21.46 -23.70 47.70
CA ASN A 1222 20.67 -24.79 47.13
C ASN A 1222 21.13 -25.20 45.72
N ASN A 1223 21.90 -24.36 45.02
CA ASN A 1223 22.36 -24.58 43.65
C ASN A 1223 23.90 -24.55 43.51
N VAL A 1224 24.67 -24.59 44.62
CA VAL A 1224 26.14 -24.54 44.61
C VAL A 1224 26.73 -25.66 43.77
N GLU A 1225 26.17 -26.86 43.88
CA GLU A 1225 26.67 -28.04 43.18
C GLU A 1225 26.55 -27.89 41.64
N PHE A 1226 25.48 -27.24 41.18
CA PHE A 1226 25.28 -26.90 39.76
C PHE A 1226 26.30 -25.84 39.29
N ILE A 1227 26.51 -24.78 40.08
CA ILE A 1227 27.47 -23.71 39.77
C ILE A 1227 28.91 -24.26 39.72
N ARG A 1228 29.27 -25.08 40.71
CA ARG A 1228 30.60 -25.70 40.82
C ARG A 1228 30.94 -26.51 39.57
N ARG A 1229 29.99 -27.32 39.10
CA ARG A 1229 30.16 -28.20 37.94
C ARG A 1229 30.19 -27.44 36.62
N SER A 1230 29.27 -26.49 36.45
CA SER A 1230 29.15 -25.71 35.20
C SER A 1230 30.42 -24.95 34.83
N LEU A 1231 31.33 -24.77 35.79
CA LEU A 1231 32.53 -23.94 35.68
C LEU A 1231 33.81 -24.64 36.15
N ASN A 1232 33.73 -25.94 36.45
CA ASN A 1232 34.85 -26.75 36.97
C ASN A 1232 35.59 -26.10 38.16
N LEU A 1233 34.84 -25.65 39.16
CA LEU A 1233 35.35 -25.01 40.37
C LEU A 1233 35.54 -26.02 41.50
N GLY A 1234 36.46 -25.72 42.43
CA GLY A 1234 36.61 -26.39 43.72
C GLY A 1234 35.57 -25.88 44.73
N ASP A 1235 35.99 -25.47 45.92
CA ASP A 1235 35.06 -24.95 46.94
C ASP A 1235 34.50 -23.56 46.60
N ILE A 1236 33.21 -23.37 46.86
CA ILE A 1236 32.51 -22.08 46.78
C ILE A 1236 32.09 -21.67 48.19
N HIS A 1237 32.68 -20.59 48.71
CA HIS A 1237 32.31 -19.99 49.98
C HIS A 1237 31.35 -18.82 49.76
N ILE A 1238 30.22 -18.80 50.46
CA ILE A 1238 29.22 -17.72 50.34
C ILE A 1238 29.28 -16.88 51.62
N MET A 1239 29.50 -15.58 51.47
CA MET A 1239 29.66 -14.61 52.57
C MET A 1239 28.75 -13.40 52.36
N GLU A 1240 28.39 -12.73 53.45
CA GLU A 1240 27.72 -11.44 53.38
C GLU A 1240 28.73 -10.34 53.06
N ASN A 1241 28.28 -9.32 52.32
CA ASN A 1241 29.09 -8.16 51.94
C ASN A 1241 29.54 -7.29 53.14
N THR A 1242 29.13 -7.61 54.36
CA THR A 1242 29.61 -6.98 55.60
C THR A 1242 30.88 -7.65 56.12
N ASN A 1243 31.16 -8.90 55.71
CA ASN A 1243 32.25 -9.72 56.23
C ASN A 1243 33.30 -9.96 55.14
N LYS A 1244 34.42 -9.23 55.17
CA LYS A 1244 35.54 -9.42 54.23
C LYS A 1244 36.27 -10.74 54.53
N SER A 1245 36.47 -11.57 53.51
CA SER A 1245 37.30 -12.77 53.65
C SER A 1245 38.78 -12.41 53.83
N PRO A 1246 39.53 -13.09 54.72
CA PRO A 1246 40.97 -12.87 54.85
C PRO A 1246 41.77 -13.29 53.60
N ILE A 1247 41.17 -14.08 52.70
CA ILE A 1247 41.79 -14.55 51.45
C ILE A 1247 41.62 -13.52 50.31
N ASP A 1248 40.62 -12.64 50.42
CA ASP A 1248 40.33 -11.63 49.40
C ASP A 1248 41.13 -10.35 49.67
N ASP A 1249 42.17 -10.13 48.85
CA ASP A 1249 43.02 -8.93 48.90
C ASP A 1249 42.37 -7.69 48.27
N THR A 1250 41.17 -7.84 47.70
CA THR A 1250 40.45 -6.77 47.01
C THR A 1250 39.31 -6.18 47.85
N ASP A 1251 38.72 -5.10 47.35
CA ASP A 1251 37.53 -4.47 47.93
C ASP A 1251 36.24 -4.86 47.19
N ILE A 1252 36.24 -6.00 46.47
CA ILE A 1252 35.09 -6.39 45.64
C ILE A 1252 33.85 -6.71 46.46
N TYR A 1253 34.01 -7.09 47.74
CA TYR A 1253 32.88 -7.34 48.65
C TYR A 1253 31.99 -6.10 48.79
N LYS A 1254 32.54 -4.88 48.71
CA LYS A 1254 31.79 -3.61 48.73
C LYS A 1254 30.96 -3.37 47.45
N LEU A 1255 31.28 -4.08 46.37
CA LEU A 1255 30.61 -3.95 45.08
C LEU A 1255 29.37 -4.84 44.96
N ALA A 1256 29.18 -5.78 45.90
CA ALA A 1256 28.01 -6.65 45.93
C ALA A 1256 26.73 -5.83 46.16
N LYS A 1257 25.71 -6.11 45.35
CA LYS A 1257 24.38 -5.49 45.45
C LYS A 1257 23.33 -6.61 45.50
N PRO A 1258 22.16 -6.40 46.14
CA PRO A 1258 21.10 -7.40 46.13
C PRO A 1258 20.73 -7.78 44.69
N GLY A 1259 20.78 -9.07 44.35
CA GLY A 1259 20.51 -9.62 43.01
C GLY A 1259 21.70 -9.56 42.04
N ASN A 1260 22.84 -9.04 42.49
CA ASN A 1260 24.07 -8.94 41.73
C ASN A 1260 25.29 -9.18 42.64
N PRO A 1261 25.57 -10.45 42.97
CA PRO A 1261 26.65 -10.79 43.90
C PRO A 1261 28.02 -10.56 43.27
N SER A 1262 29.00 -10.24 44.12
CA SER A 1262 30.40 -10.09 43.68
C SER A 1262 31.19 -11.35 43.95
N ILE A 1263 32.01 -11.78 42.98
CA ILE A 1263 32.67 -13.09 43.01
C ILE A 1263 34.18 -12.91 42.92
N PHE A 1264 34.88 -13.36 43.96
CA PHE A 1264 36.34 -13.47 44.01
C PHE A 1264 36.73 -14.90 43.64
N MET A 1265 37.65 -15.08 42.70
CA MET A 1265 38.19 -16.39 42.35
C MET A 1265 39.69 -16.45 42.59
N TYR A 1266 40.14 -17.54 43.19
CA TYR A 1266 41.52 -17.75 43.63
C TYR A 1266 41.94 -19.19 43.40
N THR A 1267 43.25 -19.46 43.38
CA THR A 1267 43.81 -20.81 43.17
C THR A 1267 44.20 -21.47 44.48
N THR A 1268 44.36 -22.78 44.51
CA THR A 1268 44.88 -23.49 45.70
C THR A 1268 46.33 -23.11 46.08
N GLU A 1269 47.08 -22.46 45.18
CA GLU A 1269 48.46 -22.00 45.40
C GLU A 1269 48.59 -20.53 45.87
N SER A 1270 47.48 -19.85 46.19
CA SER A 1270 47.49 -18.41 46.58
C SER A 1270 47.16 -18.17 48.05
#